data_AF-P0DPI0-F1
#
_entry.id   AF-P0DPI0-F1
#
_cell.length_a   1.000
_cell.length_b   1.000
_cell.length_c   1.000
_cell.angle_alpha   90.00
_cell.angle_beta   90.00
_cell.angle_gamma   90.00
#
_symmetry.space_group_name_H-M   'P 1'
#
loop_
_entity.id
_entity.type
_entity.pdbx_description
1 polymer ?
#
loop_
_entity_poly.entity_id
_entity_poly.type
_entity_poly.pdbx_seq_one_letter_code
_entity_poly.pdbx_strand_id
1 'polypeptide(L)'
;MPFVNKQFNYKDPVNGVDIAYIKIPNVGQMQPVKAFKIHNKIWVIPERDTFTNPEEGDLNPPPEAKQVPVSYYDSTYLSTDNEKDNYLKGVTKLFERIYSTDLGRMLLTSIVRGIPFWGGSTIDTELKVIDTNCINVIQPDGSYRSEELNLVIIGPSADIIQFECKSFGHEVLNLTRNGYGSTQYIRFSPDFTFGFEESLEVDTNPLLGAGKFATDPAVTLAHELIHAGHRLYGIAINPNRVFKVNTNAYYEMSGLEVSFEELRTFGGHDAKFIDSLQENEFRLYYYNKFKDIASTLNKAKSIVGTTASLQYMKNVFKEKYLLSEDTSGKFSVDKLKFDKLYKMLTEIYTEDNFVKFFKVLNRKTYLNFDKAVFKINIVPKVNYTIYDGFNLRNTNLAANFNGQNTEINNMNFTKLKNFTGLFEFYKLLCVRGIITSKTKSLDKGYNKALNDLCIKVNNWDLFFSPSEDNFTNDLNKGEEITSDTNIEAAEENISLDLIQQYYLTFNFDNEPENISIENLSSDIIGQLELMPNIERFPNGKKYELDKYTMFHYLRAQEFEHGKSRIALTNSVNEALLNPSRVYTFFSSDYVKKVNKATEAAMFLGWVEQLVYDFTDETSEVSTTDKIADITIIIPYIGPALNIGNMLYKDDFVGALIFSGAVILLEFIPEIAIPVLGTFALVSYIANKVLTVQTIDNALSKRNEKWDEVYKYIVTNWLAKVNTQIDLIRKKMKEALENQAEATKAIINYQYNQYTEEEKNNINFNIDDLSSKLNESINKAMININKFLNQCSVSYLMNSMIPYGVKRLEDFDASLKDALLKYIYDNRGTLIGQVDRLKDKVNNTLSTDIPFQLSKYVDNQRLLSTFTEYIKNIINTSILNLRYESNHLIDLSRYASKINIGSKVNFDPIDKNQIQLFNLESSKIEVILKNAIVYNSMYENFSTSFWIRIPKYFNSISLNNEYTIINCMENNSGWKVSLNYGEIIWTLQDTQEIKQRVVFKYSQMINISDYINRWIFVTITNNRLNNSKIYINGRLIDQKPISNLGNIHASNNIMFKLDGCRDTHRYIWIKYFNLFDKELNEKEIKDLYDNQSNSGILKDFWGDYLQYDKPYYMLNLYDPNKYVDVNNVGIRGYMYLKGPRGSVMTTNIYLNSSLYRGTKFIIKKYASGNKDNIVRNNDRVYINVVVKNKEYRLATNASQAGVEKILSALEIPDVGNLSQVVVMKSKNDQGITNKCKMNLQDNNGNDIGFIGFHQFNNIAKLVASNWYNRQIERSSRTLGCSWEFIPVDDGWGERPL
;
A
#
# COMPACT_ATOMS: atom_id res chain seq x y z
N MET A 1 11.35 -12.96 23.17
CA MET A 1 12.77 -12.72 23.44
C MET A 1 12.94 -11.21 23.44
N PRO A 2 12.96 -10.56 24.61
CA PRO A 2 13.09 -9.10 24.69
C PRO A 2 14.54 -8.67 24.43
N PHE A 3 14.73 -7.42 24.03
CA PHE A 3 16.06 -6.81 23.91
C PHE A 3 16.57 -6.34 25.28
N VAL A 4 15.70 -5.69 26.04
CA VAL A 4 15.95 -5.14 27.37
C VAL A 4 15.42 -6.11 28.44
N ASN A 5 16.33 -6.90 28.98
CA ASN A 5 15.99 -7.96 29.95
C ASN A 5 15.66 -7.44 31.37
N LYS A 6 15.90 -6.15 31.66
CA LYS A 6 15.59 -5.50 32.94
C LYS A 6 14.61 -4.36 32.76
N GLN A 7 13.56 -4.33 33.56
CA GLN A 7 12.61 -3.21 33.60
C GLN A 7 13.04 -2.24 34.70
N PHE A 8 13.71 -1.17 34.30
CA PHE A 8 14.22 -0.15 35.21
C PHE A 8 13.14 0.86 35.60
N ASN A 9 13.28 1.44 36.80
CA ASN A 9 12.66 2.71 37.18
C ASN A 9 13.75 3.74 37.43
N TYR A 10 13.50 5.01 37.12
CA TYR A 10 14.51 6.05 37.25
C TYR A 10 15.03 6.19 38.70
N LYS A 11 14.16 5.93 39.69
CA LYS A 11 14.50 5.99 41.12
C LYS A 11 15.20 4.75 41.67
N ASP A 12 15.42 3.70 40.87
CA ASP A 12 16.17 2.51 41.30
C ASP A 12 17.58 2.92 41.77
N PRO A 13 18.12 2.33 42.85
CA PRO A 13 19.42 2.72 43.39
C PRO A 13 20.57 2.37 42.44
N VAL A 14 21.64 3.17 42.49
CA VAL A 14 22.86 2.89 41.72
C VAL A 14 23.53 1.61 42.21
N ASN A 15 23.94 0.77 41.26
CA ASN A 15 24.62 -0.50 41.52
C ASN A 15 26.03 -0.58 40.89
N GLY A 16 26.45 0.42 40.11
CA GLY A 16 27.78 0.46 39.49
C GLY A 16 27.96 -0.48 38.28
N VAL A 17 26.88 -1.14 37.85
CA VAL A 17 26.88 -2.12 36.74
C VAL A 17 26.00 -1.65 35.60
N ASP A 18 24.68 -1.61 35.82
CA ASP A 18 23.70 -1.18 34.81
C ASP A 18 22.87 0.02 35.26
N ILE A 19 23.04 0.48 36.50
CA ILE A 19 22.52 1.74 37.00
C ILE A 19 23.67 2.45 37.72
N ALA A 20 24.11 3.59 37.20
CA ALA A 20 25.23 4.32 37.77
C ALA A 20 25.16 5.80 37.44
N TYR A 21 25.91 6.61 38.19
CA TYR A 21 26.34 7.90 37.67
C TYR A 21 27.53 7.70 36.74
N ILE A 22 27.53 8.35 35.58
CA ILE A 22 28.58 8.20 34.58
C ILE A 22 29.13 9.57 34.16
N LYS A 23 30.41 9.58 33.76
CA LYS A 23 31.02 10.69 33.04
C LYS A 23 31.27 10.28 31.59
N ILE A 24 30.77 11.08 30.66
CA ILE A 24 31.06 10.96 29.22
C ILE A 24 32.29 11.81 28.88
N PRO A 25 32.92 11.62 27.70
CA PRO A 25 33.95 12.53 27.24
C PRO A 25 33.45 13.98 27.16
N ASN A 26 34.30 14.95 27.48
CA ASN A 26 33.94 16.37 27.41
C ASN A 26 35.18 17.27 27.25
N VAL A 27 34.98 18.50 26.77
CA VAL A 27 36.04 19.50 26.62
C VAL A 27 36.58 19.95 27.99
N GLY A 28 35.72 19.98 29.00
CA GLY A 28 36.04 20.40 30.37
C GLY A 28 35.43 19.48 31.42
N GLN A 29 35.20 20.04 32.62
CA GLN A 29 34.57 19.31 33.72
C GLN A 29 33.09 19.05 33.41
N MET A 30 32.69 17.78 33.46
CA MET A 30 31.30 17.35 33.24
C MET A 30 30.70 16.82 34.54
N GLN A 31 29.51 17.32 34.91
CA GLN A 31 28.79 16.84 36.07
C GLN A 31 28.27 15.42 35.82
N PRO A 32 28.55 14.43 36.70
CA PRO A 32 28.06 13.07 36.51
C PRO A 32 26.53 12.99 36.41
N VAL A 33 26.04 12.20 35.46
CA VAL A 33 24.60 12.00 35.20
C VAL A 33 24.19 10.56 35.43
N LYS A 34 22.95 10.33 35.85
CA LYS A 34 22.43 8.97 36.10
C LYS A 34 22.07 8.29 34.78
N ALA A 35 22.62 7.11 34.55
CA ALA A 35 22.45 6.34 33.32
C ALA A 35 22.06 4.88 33.59
N PHE A 36 21.42 4.28 32.59
CA PHE A 36 20.86 2.93 32.62
C PHE A 36 21.36 2.12 31.44
N LYS A 37 22.02 0.99 31.69
CA LYS A 37 22.47 0.07 30.64
C LYS A 37 21.32 -0.84 30.24
N ILE A 38 20.60 -0.47 29.18
CA ILE A 38 19.42 -1.21 28.73
C ILE A 38 19.78 -2.52 28.01
N HIS A 39 20.98 -2.57 27.42
CA HIS A 39 21.51 -3.75 26.75
C HIS A 39 23.05 -3.69 26.73
N ASN A 40 23.72 -4.77 26.34
CA ASN A 40 25.16 -4.73 26.14
C ASN A 40 25.56 -3.59 25.19
N LYS A 41 26.56 -2.79 25.58
CA LYS A 41 27.07 -1.61 24.86
C LYS A 41 26.06 -0.47 24.58
N ILE A 42 24.84 -0.52 25.14
CA ILE A 42 23.80 0.50 24.94
C ILE A 42 23.32 1.06 26.28
N TRP A 43 23.47 2.38 26.45
CA TRP A 43 23.07 3.12 27.63
C TRP A 43 21.96 4.14 27.31
N VAL A 44 21.17 4.50 28.32
CA VAL A 44 20.18 5.58 28.27
C VAL A 44 20.47 6.56 29.40
N ILE A 45 20.52 7.86 29.09
CA ILE A 45 20.63 8.95 30.06
C ILE A 45 19.35 9.80 29.97
N PRO A 46 18.40 9.64 30.92
CA PRO A 46 17.18 10.44 30.98
C PRO A 46 17.41 11.90 31.43
N GLU A 47 18.24 12.63 30.70
CA GLU A 47 18.60 14.02 30.97
C GLU A 47 18.49 14.85 29.69
N ARG A 48 18.14 16.14 29.82
CA ARG A 48 18.28 17.09 28.71
C ARG A 48 19.76 17.27 28.41
N ASP A 49 20.12 17.17 27.13
CA ASP A 49 21.52 17.26 26.75
C ASP A 49 22.02 18.71 26.80
N THR A 50 22.67 19.02 27.92
CA THR A 50 23.47 20.23 28.16
C THR A 50 24.94 19.90 28.42
N PHE A 51 25.30 18.61 28.38
CA PHE A 51 26.58 18.09 28.84
C PHE A 51 27.40 17.45 27.71
N THR A 52 26.81 17.07 26.58
CA THR A 52 27.56 16.59 25.40
C THR A 52 28.20 17.76 24.64
N ASN A 53 27.58 18.94 24.64
CA ASN A 53 28.17 20.18 24.14
C ASN A 53 27.93 21.35 25.14
N PRO A 54 28.93 21.72 25.97
CA PRO A 54 28.79 22.83 26.92
C PRO A 54 28.51 24.19 26.26
N GLU A 55 28.84 24.38 24.97
CA GLU A 55 28.56 25.62 24.24
C GLU A 55 27.05 25.85 24.01
N GLU A 56 26.26 24.76 23.95
CA GLU A 56 24.80 24.77 23.75
C GLU A 56 24.06 24.38 25.05
N GLY A 57 24.61 24.75 26.20
CA GLY A 57 24.04 24.40 27.51
C GLY A 57 22.74 25.13 27.89
N ASP A 58 22.30 26.11 27.09
CA ASP A 58 21.04 26.83 27.30
C ASP A 58 19.88 26.13 26.58
N LEU A 59 18.82 25.83 27.31
CA LEU A 59 17.62 25.14 26.81
C LEU A 59 16.53 26.09 26.30
N ASN A 60 16.74 27.40 26.41
CA ASN A 60 15.81 28.38 25.87
C ASN A 60 15.79 28.39 24.33
N PRO A 61 14.72 28.92 23.70
CA PRO A 61 14.74 29.17 22.28
C PRO A 61 15.90 30.08 21.87
N PRO A 62 16.55 29.83 20.71
CA PRO A 62 17.64 30.65 20.23
C PRO A 62 17.15 32.08 19.89
N PRO A 63 18.07 33.06 19.81
CA PRO A 63 17.72 34.45 19.46
C PRO A 63 17.10 34.57 18.06
N GLU A 64 17.46 33.67 17.14
CA GLU A 64 16.85 33.57 15.81
C GLU A 64 16.32 32.15 15.61
N ALA A 65 15.09 32.00 15.13
CA ALA A 65 14.49 30.69 14.86
C ALA A 65 15.36 29.85 13.91
N LYS A 66 15.46 28.55 14.16
CA LYS A 66 16.15 27.62 13.25
C LYS A 66 15.43 27.57 11.90
N GLN A 67 16.18 27.41 10.81
CA GLN A 67 15.67 27.34 9.43
C GLN A 67 15.07 25.97 9.08
N VAL A 68 14.23 25.44 9.97
CA VAL A 68 13.53 24.16 9.88
C VAL A 68 12.01 24.37 9.90
N PRO A 69 11.21 23.50 9.24
CA PRO A 69 9.76 23.70 9.13
C PRO A 69 9.04 23.65 10.48
N VAL A 70 9.56 22.86 11.42
CA VAL A 70 8.97 22.68 12.74
C VAL A 70 10.08 22.66 13.80
N SER A 71 9.87 23.39 14.89
CA SER A 71 10.72 23.38 16.09
C SER A 71 9.86 23.52 17.36
N TYR A 72 10.35 23.03 18.50
CA TYR A 72 9.64 23.16 19.78
C TYR A 72 10.60 23.29 20.96
N TYR A 73 10.33 24.26 21.84
CA TYR A 73 11.20 24.62 22.96
C TYR A 73 10.41 24.67 24.25
N ASP A 74 10.83 23.87 25.23
CA ASP A 74 10.35 23.88 26.61
C ASP A 74 11.54 23.54 27.52
N SER A 75 12.03 24.53 28.27
CA SER A 75 13.18 24.35 29.16
C SER A 75 12.88 23.47 30.37
N THR A 76 11.60 23.25 30.70
CA THR A 76 11.17 22.46 31.86
C THR A 76 10.98 20.98 31.54
N TYR A 77 10.88 20.62 30.26
CA TYR A 77 10.78 19.22 29.84
C TYR A 77 11.99 18.40 30.29
N LEU A 78 11.71 17.22 30.86
CA LEU A 78 12.64 16.21 31.39
C LEU A 78 13.43 16.68 32.63
N SER A 79 12.89 17.67 33.35
CA SER A 79 13.49 18.19 34.59
C SER A 79 13.08 17.41 35.85
N THR A 80 11.99 16.63 35.82
CA THR A 80 11.46 15.91 36.98
C THR A 80 11.71 14.41 36.92
N ASP A 81 11.94 13.76 38.06
CA ASP A 81 12.14 12.30 38.14
C ASP A 81 11.03 11.47 37.48
N ASN A 82 9.79 11.96 37.49
CA ASN A 82 8.65 11.28 36.87
C ASN A 82 8.75 11.32 35.34
N GLU A 83 9.14 12.46 34.77
CA GLU A 83 9.40 12.58 33.34
C GLU A 83 10.60 11.73 32.93
N LYS A 84 11.65 11.70 33.75
CA LYS A 84 12.83 10.85 33.54
C LYS A 84 12.50 9.36 33.55
N ASP A 85 11.63 8.95 34.46
CA ASP A 85 11.09 7.59 34.51
C ASP A 85 10.23 7.26 33.27
N ASN A 86 9.37 8.19 32.84
CA ASN A 86 8.55 8.02 31.64
C ASN A 86 9.40 7.97 30.37
N TYR A 87 10.43 8.81 30.28
CA TYR A 87 11.42 8.83 29.20
C TYR A 87 12.13 7.48 29.09
N LEU A 88 12.68 6.98 30.21
CA LEU A 88 13.36 5.68 30.25
C LEU A 88 12.45 4.55 29.77
N LYS A 89 11.21 4.49 30.27
CA LYS A 89 10.22 3.49 29.88
C LYS A 89 9.78 3.63 28.42
N GLY A 90 9.64 4.86 27.93
CA GLY A 90 9.29 5.18 26.55
C GLY A 90 10.38 4.69 25.59
N VAL A 91 11.64 5.07 25.83
CA VAL A 91 12.79 4.60 25.04
C VAL A 91 12.89 3.08 25.06
N THR A 92 12.84 2.44 26.23
CA THR A 92 12.87 0.97 26.33
C THR A 92 11.76 0.31 25.50
N LYS A 93 10.54 0.85 25.53
CA LYS A 93 9.42 0.30 24.75
C LYS A 93 9.63 0.43 23.23
N LEU A 94 10.28 1.50 22.77
CA LEU A 94 10.62 1.67 21.36
C LEU A 94 11.71 0.68 20.92
N PHE A 95 12.74 0.44 21.73
CA PHE A 95 13.73 -0.61 21.46
C PHE A 95 13.07 -1.99 21.32
N GLU A 96 12.13 -2.34 22.21
CA GLU A 96 11.38 -3.59 22.11
C GLU A 96 10.53 -3.67 20.83
N ARG A 97 9.91 -2.55 20.41
CA ARG A 97 9.16 -2.49 19.15
C ARG A 97 10.05 -2.72 17.95
N ILE A 98 11.19 -2.03 17.88
CA ILE A 98 12.17 -2.19 16.80
C ILE A 98 12.65 -3.66 16.77
N TYR A 99 13.07 -4.19 17.92
CA TYR A 99 13.57 -5.57 18.04
C TYR A 99 12.51 -6.64 17.71
N SER A 100 11.22 -6.32 17.87
CA SER A 100 10.12 -7.25 17.52
C SER A 100 9.95 -7.50 16.02
N THR A 101 10.69 -6.76 15.17
CA THR A 101 10.73 -6.94 13.72
C THR A 101 12.03 -7.62 13.28
N ASP A 102 11.97 -8.41 12.21
CA ASP A 102 13.15 -9.10 11.68
C ASP A 102 14.27 -8.10 11.29
N LEU A 103 13.90 -7.00 10.64
CA LEU A 103 14.83 -5.92 10.25
C LEU A 103 15.46 -5.23 11.48
N GLY A 104 14.64 -4.84 12.45
CA GLY A 104 15.12 -4.16 13.65
C GLY A 104 15.96 -5.05 14.56
N ARG A 105 15.69 -6.36 14.58
CA ARG A 105 16.53 -7.34 15.25
C ARG A 105 17.94 -7.39 14.65
N MET A 106 18.05 -7.45 13.32
CA MET A 106 19.35 -7.39 12.64
C MET A 106 20.09 -6.07 12.90
N LEU A 107 19.38 -4.93 12.81
CA LEU A 107 19.95 -3.60 13.06
C LEU A 107 20.55 -3.50 14.46
N LEU A 108 19.76 -3.83 15.50
CA LEU A 108 20.21 -3.74 16.89
C LEU A 108 21.39 -4.68 17.16
N THR A 109 21.38 -5.91 16.65
CA THR A 109 22.54 -6.80 16.75
C THR A 109 23.76 -6.24 16.02
N SER A 110 23.59 -5.60 14.86
CA SER A 110 24.67 -4.94 14.12
C SER A 110 25.27 -3.77 14.90
N ILE A 111 24.44 -2.96 15.56
CA ILE A 111 24.88 -1.87 16.44
C ILE A 111 25.68 -2.42 17.63
N VAL A 112 25.24 -3.50 18.28
CA VAL A 112 25.93 -4.10 19.44
C VAL A 112 27.30 -4.67 19.06
N ARG A 113 27.44 -5.33 17.90
CA ARG A 113 28.75 -5.82 17.41
C ARG A 113 29.59 -4.77 16.71
N GLY A 114 29.02 -3.60 16.41
CA GLY A 114 29.68 -2.46 15.78
C GLY A 114 30.65 -1.71 16.71
N ILE A 115 31.41 -2.42 17.56
CA ILE A 115 32.33 -1.81 18.55
C ILE A 115 33.31 -0.86 17.84
N PRO A 116 33.49 0.39 18.33
CA PRO A 116 34.48 1.32 17.79
C PRO A 116 35.89 0.72 17.72
N PHE A 117 36.59 0.93 16.61
CA PHE A 117 37.90 0.32 16.40
C PHE A 117 38.95 0.84 17.38
N TRP A 118 39.83 -0.06 17.82
CA TRP A 118 40.95 0.24 18.71
C TRP A 118 42.12 0.86 17.93
N GLY A 119 41.92 2.11 17.53
CA GLY A 119 42.86 2.91 16.73
C GLY A 119 43.68 3.94 17.52
N GLY A 120 43.72 3.85 18.85
CA GLY A 120 44.37 4.85 19.71
C GLY A 120 45.90 4.77 19.75
N SER A 121 46.49 3.74 19.13
CA SER A 121 47.94 3.56 19.14
C SER A 121 48.62 4.36 18.03
N THR A 122 49.63 5.15 18.40
CA THR A 122 50.59 5.73 17.45
C THR A 122 51.68 4.71 17.04
N ILE A 123 51.74 3.56 17.70
CA ILE A 123 52.66 2.45 17.44
C ILE A 123 51.84 1.28 16.84
N ASP A 124 52.02 0.99 15.56
CA ASP A 124 51.19 0.01 14.81
C ASP A 124 51.40 -1.46 15.20
N THR A 125 52.38 -1.76 16.05
CA THR A 125 52.58 -3.07 16.68
C THR A 125 51.69 -3.28 17.92
N GLU A 126 50.99 -2.26 18.39
CA GLU A 126 50.11 -2.28 19.56
C GLU A 126 48.66 -1.94 19.15
N LEU A 127 47.69 -2.60 19.77
CA LEU A 127 46.27 -2.29 19.62
C LEU A 127 45.76 -1.63 20.90
N LYS A 128 45.23 -0.40 20.80
CA LYS A 128 44.79 0.44 21.93
C LYS A 128 43.41 1.03 21.67
N VAL A 129 42.56 1.02 22.70
CA VAL A 129 41.25 1.71 22.67
C VAL A 129 41.45 3.22 22.47
N ILE A 130 40.46 3.89 21.89
CA ILE A 130 40.40 5.36 21.81
C ILE A 130 39.57 5.86 22.99
N ASP A 131 40.14 6.71 23.84
CA ASP A 131 39.56 7.17 25.10
C ASP A 131 38.13 7.73 24.95
N THR A 132 37.87 8.48 23.88
CA THR A 132 36.56 9.10 23.62
C THR A 132 35.45 8.11 23.25
N ASN A 133 35.77 6.82 23.13
CA ASN A 133 34.79 5.74 22.96
C ASN A 133 34.43 5.02 24.28
N CYS A 134 34.84 5.60 25.41
CA CYS A 134 34.64 5.07 26.74
C CYS A 134 33.90 6.06 27.65
N ILE A 135 33.36 5.55 28.75
CA ILE A 135 32.80 6.32 29.86
C ILE A 135 33.45 5.88 31.17
N ASN A 136 33.35 6.72 32.21
CA ASN A 136 33.67 6.34 33.58
C ASN A 136 32.38 6.07 34.37
N VAL A 137 32.20 4.83 34.82
CA VAL A 137 31.05 4.35 35.61
C VAL A 137 31.37 4.44 37.10
N ILE A 138 30.74 5.37 37.81
CA ILE A 138 30.95 5.58 39.25
C ILE A 138 30.32 4.44 40.04
N GLN A 139 31.12 3.81 40.89
CA GLN A 139 30.76 2.70 41.74
C GLN A 139 30.18 3.21 43.08
N PRO A 140 29.36 2.38 43.79
CA PRO A 140 28.82 2.76 45.10
C PRO A 140 29.87 3.12 46.17
N ASP A 141 31.12 2.64 46.01
CA ASP A 141 32.24 2.94 46.91
C ASP A 141 32.96 4.27 46.59
N GLY A 142 32.51 4.99 45.55
CA GLY A 142 33.11 6.25 45.09
C GLY A 142 34.25 6.08 44.08
N SER A 143 34.70 4.85 43.80
CA SER A 143 35.62 4.59 42.70
C SER A 143 34.92 4.73 41.34
N TYR A 144 35.68 4.71 40.25
CA TYR A 144 35.13 4.65 38.91
C TYR A 144 35.75 3.49 38.13
N ARG A 145 34.97 2.90 37.24
CA ARG A 145 35.40 1.86 36.29
C ARG A 145 35.23 2.40 34.88
N SER A 146 36.30 2.38 34.07
CA SER A 146 36.18 2.73 32.66
C SER A 146 35.50 1.60 31.88
N GLU A 147 34.58 1.96 30.99
CA GLU A 147 33.81 1.01 30.17
C GLU A 147 33.64 1.55 28.75
N GLU A 148 33.97 0.73 27.75
CA GLU A 148 33.70 1.06 26.34
C GLU A 148 32.23 0.77 25.99
N LEU A 149 31.63 1.60 25.15
CA LEU A 149 30.24 1.42 24.72
C LEU A 149 30.02 1.90 23.28
N ASN A 150 28.92 1.48 22.66
CA ASN A 150 28.64 1.80 21.27
C ASN A 150 27.63 2.95 21.16
N LEU A 151 26.57 2.92 21.99
CA LEU A 151 25.44 3.83 21.87
C LEU A 151 24.98 4.37 23.23
N VAL A 152 24.68 5.66 23.26
CA VAL A 152 23.95 6.33 24.35
C VAL A 152 22.74 7.06 23.78
N ILE A 153 21.56 6.81 24.33
CA ILE A 153 20.36 7.62 24.05
C ILE A 153 20.22 8.67 25.15
N ILE A 154 20.23 9.94 24.78
CA ILE A 154 20.13 11.09 25.69
C ILE A 154 18.92 11.95 25.32
N GLY A 155 18.34 12.65 26.29
CA GLY A 155 17.25 13.58 26.00
C GLY A 155 17.69 14.70 25.07
N PRO A 156 16.75 15.44 24.45
CA PRO A 156 17.09 16.46 23.47
C PRO A 156 17.76 17.67 24.13
N SER A 157 18.44 18.48 23.31
CA SER A 157 18.96 19.80 23.71
C SER A 157 17.81 20.84 23.70
N ALA A 158 18.06 22.12 23.40
CA ALA A 158 17.06 23.19 23.42
C ALA A 158 15.84 22.91 22.54
N ASP A 159 16.07 22.53 21.28
CA ASP A 159 15.00 22.11 20.36
C ASP A 159 14.64 20.65 20.61
N ILE A 160 13.46 20.42 21.18
CA ILE A 160 13.03 19.12 21.70
C ILE A 160 12.85 18.08 20.60
N ILE A 161 12.51 18.52 19.39
CA ILE A 161 12.19 17.63 18.25
C ILE A 161 13.31 17.58 17.22
N GLN A 162 14.46 18.23 17.47
CA GLN A 162 15.65 18.01 16.64
C GLN A 162 16.39 16.79 17.16
N PHE A 163 16.16 15.65 16.51
CA PHE A 163 16.87 14.42 16.79
C PHE A 163 18.11 14.31 15.90
N GLU A 164 19.20 13.81 16.47
CA GLU A 164 20.47 13.71 15.76
C GLU A 164 21.46 12.79 16.48
N CYS A 165 22.30 12.12 15.69
CA CYS A 165 23.48 11.42 16.16
C CYS A 165 24.66 12.39 16.37
N LYS A 166 25.24 12.42 17.57
CA LYS A 166 26.52 13.07 17.91
C LYS A 166 27.60 12.03 18.25
N SER A 167 28.86 12.39 18.06
CA SER A 167 30.00 11.58 18.51
C SER A 167 31.24 12.44 18.70
N PHE A 168 32.17 11.97 19.53
CA PHE A 168 33.44 12.63 19.77
C PHE A 168 34.43 12.37 18.61
N GLY A 169 35.22 13.39 18.30
CA GLY A 169 36.27 13.31 17.30
C GLY A 169 37.59 12.79 17.86
N HIS A 170 38.60 12.79 16.98
CA HIS A 170 40.00 12.60 17.30
C HIS A 170 40.80 13.77 16.67
N GLU A 171 41.99 14.06 17.19
CA GLU A 171 42.85 15.15 16.68
C GLU A 171 43.12 15.09 15.16
N VAL A 172 43.14 13.88 14.58
CA VAL A 172 43.50 13.65 13.17
C VAL A 172 42.48 12.76 12.45
N LEU A 173 41.91 11.76 13.15
CA LEU A 173 41.05 10.75 12.53
C LEU A 173 39.60 11.23 12.43
N ASN A 174 38.97 10.99 11.28
CA ASN A 174 37.52 11.09 11.13
C ASN A 174 36.90 9.72 11.33
N LEU A 175 36.58 9.40 12.58
CA LEU A 175 36.19 8.07 13.03
C LEU A 175 34.91 7.59 12.33
N THR A 176 34.00 8.50 12.03
CA THR A 176 32.74 8.21 11.34
C THR A 176 32.90 7.90 9.85
N ARG A 177 34.08 8.14 9.25
CA ARG A 177 34.33 8.09 7.79
C ARG A 177 35.59 7.32 7.38
N ASN A 178 36.27 6.65 8.30
CA ASN A 178 37.50 5.91 8.04
C ASN A 178 37.37 4.41 8.34
N GLY A 179 36.14 3.91 8.51
CA GLY A 179 35.83 2.54 8.90
C GLY A 179 35.99 2.24 10.41
N TYR A 180 36.61 3.11 11.21
CA TYR A 180 36.90 2.79 12.62
C TYR A 180 35.63 2.80 13.47
N GLY A 181 34.84 3.84 13.31
CA GLY A 181 33.69 4.15 14.13
C GLY A 181 34.03 4.83 15.45
N SER A 182 33.01 5.47 16.02
CA SER A 182 33.06 6.15 17.32
C SER A 182 31.80 5.85 18.11
N THR A 183 31.83 6.02 19.42
CA THR A 183 30.64 5.94 20.28
C THR A 183 29.61 6.99 19.88
N GLN A 184 28.35 6.57 19.73
CA GLN A 184 27.26 7.39 19.24
C GLN A 184 26.37 7.87 20.40
N TYR A 185 26.01 9.15 20.37
CA TYR A 185 25.14 9.81 21.34
C TYR A 185 23.94 10.36 20.58
N ILE A 186 22.77 9.75 20.72
CA ILE A 186 21.56 10.18 20.02
C ILE A 186 20.75 11.08 20.94
N ARG A 187 20.55 12.34 20.52
CA ARG A 187 19.53 13.23 21.11
C ARG A 187 18.17 12.76 20.63
N PHE A 188 17.30 12.31 21.53
CA PHE A 188 16.00 11.75 21.17
C PHE A 188 14.93 12.05 22.23
N SER A 189 13.66 12.06 21.84
CA SER A 189 12.54 12.07 22.78
C SER A 189 11.41 11.14 22.32
N PRO A 190 10.95 10.21 23.17
CA PRO A 190 9.76 9.39 22.90
C PRO A 190 8.44 10.11 23.23
N ASP A 191 8.53 11.34 23.73
CA ASP A 191 7.41 12.09 24.32
C ASP A 191 6.77 13.08 23.36
N PHE A 192 7.36 13.25 22.17
CA PHE A 192 6.91 14.15 21.10
C PHE A 192 7.04 13.45 19.74
N THR A 193 6.26 13.90 18.76
CA THR A 193 6.38 13.45 17.38
C THR A 193 5.91 14.53 16.40
N PHE A 194 6.16 14.31 15.11
CA PHE A 194 5.78 15.19 14.01
C PHE A 194 4.40 14.86 13.47
N GLY A 195 3.73 15.87 12.90
CA GLY A 195 2.54 15.73 12.08
C GLY A 195 2.82 16.01 10.61
N PHE A 196 2.38 15.12 9.71
CA PHE A 196 2.52 15.25 8.27
C PHE A 196 1.17 15.03 7.56
N GLU A 197 1.10 15.42 6.28
CA GLU A 197 -0.07 15.22 5.42
C GLU A 197 0.18 14.06 4.44
N GLU A 198 -0.86 13.27 4.12
CA GLU A 198 -0.76 12.16 3.17
C GLU A 198 -1.97 12.10 2.23
N SER A 199 -1.71 11.85 0.95
CA SER A 199 -2.73 11.75 -0.11
C SER A 199 -2.50 10.62 -1.10
N LEU A 200 -1.39 9.88 -1.03
CA LEU A 200 -1.11 8.72 -1.89
C LEU A 200 -1.94 7.50 -1.47
N GLU A 201 -2.13 7.31 -0.17
CA GLU A 201 -2.64 6.06 0.37
C GLU A 201 -4.15 5.85 0.15
N VAL A 202 -4.84 6.88 -0.34
CA VAL A 202 -6.26 6.80 -0.75
C VAL A 202 -6.53 5.75 -1.82
N ASP A 203 -5.52 5.40 -2.63
CA ASP A 203 -5.62 4.37 -3.67
C ASP A 203 -5.97 2.99 -3.06
N THR A 204 -5.34 2.65 -1.93
CA THR A 204 -5.61 1.41 -1.18
C THR A 204 -6.54 1.59 0.01
N ASN A 205 -6.66 2.81 0.54
CA ASN A 205 -7.41 3.17 1.74
C ASN A 205 -8.35 4.36 1.43
N PRO A 206 -9.43 4.16 0.68
CA PRO A 206 -10.32 5.26 0.26
C PRO A 206 -11.02 5.97 1.43
N LEU A 207 -10.99 5.37 2.63
CA LEU A 207 -11.53 5.87 3.88
C LEU A 207 -10.44 6.47 4.79
N LEU A 208 -9.34 6.96 4.20
CA LEU A 208 -8.26 7.62 4.94
C LEU A 208 -8.81 8.87 5.65
N GLY A 209 -8.52 9.00 6.94
CA GLY A 209 -8.97 10.12 7.75
C GLY A 209 -8.46 11.47 7.24
N ALA A 210 -9.22 12.53 7.51
CA ALA A 210 -8.85 13.90 7.15
C ALA A 210 -7.67 14.43 7.98
N GLY A 211 -7.00 15.46 7.48
CA GLY A 211 -5.97 16.20 8.21
C GLY A 211 -4.71 15.38 8.50
N LYS A 212 -4.05 15.75 9.61
CA LYS A 212 -2.67 15.34 9.92
C LYS A 212 -2.57 13.94 10.51
N PHE A 213 -1.51 13.25 10.11
CA PHE A 213 -1.07 11.98 10.72
C PHE A 213 0.20 12.18 11.53
N ALA A 214 0.31 11.47 12.65
CA ALA A 214 1.47 11.49 13.52
C ALA A 214 2.51 10.43 13.11
N THR A 215 3.77 10.83 12.99
CA THR A 215 4.89 9.90 12.77
C THR A 215 4.98 8.93 13.95
N ASP A 216 5.16 7.64 13.69
CA ASP A 216 5.40 6.66 14.75
C ASP A 216 6.81 6.91 15.33
N PRO A 217 6.98 7.20 16.64
CA PRO A 217 8.29 7.49 17.22
C PRO A 217 9.29 6.33 17.10
N ALA A 218 8.84 5.09 16.87
CA ALA A 218 9.73 3.97 16.56
C ALA A 218 10.41 4.11 15.19
N VAL A 219 9.74 4.74 14.20
CA VAL A 219 10.34 5.05 12.90
C VAL A 219 11.44 6.10 13.07
N THR A 220 11.15 7.16 13.82
CA THR A 220 12.13 8.22 14.12
C THR A 220 13.33 7.70 14.90
N LEU A 221 13.12 6.81 15.89
CA LEU A 221 14.26 6.19 16.58
C LEU A 221 15.04 5.25 15.65
N ALA A 222 14.36 4.47 14.81
CA ALA A 222 15.03 3.59 13.84
C ALA A 222 15.88 4.40 12.84
N HIS A 223 15.40 5.55 12.39
CA HIS A 223 16.14 6.50 11.56
C HIS A 223 17.48 6.89 12.21
N GLU A 224 17.45 7.36 13.46
CA GLU A 224 18.69 7.70 14.17
C GLU A 224 19.58 6.49 14.45
N LEU A 225 19.00 5.32 14.70
CA LEU A 225 19.78 4.09 14.87
C LEU A 225 20.48 3.64 13.57
N ILE A 226 19.92 3.95 12.40
CA ILE A 226 20.57 3.72 11.10
C ILE A 226 21.81 4.61 10.98
N HIS A 227 21.69 5.92 11.24
CA HIS A 227 22.84 6.82 11.30
C HIS A 227 23.89 6.34 12.31
N ALA A 228 23.47 5.93 13.50
CA ALA A 228 24.39 5.35 14.48
C ALA A 228 25.10 4.11 13.93
N GLY A 229 24.39 3.24 13.21
CA GLY A 229 24.96 2.10 12.49
C GLY A 229 26.03 2.52 11.47
N HIS A 230 25.72 3.47 10.59
CA HIS A 230 26.69 3.99 9.62
C HIS A 230 27.94 4.54 10.31
N ARG A 231 27.75 5.33 11.38
CA ARG A 231 28.84 5.98 12.12
C ARG A 231 29.67 5.01 12.94
N LEU A 232 29.09 3.95 13.51
CA LEU A 232 29.81 2.87 14.23
C LEU A 232 30.65 2.00 13.32
N TYR A 233 30.22 1.82 12.07
CA TYR A 233 30.99 1.12 11.05
C TYR A 233 31.95 2.05 10.29
N GLY A 234 31.94 3.35 10.61
CA GLY A 234 32.81 4.35 10.00
C GLY A 234 32.54 4.57 8.50
N ILE A 235 31.29 4.39 8.06
CA ILE A 235 30.84 4.50 6.67
C ILE A 235 29.86 5.64 6.39
N ALA A 236 29.65 6.53 7.37
CA ALA A 236 28.75 7.68 7.21
C ALA A 236 29.29 8.63 6.13
N ILE A 237 28.45 9.06 5.19
CA ILE A 237 28.88 9.97 4.12
C ILE A 237 29.34 11.30 4.74
N ASN A 238 30.37 11.90 4.15
CA ASN A 238 30.89 13.19 4.59
C ASN A 238 29.76 14.24 4.66
N PRO A 239 29.53 14.92 5.80
CA PRO A 239 28.47 15.92 5.95
C PRO A 239 28.55 17.07 4.94
N ASN A 240 29.73 17.33 4.35
CA ASN A 240 29.90 18.33 3.29
C ASN A 240 29.34 17.89 1.92
N ARG A 241 28.98 16.62 1.75
CA ARG A 241 28.29 16.12 0.55
C ARG A 241 26.80 16.38 0.72
N VAL A 242 26.39 17.58 0.31
CA VAL A 242 25.03 18.09 0.38
C VAL A 242 24.42 18.13 -1.02
N PHE A 243 23.13 17.82 -1.11
CA PHE A 243 22.38 17.92 -2.36
C PHE A 243 21.94 19.37 -2.60
N LYS A 244 22.65 20.06 -3.49
CA LYS A 244 22.43 21.49 -3.72
C LYS A 244 21.13 21.76 -4.47
N VAL A 245 20.47 22.88 -4.18
CA VAL A 245 19.26 23.31 -4.87
C VAL A 245 19.45 24.67 -5.55
N ASN A 246 18.77 24.88 -6.66
CA ASN A 246 18.60 26.19 -7.27
C ASN A 246 17.64 27.01 -6.40
N THR A 247 17.95 28.28 -6.14
CA THR A 247 17.18 29.15 -5.22
C THR A 247 16.86 30.53 -5.82
N ASN A 248 17.28 30.77 -7.06
CA ASN A 248 17.25 32.07 -7.70
C ASN A 248 15.89 32.42 -8.31
N ALA A 249 15.13 31.44 -8.79
CA ALA A 249 13.80 31.67 -9.36
C ALA A 249 12.74 31.95 -8.28
N TYR A 250 11.60 32.53 -8.67
CA TYR A 250 10.55 32.90 -7.73
C TYR A 250 9.84 31.68 -7.12
N TYR A 251 9.78 30.56 -7.85
CA TYR A 251 9.07 29.33 -7.49
C TYR A 251 9.94 28.34 -6.71
N GLU A 252 11.27 28.49 -6.75
CA GLU A 252 12.22 27.63 -6.06
C GLU A 252 12.26 27.94 -4.57
N MET A 253 12.61 26.96 -3.73
CA MET A 253 12.91 27.20 -2.31
C MET A 253 13.98 28.30 -2.15
N SER A 254 13.92 29.08 -1.07
CA SER A 254 15.00 30.01 -0.70
C SER A 254 16.28 29.28 -0.32
N GLY A 255 16.13 28.06 0.21
CA GLY A 255 17.20 27.12 0.53
C GLY A 255 16.63 25.83 1.10
N LEU A 256 17.39 24.74 0.95
CA LEU A 256 17.13 23.44 1.57
C LEU A 256 18.48 22.74 1.77
N GLU A 257 18.69 22.22 2.98
CA GLU A 257 19.91 21.50 3.33
C GLU A 257 19.56 20.04 3.59
N VAL A 258 19.98 19.16 2.66
CA VAL A 258 19.83 17.71 2.80
C VAL A 258 21.13 17.04 2.38
N SER A 259 21.68 16.23 3.28
CA SER A 259 22.95 15.54 3.03
C SER A 259 22.72 14.24 2.26
N PHE A 260 23.76 13.76 1.58
CA PHE A 260 23.71 12.44 0.94
C PHE A 260 23.54 11.31 1.97
N GLU A 261 24.07 11.50 3.19
CA GLU A 261 23.88 10.58 4.31
C GLU A 261 22.40 10.48 4.70
N GLU A 262 21.68 11.60 4.71
CA GLU A 262 20.25 11.67 4.97
C GLU A 262 19.45 10.94 3.89
N LEU A 263 19.75 11.21 2.61
CA LEU A 263 19.09 10.55 1.47
C LEU A 263 19.26 9.02 1.52
N ARG A 264 20.47 8.55 1.89
CA ARG A 264 20.75 7.13 2.11
C ARG A 264 19.90 6.54 3.23
N THR A 265 19.84 7.20 4.39
CA THR A 265 19.10 6.72 5.56
C THR A 265 17.59 6.65 5.32
N PHE A 266 17.01 7.62 4.60
CA PHE A 266 15.60 7.54 4.19
C PHE A 266 15.32 6.32 3.32
N GLY A 267 16.21 6.02 2.37
CA GLY A 267 16.02 4.95 1.40
C GLY A 267 14.98 5.29 0.34
N GLY A 268 14.28 4.28 -0.17
CA GLY A 268 13.19 4.45 -1.14
C GLY A 268 13.60 5.24 -2.39
N HIS A 269 12.82 6.25 -2.76
CA HIS A 269 13.14 7.14 -3.88
C HIS A 269 14.22 8.18 -3.54
N ASP A 270 14.35 8.58 -2.28
CA ASP A 270 15.28 9.63 -1.85
C ASP A 270 16.73 9.17 -2.06
N ALA A 271 17.06 7.93 -1.69
CA ALA A 271 18.38 7.34 -1.94
C ALA A 271 18.71 7.23 -3.44
N LYS A 272 17.70 7.15 -4.32
CA LYS A 272 17.89 7.09 -5.78
C LYS A 272 18.18 8.44 -6.42
N PHE A 273 18.22 9.53 -5.64
CA PHE A 273 18.74 10.83 -6.09
C PHE A 273 20.27 10.82 -6.21
N ILE A 274 20.94 9.93 -5.48
CA ILE A 274 22.39 9.71 -5.58
C ILE A 274 22.65 8.89 -6.84
N ASP A 275 23.41 9.45 -7.79
CA ASP A 275 23.75 8.73 -9.03
C ASP A 275 24.69 7.54 -8.78
N SER A 276 24.72 6.60 -9.73
CA SER A 276 25.52 5.37 -9.59
C SER A 276 27.02 5.63 -9.52
N LEU A 277 27.53 6.71 -10.11
CA LEU A 277 28.96 7.05 -10.04
C LEU A 277 29.35 7.42 -8.60
N GLN A 278 28.55 8.25 -7.94
CA GLN A 278 28.77 8.65 -6.55
C GLN A 278 28.59 7.48 -5.57
N GLU A 279 27.58 6.63 -5.74
CA GLU A 279 27.43 5.47 -4.86
C GLU A 279 28.58 4.47 -5.03
N ASN A 280 29.09 4.28 -6.26
CA ASN A 280 30.30 3.50 -6.53
C ASN A 280 31.55 4.13 -5.89
N GLU A 281 31.68 5.47 -5.94
CA GLU A 281 32.75 6.23 -5.25
C GLU A 281 32.74 5.92 -3.75
N PHE A 282 31.58 6.01 -3.09
CA PHE A 282 31.45 5.73 -1.66
C PHE A 282 31.77 4.27 -1.34
N ARG A 283 31.19 3.32 -2.08
CA ARG A 283 31.44 1.88 -1.87
C ARG A 283 32.93 1.55 -1.97
N LEU A 284 33.62 2.09 -2.98
CA LEU A 284 35.05 1.86 -3.17
C LEU A 284 35.90 2.55 -2.09
N TYR A 285 35.52 3.77 -1.69
CA TYR A 285 36.20 4.49 -0.62
C TYR A 285 36.19 3.68 0.69
N TYR A 286 35.04 3.19 1.11
CA TYR A 286 34.92 2.40 2.34
C TYR A 286 35.50 1.00 2.23
N TYR A 287 35.48 0.37 1.04
CA TYR A 287 36.20 -0.88 0.81
C TYR A 287 37.70 -0.72 1.08
N ASN A 288 38.31 0.38 0.62
CA ASN A 288 39.71 0.68 0.89
C ASN A 288 39.96 0.98 2.37
N LYS A 289 39.06 1.69 3.06
CA LYS A 289 39.16 1.89 4.51
C LYS A 289 39.13 0.58 5.29
N PHE A 290 38.29 -0.38 4.88
CA PHE A 290 38.26 -1.71 5.50
C PHE A 290 39.57 -2.48 5.23
N LYS A 291 40.20 -2.30 4.07
CA LYS A 291 41.53 -2.87 3.79
C LYS A 291 42.61 -2.26 4.67
N ASP A 292 42.55 -0.97 4.96
CA ASP A 292 43.48 -0.29 5.87
C ASP A 292 43.37 -0.84 7.30
N ILE A 293 42.14 -1.09 7.76
CA ILE A 293 41.87 -1.73 9.06
C ILE A 293 42.46 -3.15 9.11
N ALA A 294 42.22 -3.96 8.07
CA ALA A 294 42.79 -5.31 7.98
C ALA A 294 44.33 -5.29 8.04
N SER A 295 44.96 -4.34 7.34
CA SER A 295 46.41 -4.12 7.37
C SER A 295 46.91 -3.74 8.78
N THR A 296 46.19 -2.87 9.48
CA THR A 296 46.50 -2.45 10.85
C THR A 296 46.45 -3.64 11.82
N LEU A 297 45.39 -4.45 11.76
CA LEU A 297 45.26 -5.66 12.58
C LEU A 297 46.36 -6.70 12.32
N ASN A 298 46.83 -6.82 11.07
CA ASN A 298 47.93 -7.71 10.71
C ASN A 298 49.28 -7.30 11.33
N LYS A 299 49.49 -5.98 11.48
CA LYS A 299 50.70 -5.42 12.10
C LYS A 299 50.68 -5.49 13.63
N ALA A 300 49.52 -5.36 14.25
CA ALA A 300 49.37 -5.44 15.71
C ALA A 300 49.86 -6.81 16.25
N LYS A 301 50.87 -6.76 17.13
CA LYS A 301 51.52 -7.91 17.78
C LYS A 301 51.20 -8.01 19.28
N SER A 302 50.72 -6.93 19.88
CA SER A 302 50.29 -6.90 21.28
C SER A 302 49.03 -6.04 21.46
N ILE A 303 48.38 -6.17 22.61
CA ILE A 303 47.21 -5.38 23.01
C ILE A 303 47.57 -4.63 24.29
N VAL A 304 47.12 -3.39 24.44
CA VAL A 304 47.42 -2.55 25.60
C VAL A 304 46.12 -2.04 26.22
N GLY A 305 46.07 -1.93 27.54
CA GLY A 305 44.94 -1.38 28.28
C GLY A 305 43.77 -2.34 28.50
N THR A 306 43.99 -3.66 28.51
CA THR A 306 42.95 -4.66 28.83
C THR A 306 43.53 -5.99 29.30
N THR A 307 42.71 -6.76 30.02
CA THR A 307 42.97 -8.17 30.35
C THR A 307 42.53 -9.14 29.26
N ALA A 308 41.81 -8.68 28.24
CA ALA A 308 41.43 -9.49 27.10
C ALA A 308 42.63 -9.83 26.22
N SER A 309 42.58 -10.99 25.54
CA SER A 309 43.66 -11.37 24.63
C SER A 309 43.60 -10.60 23.31
N LEU A 310 44.77 -10.38 22.70
CA LEU A 310 44.84 -9.85 21.33
C LEU A 310 44.05 -10.74 20.35
N GLN A 311 44.03 -12.06 20.57
CA GLN A 311 43.28 -13.01 19.75
C GLN A 311 41.77 -12.72 19.78
N TYR A 312 41.22 -12.53 20.99
CA TYR A 312 39.82 -12.16 21.16
C TYR A 312 39.51 -10.85 20.43
N MET A 313 40.32 -9.81 20.64
CA MET A 313 40.08 -8.50 20.03
C MET A 313 40.18 -8.52 18.50
N LYS A 314 41.14 -9.29 17.95
CA LYS A 314 41.22 -9.54 16.50
C LYS A 314 39.98 -10.25 15.98
N ASN A 315 39.41 -11.20 16.74
CA ASN A 315 38.18 -11.88 16.36
C ASN A 315 36.96 -10.95 16.39
N VAL A 316 36.85 -10.07 17.40
CA VAL A 316 35.77 -9.05 17.46
C VAL A 316 35.76 -8.21 16.18
N PHE A 317 36.92 -7.71 15.73
CA PHE A 317 36.99 -6.91 14.50
C PHE A 317 36.88 -7.73 13.22
N LYS A 318 37.33 -8.99 13.21
CA LYS A 318 37.07 -9.92 12.11
C LYS A 318 35.56 -10.08 11.87
N GLU A 319 34.79 -10.24 12.93
CA GLU A 319 33.34 -10.41 12.86
C GLU A 319 32.61 -9.11 12.52
N LYS A 320 33.04 -7.98 13.07
CA LYS A 320 32.50 -6.65 12.72
C LYS A 320 32.65 -6.37 11.21
N TYR A 321 33.85 -6.51 10.65
CA TYR A 321 34.16 -6.13 9.27
C TYR A 321 34.06 -7.29 8.26
N LEU A 322 33.61 -8.47 8.70
CA LEU A 322 33.56 -9.72 7.91
C LEU A 322 34.89 -10.04 7.19
N LEU A 323 36.01 -9.90 7.90
CA LEU A 323 37.34 -10.16 7.34
C LEU A 323 37.55 -11.64 7.02
N SER A 324 38.25 -11.91 5.93
CA SER A 324 38.75 -13.25 5.60
C SER A 324 40.11 -13.46 6.24
N GLU A 325 40.23 -14.52 7.03
CA GLU A 325 41.46 -14.92 7.70
C GLU A 325 42.04 -16.12 6.94
N ASP A 326 43.28 -16.00 6.46
CA ASP A 326 43.98 -17.12 5.84
C ASP A 326 44.55 -18.09 6.89
N THR A 327 45.17 -19.17 6.43
CA THR A 327 45.75 -20.18 7.32
C THR A 327 46.92 -19.66 8.18
N SER A 328 47.47 -18.47 7.88
CA SER A 328 48.52 -17.81 8.66
C SER A 328 47.99 -16.85 9.73
N GLY A 329 46.67 -16.65 9.80
CA GLY A 329 46.03 -15.65 10.67
C GLY A 329 46.07 -14.24 10.09
N LYS A 330 46.37 -14.08 8.79
CA LYS A 330 46.39 -12.78 8.12
C LYS A 330 44.99 -12.42 7.64
N PHE A 331 44.54 -11.23 7.98
CA PHE A 331 43.27 -10.68 7.54
C PHE A 331 43.35 -10.01 6.17
N SER A 332 42.28 -10.16 5.41
CA SER A 332 42.04 -9.51 4.13
C SER A 332 40.55 -9.18 3.98
N VAL A 333 40.20 -8.32 3.04
CA VAL A 333 38.80 -7.95 2.75
C VAL A 333 38.38 -8.63 1.45
N ASP A 334 37.51 -9.63 1.58
CA ASP A 334 36.84 -10.24 0.44
C ASP A 334 35.78 -9.29 -0.11
N LYS A 335 35.83 -8.98 -1.41
CA LYS A 335 34.95 -7.97 -2.03
C LYS A 335 33.48 -8.40 -1.94
N LEU A 336 33.17 -9.68 -2.11
CA LEU A 336 31.80 -10.19 -2.03
C LEU A 336 31.22 -10.10 -0.62
N LYS A 337 32.02 -10.43 0.41
CA LYS A 337 31.62 -10.23 1.82
C LYS A 337 31.42 -8.76 2.15
N PHE A 338 32.33 -7.90 1.70
CA PHE A 338 32.21 -6.46 1.88
C PHE A 338 30.93 -5.91 1.25
N ASP A 339 30.65 -6.27 -0.01
CA ASP A 339 29.47 -5.76 -0.73
C ASP A 339 28.17 -6.16 -0.03
N LYS A 340 28.08 -7.40 0.46
CA LYS A 340 26.92 -7.85 1.26
C LYS A 340 26.76 -7.06 2.56
N LEU A 341 27.86 -6.81 3.28
CA LEU A 341 27.80 -6.02 4.53
C LEU A 341 27.43 -4.56 4.25
N TYR A 342 28.08 -3.94 3.27
CA TYR A 342 27.83 -2.57 2.89
C TYR A 342 26.38 -2.36 2.42
N LYS A 343 25.87 -3.26 1.56
CA LYS A 343 24.46 -3.26 1.10
C LYS A 343 23.49 -3.43 2.27
N MET A 344 23.78 -4.32 3.21
CA MET A 344 22.96 -4.48 4.42
C MET A 344 22.90 -3.19 5.25
N LEU A 345 24.05 -2.55 5.44
CA LEU A 345 24.13 -1.34 6.26
C LEU A 345 23.47 -0.12 5.60
N THR A 346 23.48 -0.02 4.26
CA THR A 346 23.13 1.23 3.54
C THR A 346 21.86 1.15 2.68
N GLU A 347 21.42 -0.04 2.27
CA GLU A 347 20.24 -0.23 1.42
C GLU A 347 19.13 -1.04 2.10
N ILE A 348 19.50 -1.96 3.01
CA ILE A 348 18.52 -2.73 3.81
C ILE A 348 18.06 -1.92 5.01
N TYR A 349 19.00 -1.37 5.80
CA TYR A 349 18.70 -0.51 6.94
C TYR A 349 18.33 0.90 6.47
N THR A 350 17.04 1.11 6.18
CA THR A 350 16.50 2.40 5.74
C THR A 350 15.13 2.66 6.37
N GLU A 351 14.76 3.94 6.52
CA GLU A 351 13.45 4.34 7.04
C GLU A 351 12.30 3.69 6.25
N ASP A 352 12.37 3.72 4.92
CA ASP A 352 11.38 3.11 4.02
C ASP A 352 11.15 1.61 4.33
N ASN A 353 12.23 0.85 4.54
CA ASN A 353 12.12 -0.56 4.87
C ASN A 353 11.53 -0.78 6.28
N PHE A 354 11.89 0.04 7.27
CA PHE A 354 11.26 -0.03 8.60
C PHE A 354 9.76 0.24 8.54
N VAL A 355 9.30 1.22 7.75
CA VAL A 355 7.88 1.50 7.54
C VAL A 355 7.15 0.27 6.97
N LYS A 356 7.76 -0.43 6.01
CA LYS A 356 7.22 -1.68 5.45
C LYS A 356 7.06 -2.78 6.51
N PHE A 357 7.92 -2.86 7.53
CA PHE A 357 7.81 -3.82 8.64
C PHE A 357 6.81 -3.39 9.71
N PHE A 358 6.83 -2.11 10.12
CA PHE A 358 5.92 -1.60 11.16
C PHE A 358 4.46 -1.46 10.69
N LYS A 359 4.22 -1.41 9.37
CA LYS A 359 2.88 -1.21 8.78
C LYS A 359 2.20 0.05 9.31
N VAL A 360 2.95 1.15 9.34
CA VAL A 360 2.48 2.48 9.76
C VAL A 360 2.43 3.43 8.57
N LEU A 361 1.67 4.51 8.70
CA LEU A 361 1.74 5.62 7.77
C LEU A 361 2.98 6.45 8.09
N ASN A 362 3.71 6.85 7.05
CA ASN A 362 4.90 7.69 7.16
C ASN A 362 5.07 8.48 5.86
N ARG A 363 5.80 9.59 5.91
CA ARG A 363 6.23 10.28 4.69
C ARG A 363 6.95 9.32 3.73
N LYS A 364 6.62 9.40 2.44
CA LYS A 364 7.27 8.61 1.37
C LYS A 364 8.61 9.16 0.91
N THR A 365 8.85 10.44 1.21
CA THR A 365 10.05 11.20 0.85
C THR A 365 10.26 12.29 1.90
N TYR A 366 11.51 12.63 2.15
CA TYR A 366 11.92 13.78 2.93
C TYR A 366 11.24 15.09 2.50
N LEU A 367 10.96 15.24 1.20
CA LEU A 367 10.27 16.42 0.64
C LEU A 367 8.79 16.51 1.05
N ASN A 368 8.24 15.53 1.76
CA ASN A 368 7.01 15.69 2.52
C ASN A 368 7.32 16.21 3.92
N PHE A 369 7.52 17.52 3.99
CA PHE A 369 7.94 18.21 5.21
C PHE A 369 6.93 18.06 6.34
N ASP A 370 7.45 17.97 7.56
CA ASP A 370 6.64 18.01 8.78
C ASP A 370 5.89 19.36 8.86
N LYS A 371 4.60 19.32 9.20
CA LYS A 371 3.70 20.48 9.24
C LYS A 371 3.22 20.82 10.66
N ALA A 372 3.52 19.98 11.65
CA ALA A 372 3.12 20.18 13.06
C ALA A 372 3.97 19.35 14.02
N VAL A 373 3.82 19.64 15.32
CA VAL A 373 4.42 18.90 16.43
C VAL A 373 3.34 18.53 17.46
N PHE A 374 3.42 17.33 18.02
CA PHE A 374 2.45 16.78 18.96
C PHE A 374 3.14 16.21 20.21
N LYS A 375 2.53 16.43 21.38
CA LYS A 375 2.84 15.70 22.61
C LYS A 375 2.16 14.34 22.59
N ILE A 376 2.90 13.29 22.97
CA ILE A 376 2.42 11.91 23.06
C ILE A 376 2.79 11.28 24.40
N ASN A 377 2.16 10.15 24.73
CA ASN A 377 2.62 9.26 25.80
C ASN A 377 2.45 7.79 25.37
N ILE A 378 3.57 7.16 25.03
CA ILE A 378 3.59 5.79 24.53
C ILE A 378 3.74 4.72 25.61
N VAL A 379 3.98 5.08 26.89
CA VAL A 379 4.21 4.10 27.96
C VAL A 379 2.96 3.23 28.22
N PRO A 380 1.74 3.78 28.33
CA PRO A 380 0.51 2.99 28.49
C PRO A 380 0.22 2.08 27.30
N LYS A 381 -0.15 0.81 27.54
CA LYS A 381 -0.52 -0.15 26.48
C LYS A 381 -1.82 0.20 25.75
N VAL A 382 -2.70 0.95 26.40
CA VAL A 382 -3.96 1.46 25.82
C VAL A 382 -3.74 2.60 24.82
N ASN A 383 -2.54 3.19 24.81
CA ASN A 383 -2.16 4.28 23.91
C ASN A 383 -1.34 3.73 22.73
N TYR A 384 -0.30 2.95 23.05
CA TYR A 384 0.68 2.46 22.11
C TYR A 384 1.17 1.08 22.53
N THR A 385 1.43 0.17 21.59
CA THR A 385 1.96 -1.18 21.89
C THR A 385 3.22 -1.49 21.11
N ILE A 386 3.99 -2.47 21.59
CA ILE A 386 5.20 -2.96 20.91
C ILE A 386 4.87 -3.43 19.48
N TYR A 387 3.79 -4.19 19.31
CA TYR A 387 3.46 -4.80 18.02
C TYR A 387 2.75 -3.86 17.06
N ASP A 388 1.76 -3.09 17.54
CA ASP A 388 0.85 -2.35 16.65
C ASP A 388 1.15 -0.84 16.60
N GLY A 389 2.03 -0.34 17.47
CA GLY A 389 2.24 1.09 17.66
C GLY A 389 0.95 1.74 18.16
N PHE A 390 0.54 2.87 17.55
CA PHE A 390 -0.74 3.51 17.81
C PHE A 390 -1.94 2.81 17.15
N ASN A 391 -1.71 1.97 16.13
CA ASN A 391 -2.76 1.36 15.31
C ASN A 391 -3.32 0.07 15.94
N LEU A 392 -3.86 0.18 17.16
CA LEU A 392 -4.22 -0.96 18.02
C LEU A 392 -5.20 -1.96 17.35
N ARG A 393 -4.78 -3.22 17.22
CA ARG A 393 -5.57 -4.30 16.59
C ARG A 393 -6.96 -4.47 17.22
N ASN A 394 -7.93 -4.96 16.42
CA ASN A 394 -9.30 -5.27 16.86
C ASN A 394 -10.10 -4.04 17.37
N THR A 395 -9.73 -2.85 16.90
CA THR A 395 -10.38 -1.57 17.20
C THR A 395 -10.47 -0.72 15.93
N ASN A 396 -11.17 0.42 16.00
CA ASN A 396 -11.18 1.41 14.92
C ASN A 396 -9.76 1.88 14.55
N LEU A 397 -8.83 1.93 15.51
CA LEU A 397 -7.47 2.45 15.32
C LEU A 397 -6.61 1.60 14.37
N ALA A 398 -6.97 0.33 14.13
CA ALA A 398 -6.27 -0.55 13.21
C ALA A 398 -6.66 -0.33 11.72
N ALA A 399 -7.83 0.25 11.47
CA ALA A 399 -8.31 0.54 10.12
C ALA A 399 -7.73 1.87 9.62
N ASN A 400 -7.31 1.90 8.35
CA ASN A 400 -6.88 3.13 7.64
C ASN A 400 -5.88 4.03 8.40
N PHE A 401 -5.06 3.45 9.27
CA PHE A 401 -4.09 4.17 10.12
C PHE A 401 -4.75 5.20 11.05
N ASN A 402 -6.00 4.97 11.46
CA ASN A 402 -6.75 5.82 12.39
C ASN A 402 -6.04 6.00 13.75
N GLY A 403 -5.19 5.06 14.16
CA GLY A 403 -4.33 5.22 15.32
C GLY A 403 -3.32 6.36 15.21
N GLN A 404 -2.89 6.71 13.99
CA GLN A 404 -1.99 7.84 13.71
C GLN A 404 -2.73 9.11 13.28
N ASN A 405 -3.99 9.03 12.89
CA ASN A 405 -4.78 10.21 12.55
C ASN A 405 -5.03 11.06 13.81
N THR A 406 -4.60 12.31 13.78
CA THR A 406 -4.57 13.18 14.96
C THR A 406 -5.95 13.71 15.38
N GLU A 407 -6.94 13.65 14.49
CA GLU A 407 -8.31 14.06 14.76
C GLU A 407 -9.14 12.89 15.33
N ILE A 408 -9.00 11.70 14.75
CA ILE A 408 -9.68 10.47 15.20
C ILE A 408 -9.11 9.98 16.54
N ASN A 409 -7.77 9.99 16.70
CA ASN A 409 -7.10 9.55 17.92
C ASN A 409 -6.57 10.74 18.75
N ASN A 410 -7.34 11.83 18.81
CA ASN A 410 -6.96 13.07 19.48
C ASN A 410 -6.52 12.92 20.95
N MET A 411 -7.02 11.91 21.66
CA MET A 411 -6.62 11.62 23.05
C MET A 411 -5.14 11.26 23.20
N ASN A 412 -4.50 10.78 22.14
CA ASN A 412 -3.08 10.43 22.12
C ASN A 412 -2.18 11.56 21.61
N PHE A 413 -2.75 12.58 20.96
CA PHE A 413 -1.99 13.62 20.27
C PHE A 413 -2.47 15.01 20.68
N THR A 414 -1.74 15.65 21.59
CA THR A 414 -2.00 17.05 21.92
C THR A 414 -1.16 17.94 21.01
N LYS A 415 -1.81 18.70 20.13
CA LYS A 415 -1.15 19.62 19.20
C LYS A 415 -0.45 20.73 19.98
N LEU A 416 0.85 20.89 19.75
CA LEU A 416 1.64 21.95 20.35
C LEU A 416 1.78 23.13 19.38
N LYS A 417 2.15 24.29 19.92
CA LYS A 417 2.49 25.45 19.09
C LYS A 417 3.86 25.21 18.46
N ASN A 418 3.90 25.16 17.13
CA ASN A 418 5.17 25.20 16.39
C ASN A 418 5.89 26.52 16.72
N PHE A 419 7.14 26.45 17.15
CA PHE A 419 7.94 27.64 17.42
C PHE A 419 8.36 28.35 16.13
N THR A 420 8.55 27.62 15.03
CA THR A 420 8.70 28.20 13.69
C THR A 420 7.41 28.96 13.35
N GLY A 421 7.51 30.29 13.29
CA GLY A 421 6.38 31.18 13.10
C GLY A 421 5.68 31.01 11.74
N LEU A 422 4.45 31.54 11.65
CA LEU A 422 3.73 31.61 10.39
C LEU A 422 4.48 32.53 9.41
N PHE A 423 4.90 31.98 8.26
CA PHE A 423 5.77 32.67 7.30
C PHE A 423 7.09 33.14 7.93
N GLU A 424 7.69 32.36 8.85
CA GLU A 424 9.02 32.65 9.41
C GLU A 424 10.07 32.75 8.29
N PHE A 425 10.00 31.83 7.32
CA PHE A 425 10.83 31.79 6.13
C PHE A 425 9.95 31.74 4.87
N TYR A 426 10.08 32.76 4.02
CA TYR A 426 9.19 32.91 2.86
C TYR A 426 9.86 33.63 1.68
N LYS A 427 9.25 33.51 0.50
CA LYS A 427 9.44 34.44 -0.63
C LYS A 427 8.22 35.35 -0.77
N LEU A 428 8.44 36.59 -1.19
CA LEU A 428 7.38 37.58 -1.43
C LEU A 428 7.13 37.70 -2.93
N LEU A 429 5.97 37.23 -3.39
CA LEU A 429 5.61 37.22 -4.81
C LEU A 429 4.59 38.33 -5.07
N CYS A 430 4.90 39.26 -5.96
CA CYS A 430 4.09 40.43 -6.25
C CYS A 430 3.67 40.47 -7.71
N VAL A 431 2.36 40.44 -7.98
CA VAL A 431 1.84 40.64 -9.34
C VAL A 431 1.65 42.14 -9.58
N ARG A 432 2.25 42.63 -10.67
CA ARG A 432 2.15 44.04 -11.07
C ARG A 432 0.71 44.35 -11.50
N GLY A 433 0.16 45.45 -10.96
CA GLY A 433 -1.25 45.85 -11.11
C GLY A 433 -1.82 45.56 -12.51
N ILE A 434 -2.68 44.54 -12.60
CA ILE A 434 -3.30 44.14 -13.86
C ILE A 434 -4.30 45.23 -14.26
N ILE A 435 -3.88 46.09 -15.20
CA ILE A 435 -4.76 47.02 -15.89
C ILE A 435 -5.74 46.19 -16.72
N THR A 436 -6.99 46.09 -16.26
CA THR A 436 -8.05 45.51 -17.07
C THR A 436 -8.23 46.37 -18.32
N SER A 437 -8.07 45.77 -19.49
CA SER A 437 -8.00 46.46 -20.79
C SER A 437 -9.33 47.06 -21.29
N LYS A 438 -10.28 47.39 -20.41
CA LYS A 438 -11.62 47.90 -20.80
C LYS A 438 -11.99 49.31 -20.33
N THR A 439 -11.12 50.06 -19.67
CA THR A 439 -11.40 51.47 -19.32
C THR A 439 -10.36 52.40 -19.93
N LYS A 440 -10.37 52.51 -21.28
CA LYS A 440 -9.93 53.74 -21.93
C LYS A 440 -11.08 54.75 -21.80
N SER A 441 -10.78 55.91 -21.23
CA SER A 441 -11.70 56.99 -20.85
C SER A 441 -12.37 56.80 -19.49
N LEU A 442 -11.71 57.32 -18.45
CA LEU A 442 -12.31 58.21 -17.45
C LEU A 442 -11.20 58.61 -16.49
N ASP A 443 -10.98 59.91 -16.47
CA ASP A 443 -10.22 60.72 -15.50
C ASP A 443 -8.86 60.24 -14.98
N LYS A 444 -7.89 61.14 -15.19
CA LYS A 444 -6.51 61.18 -14.70
C LYS A 444 -6.36 61.04 -13.16
N GLY A 445 -7.41 60.74 -12.41
CA GLY A 445 -7.39 60.44 -10.97
C GLY A 445 -7.43 58.95 -10.61
N TYR A 446 -7.87 58.05 -11.51
CA TYR A 446 -8.10 56.63 -11.16
C TYR A 446 -6.85 55.73 -11.23
N ASN A 447 -5.76 56.21 -11.83
CA ASN A 447 -4.50 55.46 -12.00
C ASN A 447 -3.72 55.18 -10.70
N LYS A 448 -4.23 55.58 -9.53
CA LYS A 448 -3.59 55.35 -8.22
C LYS A 448 -4.16 54.16 -7.45
N ALA A 449 -5.12 53.42 -7.99
CA ALA A 449 -5.94 52.49 -7.20
C ALA A 449 -5.68 50.99 -7.41
N LEU A 450 -4.76 50.58 -8.28
CA LEU A 450 -4.37 49.16 -8.43
C LEU A 450 -2.86 49.02 -8.22
N ASN A 451 -2.49 48.94 -6.94
CA ASN A 451 -1.11 48.71 -6.49
C ASN A 451 -0.73 47.24 -6.66
N ASP A 452 0.55 46.92 -6.53
CA ASP A 452 1.04 45.53 -6.58
C ASP A 452 0.33 44.67 -5.53
N LEU A 453 -0.11 43.47 -5.94
CA LEU A 453 -0.69 42.49 -5.03
C LEU A 453 0.38 41.47 -4.68
N CYS A 454 0.80 41.47 -3.41
CA CYS A 454 1.88 40.61 -2.92
C CYS A 454 1.37 39.54 -1.96
N ILE A 455 1.89 38.31 -2.08
CA ILE A 455 1.66 37.22 -1.12
C ILE A 455 2.98 36.68 -0.58
N LYS A 456 2.96 36.26 0.69
CA LYS A 456 4.05 35.47 1.29
C LYS A 456 3.82 33.98 0.99
N VAL A 457 4.82 33.30 0.46
CA VAL A 457 4.80 31.84 0.24
C VAL A 457 5.85 31.20 1.14
N ASN A 458 5.41 30.30 2.00
CA ASN A 458 6.27 29.56 2.93
C ASN A 458 7.34 28.77 2.16
N ASN A 459 8.57 28.73 2.68
CA ASN A 459 9.72 28.12 1.98
C ASN A 459 9.43 26.67 1.55
N TRP A 460 8.83 25.89 2.44
CA TRP A 460 8.55 24.46 2.23
C TRP A 460 7.31 24.18 1.36
N ASP A 461 6.65 25.22 0.85
CA ASP A 461 5.56 25.09 -0.13
C ASP A 461 6.04 25.41 -1.56
N LEU A 462 7.31 25.82 -1.73
CA LEU A 462 7.98 26.09 -3.00
C LEU A 462 8.54 24.80 -3.63
N PHE A 463 8.99 24.88 -4.89
CA PHE A 463 9.53 23.74 -5.63
C PHE A 463 10.97 23.42 -5.21
N PHE A 464 11.23 22.13 -5.00
CA PHE A 464 12.59 21.59 -4.97
C PHE A 464 13.11 21.50 -6.41
N SER A 465 14.12 22.31 -6.73
CA SER A 465 14.82 22.27 -8.02
C SER A 465 16.28 21.92 -7.77
N PRO A 466 16.71 20.69 -8.04
CA PRO A 466 18.07 20.29 -7.75
C PRO A 466 19.04 20.91 -8.75
N SER A 467 20.21 21.31 -8.25
CA SER A 467 21.29 21.81 -9.10
C SER A 467 21.82 20.70 -10.03
N GLU A 468 22.25 21.08 -11.23
CA GLU A 468 22.78 20.13 -12.24
C GLU A 468 24.07 19.45 -11.76
N ASP A 469 24.86 20.15 -10.93
CA ASP A 469 26.14 19.65 -10.39
C ASP A 469 25.98 18.47 -9.41
N ASN A 470 24.76 18.15 -8.97
CA ASN A 470 24.50 16.95 -8.18
C ASN A 470 24.60 15.66 -9.00
N PHE A 471 24.41 15.71 -10.33
CA PHE A 471 24.26 14.52 -11.19
C PHE A 471 25.52 14.29 -12.01
N THR A 472 26.53 13.73 -11.37
CA THR A 472 27.79 13.40 -12.02
C THR A 472 27.69 12.10 -12.81
N ASN A 473 28.48 11.99 -13.88
CA ASN A 473 28.57 10.74 -14.63
C ASN A 473 29.91 10.61 -15.33
N ASP A 474 30.30 9.38 -15.63
CA ASP A 474 31.49 9.01 -16.41
C ASP A 474 31.11 8.43 -17.77
N LEU A 475 29.87 8.69 -18.24
CA LEU A 475 29.33 8.16 -19.49
C LEU A 475 30.20 8.50 -20.70
N ASN A 476 30.91 9.64 -20.66
CA ASN A 476 31.81 10.10 -21.72
C ASN A 476 33.24 9.54 -21.65
N LYS A 477 33.62 8.83 -20.58
CA LYS A 477 34.95 8.24 -20.46
C LYS A 477 34.99 6.92 -21.24
N GLY A 478 35.98 6.80 -22.14
CA GLY A 478 36.21 5.55 -22.86
C GLY A 478 36.75 4.46 -21.93
N GLU A 479 36.51 3.20 -22.30
CA GLU A 479 36.97 2.02 -21.57
C GLU A 479 37.93 1.20 -22.43
N GLU A 480 38.98 0.65 -21.81
CA GLU A 480 39.87 -0.32 -22.45
C GLU A 480 39.37 -1.74 -22.17
N ILE A 481 38.96 -2.45 -23.22
CA ILE A 481 38.44 -3.80 -23.14
C ILE A 481 39.57 -4.81 -23.32
N THR A 482 39.70 -5.69 -22.34
CA THR A 482 40.72 -6.74 -22.27
C THR A 482 40.05 -8.11 -22.19
N SER A 483 40.84 -9.19 -22.25
CA SER A 483 40.34 -10.55 -21.98
C SER A 483 39.82 -10.74 -20.55
N ASP A 484 40.29 -9.91 -19.61
CA ASP A 484 40.04 -10.05 -18.16
C ASP A 484 39.02 -9.01 -17.65
N THR A 485 38.52 -8.13 -18.52
CA THR A 485 37.46 -7.18 -18.19
C THR A 485 36.20 -7.94 -17.77
N ASN A 486 35.85 -7.87 -16.50
CA ASN A 486 34.69 -8.55 -15.93
C ASN A 486 33.42 -7.69 -15.97
N ILE A 487 32.28 -8.36 -15.92
CA ILE A 487 30.94 -7.78 -15.97
C ILE A 487 30.46 -7.53 -14.55
N GLU A 488 29.94 -6.34 -14.28
CA GLU A 488 29.32 -6.04 -12.99
C GLU A 488 28.03 -6.86 -12.84
N ALA A 489 27.78 -7.39 -11.64
CA ALA A 489 26.56 -8.16 -11.40
C ALA A 489 25.31 -7.27 -11.54
N ALA A 490 24.18 -7.85 -11.94
CA ALA A 490 22.92 -7.13 -11.91
C ALA A 490 22.60 -6.71 -10.46
N GLU A 491 22.62 -5.41 -10.19
CA GLU A 491 22.25 -4.86 -8.89
C GLU A 491 20.73 -4.98 -8.70
N GLU A 492 20.29 -5.99 -7.95
CA GLU A 492 18.88 -6.22 -7.66
C GLU A 492 18.33 -5.15 -6.67
N ASN A 493 17.14 -4.62 -6.97
CA ASN A 493 16.42 -3.75 -6.03
C ASN A 493 16.09 -4.51 -4.73
N ILE A 494 16.11 -3.79 -3.61
CA ILE A 494 15.75 -4.35 -2.30
C ILE A 494 14.27 -4.77 -2.28
N SER A 495 14.03 -5.98 -1.80
CA SER A 495 12.67 -6.54 -1.63
C SER A 495 12.53 -7.20 -0.26
N LEU A 496 11.30 -7.40 0.21
CA LEU A 496 11.06 -8.10 1.48
C LEU A 496 11.62 -9.52 1.47
N ASP A 497 11.60 -10.21 0.32
CA ASP A 497 12.17 -11.54 0.19
C ASP A 497 13.69 -11.52 0.31
N LEU A 498 14.38 -10.51 -0.25
CA LEU A 498 15.82 -10.32 -0.06
C LEU A 498 16.15 -10.05 1.41
N ILE A 499 15.39 -9.18 2.08
CA ILE A 499 15.57 -8.90 3.52
C ILE A 499 15.37 -10.18 4.33
N GLN A 500 14.38 -11.01 3.99
CA GLN A 500 14.15 -12.31 4.63
C GLN A 500 15.35 -13.26 4.42
N GLN A 501 15.97 -13.27 3.24
CA GLN A 501 17.19 -14.07 2.98
C GLN A 501 18.37 -13.59 3.84
N TYR A 502 18.57 -12.28 3.96
CA TYR A 502 19.58 -11.72 4.87
C TYR A 502 19.27 -12.12 6.32
N TYR A 503 18.02 -12.00 6.78
CA TYR A 503 17.61 -12.41 8.12
C TYR A 503 17.89 -13.89 8.41
N LEU A 504 17.53 -14.78 7.47
CA LEU A 504 17.74 -16.23 7.62
C LEU A 504 19.21 -16.65 7.62
N THR A 505 20.10 -15.84 7.05
CA THR A 505 21.54 -16.10 6.98
C THR A 505 22.36 -15.25 7.96
N PHE A 506 21.72 -14.34 8.69
CA PHE A 506 22.37 -13.46 9.65
C PHE A 506 22.77 -14.23 10.90
N ASN A 507 24.03 -14.12 11.30
CA ASN A 507 24.51 -14.76 12.53
C ASN A 507 24.09 -13.92 13.74
N PHE A 508 23.12 -14.39 14.54
CA PHE A 508 22.67 -13.73 15.77
C PHE A 508 23.47 -14.13 17.01
N ASP A 509 24.30 -15.18 16.95
CA ASP A 509 24.94 -15.76 18.14
C ASP A 509 26.26 -15.06 18.54
N ASN A 510 26.74 -14.15 17.69
CA ASN A 510 27.99 -13.41 17.90
C ASN A 510 27.75 -12.05 18.56
N GLU A 511 27.56 -12.03 19.88
CA GLU A 511 27.60 -10.80 20.68
C GLU A 511 28.94 -10.66 21.40
N PRO A 512 29.64 -9.51 21.29
CA PRO A 512 30.92 -9.31 21.96
C PRO A 512 30.76 -9.10 23.47
N GLU A 513 31.62 -9.72 24.27
CA GLU A 513 31.71 -9.50 25.71
C GLU A 513 32.01 -8.03 26.10
N ASN A 514 31.61 -7.64 27.32
CA ASN A 514 32.06 -6.39 27.93
C ASN A 514 33.37 -6.62 28.70
N ILE A 515 34.50 -6.31 28.08
CA ILE A 515 35.83 -6.56 28.62
C ILE A 515 36.25 -5.57 29.71
N SER A 516 37.18 -5.98 30.58
CA SER A 516 37.85 -5.07 31.51
C SER A 516 38.92 -4.28 30.77
N ILE A 517 38.86 -2.96 30.83
CA ILE A 517 39.87 -2.04 30.28
C ILE A 517 40.63 -1.33 31.40
N GLU A 518 41.81 -0.79 31.09
CA GLU A 518 42.56 0.07 32.00
C GLU A 518 41.72 1.31 32.34
N ASN A 519 41.73 1.70 33.62
CA ASN A 519 41.01 2.88 34.07
C ASN A 519 41.62 4.13 33.42
N LEU A 520 40.79 4.85 32.67
CA LEU A 520 41.10 6.15 32.09
C LEU A 520 41.25 7.20 33.19
N SER A 521 41.66 8.41 32.81
CA SER A 521 41.63 9.56 33.71
C SER A 521 40.18 9.84 34.17
N SER A 522 40.02 10.49 35.33
CA SER A 522 38.68 10.73 35.93
C SER A 522 37.75 11.54 35.01
N ASP A 523 38.32 12.46 34.22
CA ASP A 523 37.63 13.24 33.20
C ASP A 523 38.23 12.88 31.84
N ILE A 524 37.41 12.31 30.95
CA ILE A 524 37.84 11.90 29.62
C ILE A 524 37.78 13.14 28.72
N ILE A 525 38.93 13.58 28.21
CA ILE A 525 39.01 14.80 27.40
C ILE A 525 38.61 14.48 25.96
N GLY A 526 37.61 15.19 25.44
CA GLY A 526 37.16 15.03 24.06
C GLY A 526 36.16 16.10 23.62
N GLN A 527 36.19 16.45 22.33
CA GLN A 527 35.23 17.35 21.72
C GLN A 527 34.42 16.62 20.64
N LEU A 528 33.20 17.07 20.36
CA LEU A 528 32.40 16.52 19.28
C LEU A 528 33.08 16.69 17.92
N GLU A 529 32.78 15.81 16.96
CA GLU A 529 33.14 16.06 15.56
C GLU A 529 32.49 17.38 15.10
N LEU A 530 33.29 18.30 14.56
CA LEU A 530 32.78 19.58 14.05
C LEU A 530 31.84 19.33 12.87
N MET A 531 30.63 19.87 12.96
CA MET A 531 29.71 19.94 11.83
C MET A 531 30.07 21.15 10.95
N PRO A 532 29.90 21.07 9.62
CA PRO A 532 30.09 22.22 8.75
C PRO A 532 29.14 23.37 9.14
N ASN A 533 29.66 24.60 9.20
CA ASN A 533 28.81 25.78 9.35
C ASN A 533 28.05 26.01 8.04
N ILE A 534 26.73 25.94 8.10
CA ILE A 534 25.84 26.17 6.96
C ILE A 534 25.42 27.63 6.96
N GLU A 535 25.51 28.31 5.82
CA GLU A 535 25.01 29.68 5.67
C GLU A 535 23.49 29.72 5.81
N ARG A 536 22.98 30.66 6.62
CA ARG A 536 21.53 30.88 6.69
C ARG A 536 21.03 31.39 5.34
N PHE A 537 20.09 30.68 4.72
CA PHE A 537 19.57 31.07 3.40
C PHE A 537 18.78 32.39 3.46
N PRO A 538 18.67 33.14 2.34
CA PRO A 538 17.97 34.43 2.33
C PRO A 538 16.50 34.33 2.72
N ASN A 539 16.00 35.27 3.54
CA ASN A 539 14.59 35.36 3.91
C ASN A 539 13.90 36.54 3.20
N GLY A 540 12.63 36.38 2.82
CA GLY A 540 11.78 37.47 2.33
C GLY A 540 12.14 38.04 0.96
N LYS A 541 12.85 37.28 0.11
CA LYS A 541 13.25 37.75 -1.23
C LYS A 541 12.01 38.10 -2.07
N LYS A 542 11.95 39.35 -2.56
CA LYS A 542 10.83 39.88 -3.35
C LYS A 542 11.00 39.58 -4.84
N TYR A 543 9.92 39.19 -5.50
CA TYR A 543 9.84 38.97 -6.95
C TYR A 543 8.67 39.75 -7.55
N GLU A 544 8.94 40.46 -8.63
CA GLU A 544 7.94 41.17 -9.45
C GLU A 544 7.53 40.27 -10.61
N LEU A 545 6.22 40.01 -10.75
CA LEU A 545 5.66 39.06 -11.70
C LEU A 545 4.56 39.74 -12.54
N ASP A 546 4.47 39.38 -13.81
CA ASP A 546 3.44 39.94 -14.71
C ASP A 546 2.15 39.10 -14.73
N LYS A 547 2.18 37.88 -14.16
CA LYS A 547 1.06 36.92 -14.18
C LYS A 547 0.86 36.32 -12.79
N TYR A 548 -0.39 35.99 -12.49
CA TYR A 548 -0.71 35.17 -11.32
C TYR A 548 -0.10 33.78 -11.48
N THR A 549 0.56 33.32 -10.43
CA THR A 549 1.21 32.00 -10.38
C THR A 549 0.31 30.98 -9.68
N MET A 550 0.72 29.72 -9.67
CA MET A 550 0.10 28.66 -8.87
C MET A 550 -0.12 29.07 -7.42
N PHE A 551 0.87 29.72 -6.80
CA PHE A 551 0.81 30.14 -5.40
C PHE A 551 -0.27 31.20 -5.15
N HIS A 552 -0.50 32.11 -6.11
CA HIS A 552 -1.57 33.11 -6.02
C HIS A 552 -2.95 32.46 -6.15
N TYR A 553 -3.10 31.53 -7.09
CA TYR A 553 -4.35 30.79 -7.28
C TYR A 553 -4.71 29.95 -6.05
N LEU A 554 -3.73 29.33 -5.41
CA LEU A 554 -3.95 28.57 -4.18
C LEU A 554 -4.28 29.48 -2.99
N ARG A 555 -3.51 30.56 -2.79
CA ARG A 555 -3.77 31.54 -1.72
C ARG A 555 -5.15 32.19 -1.85
N ALA A 556 -5.62 32.42 -3.07
CA ALA A 556 -6.95 32.97 -3.32
C ALA A 556 -8.10 32.07 -2.84
N GLN A 557 -7.82 30.80 -2.51
CA GLN A 557 -8.81 29.83 -2.01
C GLN A 557 -8.86 29.79 -0.47
N GLU A 558 -7.95 30.50 0.20
CA GLU A 558 -7.92 30.58 1.66
C GLU A 558 -8.86 31.68 2.16
N PHE A 559 -9.30 31.56 3.41
CA PHE A 559 -10.03 32.60 4.12
C PHE A 559 -9.71 32.53 5.62
N GLU A 560 -9.82 33.67 6.29
CA GLU A 560 -9.73 33.73 7.74
C GLU A 560 -11.11 33.46 8.35
N HIS A 561 -11.16 32.64 9.41
CA HIS A 561 -12.42 32.40 10.12
C HIS A 561 -12.97 33.71 10.68
N GLY A 562 -14.26 33.96 10.47
CA GLY A 562 -14.92 35.18 10.92
C GLY A 562 -16.43 35.03 10.96
N LYS A 563 -17.11 36.05 11.52
CA LYS A 563 -18.58 36.09 11.57
C LYS A 563 -19.23 36.52 10.25
N SER A 564 -18.44 37.02 9.30
CA SER A 564 -18.94 37.53 8.02
C SER A 564 -19.25 36.40 7.04
N ARG A 565 -20.24 36.60 6.16
CA ARG A 565 -20.49 35.68 5.04
C ARG A 565 -19.36 35.80 4.03
N ILE A 566 -18.63 34.72 3.80
CA ILE A 566 -17.78 34.60 2.61
C ILE A 566 -18.65 34.25 1.38
N ALA A 567 -18.18 34.57 0.18
CA ALA A 567 -18.81 34.13 -1.06
C ALA A 567 -17.74 33.56 -2.00
N LEU A 568 -18.08 32.50 -2.73
CA LEU A 568 -17.19 31.96 -3.75
C LEU A 568 -17.19 32.88 -4.98
N THR A 569 -16.08 32.97 -5.69
CA THR A 569 -15.95 33.69 -6.95
C THR A 569 -15.04 32.93 -7.92
N ASN A 570 -15.32 32.99 -9.21
CA ASN A 570 -14.41 32.48 -10.23
C ASN A 570 -13.31 33.50 -10.61
N SER A 571 -13.24 34.67 -9.95
CA SER A 571 -12.24 35.70 -10.20
C SER A 571 -11.15 35.69 -9.13
N VAL A 572 -9.96 35.20 -9.48
CA VAL A 572 -8.78 35.19 -8.60
C VAL A 572 -8.44 36.59 -8.09
N ASN A 573 -8.56 37.61 -8.95
CA ASN A 573 -8.32 38.99 -8.57
C ASN A 573 -9.29 39.45 -7.47
N GLU A 574 -10.58 39.14 -7.60
CA GLU A 574 -11.58 39.50 -6.59
C GLU A 574 -11.30 38.83 -5.25
N ALA A 575 -10.91 37.55 -5.27
CA ALA A 575 -10.61 36.78 -4.07
C ALA A 575 -9.34 37.27 -3.35
N LEU A 576 -8.28 37.58 -4.09
CA LEU A 576 -7.05 38.10 -3.49
C LEU A 576 -7.20 39.51 -2.92
N LEU A 577 -8.11 40.33 -3.46
CA LEU A 577 -8.38 41.69 -2.97
C LEU A 577 -9.33 41.74 -1.78
N ASN A 578 -10.19 40.75 -1.59
CA ASN A 578 -11.28 40.81 -0.61
C ASN A 578 -11.26 39.60 0.34
N PRO A 579 -11.09 39.80 1.67
CA PRO A 579 -11.11 38.71 2.65
C PRO A 579 -12.42 37.91 2.71
N SER A 580 -13.52 38.44 2.15
CA SER A 580 -14.84 37.78 2.08
C SER A 580 -15.13 37.12 0.74
N ARG A 581 -14.12 36.99 -0.13
CA ARG A 581 -14.22 36.36 -1.44
C ARG A 581 -13.19 35.25 -1.55
N VAL A 582 -13.66 34.06 -1.89
CA VAL A 582 -12.81 32.88 -2.00
C VAL A 582 -12.86 32.38 -3.43
N TYR A 583 -11.71 32.18 -4.04
CA TYR A 583 -11.62 31.63 -5.39
C TYR A 583 -12.12 30.19 -5.42
N THR A 584 -12.87 29.85 -6.47
CA THR A 584 -13.22 28.47 -6.78
C THR A 584 -13.01 28.17 -8.26
N PHE A 585 -12.51 26.97 -8.51
CA PHE A 585 -12.36 26.39 -9.84
C PHE A 585 -13.59 25.56 -10.26
N PHE A 586 -14.62 25.50 -9.42
CA PHE A 586 -15.92 24.93 -9.78
C PHE A 586 -16.70 25.85 -10.71
N SER A 587 -17.72 25.28 -11.35
CA SER A 587 -18.55 25.96 -12.32
C SER A 587 -19.23 27.20 -11.74
N SER A 588 -19.59 28.14 -12.63
CA SER A 588 -20.40 29.30 -12.25
C SER A 588 -21.78 28.91 -11.68
N ASP A 589 -22.27 27.71 -12.03
CA ASP A 589 -23.53 27.17 -11.49
C ASP A 589 -23.37 26.80 -10.01
N TYR A 590 -22.25 26.16 -9.63
CA TYR A 590 -21.91 25.93 -8.23
C TYR A 590 -21.80 27.24 -7.46
N VAL A 591 -21.07 28.22 -8.01
CA VAL A 591 -20.92 29.57 -7.41
C VAL A 591 -22.27 30.22 -7.17
N LYS A 592 -23.17 30.20 -8.15
CA LYS A 592 -24.52 30.76 -8.02
C LYS A 592 -25.33 30.03 -6.96
N LYS A 593 -25.20 28.70 -6.89
CA LYS A 593 -25.96 27.85 -5.95
C LYS A 593 -25.48 28.02 -4.51
N VAL A 594 -24.17 28.10 -4.26
CA VAL A 594 -23.61 28.24 -2.90
C VAL A 594 -23.75 29.67 -2.37
N ASN A 595 -23.71 30.68 -3.23
CA ASN A 595 -23.81 32.08 -2.80
C ASN A 595 -25.24 32.58 -2.58
N LYS A 596 -26.29 31.83 -2.99
CA LYS A 596 -27.68 32.24 -2.79
C LYS A 596 -28.03 32.28 -1.30
N ALA A 597 -28.87 33.21 -0.87
CA ALA A 597 -29.50 33.12 0.44
C ALA A 597 -30.60 32.06 0.39
N THR A 598 -30.56 31.10 1.30
CA THR A 598 -31.50 29.96 1.33
C THR A 598 -32.44 30.11 2.53
N GLU A 599 -33.73 29.88 2.32
CA GLU A 599 -34.73 29.86 3.41
C GLU A 599 -34.58 28.59 4.26
N ALA A 600 -34.89 28.67 5.56
CA ALA A 600 -34.76 27.55 6.50
C ALA A 600 -35.44 26.26 6.01
N ALA A 601 -36.65 26.37 5.45
CA ALA A 601 -37.42 25.24 4.92
C ALA A 601 -36.77 24.50 3.75
N MET A 602 -35.84 25.15 3.02
CA MET A 602 -35.11 24.57 1.90
C MET A 602 -33.66 24.20 2.25
N PHE A 603 -33.23 24.40 3.49
CA PHE A 603 -31.83 24.30 3.87
C PHE A 603 -31.23 22.91 3.64
N LEU A 604 -31.87 21.83 4.13
CA LEU A 604 -31.33 20.46 3.97
C LEU A 604 -31.23 20.05 2.51
N GLY A 605 -32.29 20.27 1.71
CA GLY A 605 -32.27 19.99 0.28
C GLY A 605 -31.25 20.84 -0.49
N TRP A 606 -30.95 22.06 -0.02
CA TRP A 606 -29.87 22.86 -0.56
C TRP A 606 -28.49 22.31 -0.21
N VAL A 607 -28.27 21.88 1.04
CA VAL A 607 -27.02 21.24 1.47
C VAL A 607 -26.79 19.95 0.67
N GLU A 608 -27.80 19.08 0.52
CA GLU A 608 -27.73 17.87 -0.31
C GLU A 608 -27.31 18.19 -1.75
N GLN A 609 -27.90 19.22 -2.36
CA GLN A 609 -27.51 19.66 -3.71
C GLN A 609 -26.07 20.15 -3.76
N LEU A 610 -25.60 20.89 -2.75
CA LEU A 610 -24.21 21.35 -2.72
C LEU A 610 -23.22 20.20 -2.55
N VAL A 611 -23.54 19.20 -1.72
CA VAL A 611 -22.69 18.01 -1.54
C VAL A 611 -22.68 17.16 -2.82
N TYR A 612 -23.82 17.01 -3.48
CA TYR A 612 -23.92 16.33 -4.76
C TYR A 612 -23.06 17.03 -5.82
N ASP A 613 -23.24 18.34 -6.02
CA ASP A 613 -22.48 19.09 -7.02
C ASP A 613 -20.98 19.10 -6.71
N PHE A 614 -20.60 19.22 -5.42
CA PHE A 614 -19.19 19.13 -5.01
C PHE A 614 -18.61 17.77 -5.40
N THR A 615 -19.35 16.68 -5.14
CA THR A 615 -18.91 15.33 -5.48
C THR A 615 -18.78 15.16 -7.00
N ASP A 616 -19.73 15.71 -7.77
CA ASP A 616 -19.77 15.61 -9.23
C ASP A 616 -18.59 16.37 -9.87
N GLU A 617 -18.39 17.64 -9.49
CA GLU A 617 -17.33 18.47 -10.06
C GLU A 617 -15.92 17.98 -9.70
N THR A 618 -15.73 17.46 -8.49
CA THR A 618 -14.43 16.91 -8.06
C THR A 618 -14.16 15.51 -8.61
N SER A 619 -15.20 14.74 -8.95
CA SER A 619 -15.07 13.41 -9.56
C SER A 619 -14.98 13.45 -11.09
N GLU A 620 -14.96 14.65 -11.70
CA GLU A 620 -14.86 14.85 -13.15
C GLU A 620 -13.56 14.25 -13.72
N VAL A 621 -13.70 13.31 -14.67
CA VAL A 621 -12.58 12.69 -15.39
C VAL A 621 -12.90 12.62 -16.89
N SER A 622 -12.02 13.20 -17.70
CA SER A 622 -12.04 13.06 -19.15
C SER A 622 -11.12 11.91 -19.58
N THR A 623 -11.62 10.97 -20.38
CA THR A 623 -10.79 9.91 -20.99
C THR A 623 -10.28 10.36 -22.36
N THR A 624 -9.06 9.98 -22.72
CA THR A 624 -8.48 10.25 -24.05
C THR A 624 -7.87 8.99 -24.65
N ASP A 625 -8.02 8.83 -25.96
CA ASP A 625 -7.44 7.75 -26.77
C ASP A 625 -6.36 8.26 -27.73
N LYS A 626 -6.05 9.57 -27.69
CA LYS A 626 -5.13 10.24 -28.63
C LYS A 626 -3.65 10.16 -28.23
N ILE A 627 -3.36 9.98 -26.95
CA ILE A 627 -2.00 9.89 -26.40
C ILE A 627 -1.84 8.55 -25.68
N ALA A 628 -0.66 7.93 -25.76
CA ALA A 628 -0.48 6.53 -25.39
C ALA A 628 -0.50 6.29 -23.87
N ASP A 629 0.35 7.00 -23.12
CA ASP A 629 0.64 6.68 -21.71
C ASP A 629 -0.31 7.35 -20.71
N ILE A 630 -1.16 8.27 -21.16
CA ILE A 630 -2.10 9.03 -20.33
C ILE A 630 -3.52 8.69 -20.79
N THR A 631 -4.25 7.93 -19.98
CA THR A 631 -5.60 7.44 -20.33
C THR A 631 -6.73 8.30 -19.77
N ILE A 632 -6.44 9.07 -18.72
CA ILE A 632 -7.39 9.95 -18.05
C ILE A 632 -6.80 11.34 -17.90
N ILE A 633 -7.65 12.36 -17.78
CA ILE A 633 -7.30 13.76 -17.55
C ILE A 633 -8.30 14.33 -16.56
N ILE A 634 -7.83 15.04 -15.53
CA ILE A 634 -8.68 15.76 -14.57
C ILE A 634 -8.74 17.23 -15.01
N PRO A 635 -9.85 17.68 -15.64
CA PRO A 635 -9.85 18.97 -16.34
C PRO A 635 -9.68 20.18 -15.42
N TYR A 636 -10.11 20.07 -14.16
CA TYR A 636 -10.09 21.18 -13.22
C TYR A 636 -8.71 21.48 -12.61
N ILE A 637 -7.67 20.66 -12.85
CA ILE A 637 -6.30 20.98 -12.41
C ILE A 637 -5.81 22.28 -13.03
N GLY A 638 -6.14 22.52 -14.31
CA GLY A 638 -5.85 23.77 -15.02
C GLY A 638 -6.31 25.01 -14.25
N PRO A 639 -7.63 25.22 -14.06
CA PRO A 639 -8.15 26.37 -13.33
C PRO A 639 -7.86 26.35 -11.82
N ALA A 640 -7.64 25.20 -11.18
CA ALA A 640 -7.33 25.16 -9.75
C ALA A 640 -5.95 25.76 -9.42
N LEU A 641 -4.94 25.51 -10.27
CA LEU A 641 -3.55 25.87 -10.02
C LEU A 641 -2.95 26.80 -11.10
N ASN A 642 -3.76 27.26 -12.05
CA ASN A 642 -3.35 28.05 -13.23
C ASN A 642 -2.31 27.36 -14.13
N ILE A 643 -2.41 26.04 -14.28
CA ILE A 643 -1.46 25.27 -15.10
C ILE A 643 -1.57 25.71 -16.57
N GLY A 644 -0.43 26.05 -17.17
CA GLY A 644 -0.34 26.51 -18.56
C GLY A 644 -0.98 27.88 -18.83
N ASN A 645 -1.43 28.61 -17.80
CA ASN A 645 -2.07 29.92 -17.90
C ASN A 645 -3.35 29.90 -18.77
N MET A 646 -4.11 28.80 -18.66
CA MET A 646 -5.31 28.52 -19.43
C MET A 646 -6.59 28.89 -18.67
N LEU A 647 -7.58 29.45 -19.39
CA LEU A 647 -8.80 29.99 -18.77
C LEU A 647 -9.87 28.91 -18.57
N TYR A 648 -10.04 28.01 -19.54
CA TYR A 648 -11.09 26.99 -19.51
C TYR A 648 -10.54 25.60 -19.19
N LYS A 649 -11.35 24.75 -18.55
CA LYS A 649 -11.06 23.32 -18.32
C LYS A 649 -10.71 22.60 -19.64
N ASP A 650 -11.43 22.91 -20.72
CA ASP A 650 -11.22 22.33 -22.05
C ASP A 650 -9.89 22.74 -22.69
N ASP A 651 -9.42 23.96 -22.42
CA ASP A 651 -8.11 24.42 -22.88
C ASP A 651 -7.01 23.56 -22.26
N PHE A 652 -7.12 23.28 -20.96
CA PHE A 652 -6.17 22.40 -20.25
C PHE A 652 -6.14 20.99 -20.84
N VAL A 653 -7.31 20.40 -21.11
CA VAL A 653 -7.41 19.09 -21.78
C VAL A 653 -6.76 19.14 -23.17
N GLY A 654 -7.08 20.17 -23.97
CA GLY A 654 -6.54 20.34 -25.32
C GLY A 654 -5.02 20.51 -25.34
N ALA A 655 -4.48 21.35 -24.46
CA ALA A 655 -3.05 21.59 -24.34
C ALA A 655 -2.29 20.37 -23.83
N LEU A 656 -2.86 19.59 -22.91
CA LEU A 656 -2.22 18.34 -22.46
C LEU A 656 -2.14 17.33 -23.60
N ILE A 657 -3.22 17.17 -24.39
CA ILE A 657 -3.23 16.28 -25.55
C ILE A 657 -2.21 16.74 -26.61
N PHE A 658 -2.04 18.05 -26.78
CA PHE A 658 -1.14 18.62 -27.80
C PHE A 658 0.33 18.62 -27.39
N SER A 659 0.64 19.08 -26.17
CA SER A 659 2.01 19.31 -25.69
C SER A 659 2.52 18.18 -24.78
N GLY A 660 1.65 17.27 -24.33
CA GLY A 660 2.00 16.23 -23.39
C GLY A 660 2.19 16.74 -21.96
N ALA A 661 2.78 15.91 -21.10
CA ALA A 661 2.91 16.17 -19.67
C ALA A 661 3.78 17.38 -19.29
N VAL A 662 4.56 17.95 -20.23
CA VAL A 662 5.45 19.09 -19.97
C VAL A 662 4.71 20.33 -19.46
N ILE A 663 3.44 20.51 -19.83
CA ILE A 663 2.65 21.70 -19.41
C ILE A 663 2.41 21.76 -17.90
N LEU A 664 2.56 20.64 -17.20
CA LEU A 664 2.40 20.56 -15.75
C LEU A 664 3.67 21.02 -15.02
N LEU A 665 4.84 21.03 -15.66
CA LEU A 665 6.10 21.35 -15.00
C LEU A 665 6.24 22.86 -14.79
N GLU A 666 6.65 23.27 -13.60
CA GLU A 666 6.97 24.68 -13.29
C GLU A 666 8.31 25.06 -13.93
N PHE A 667 9.24 24.11 -13.99
CA PHE A 667 10.49 24.24 -14.74
C PHE A 667 10.75 23.01 -15.62
N ILE A 668 11.20 23.24 -16.85
CA ILE A 668 11.63 22.17 -17.76
C ILE A 668 13.06 21.77 -17.37
N PRO A 669 13.30 20.53 -16.94
CA PRO A 669 14.62 20.12 -16.47
C PRO A 669 15.62 19.97 -17.61
N GLU A 670 16.88 20.30 -17.34
CA GLU A 670 17.99 19.90 -18.19
C GLU A 670 18.25 18.38 -18.04
N ILE A 671 18.40 17.69 -19.17
CA ILE A 671 18.80 16.27 -19.23
C ILE A 671 20.04 16.13 -20.13
N ALA A 672 21.21 16.36 -19.54
CA ALA A 672 22.48 16.41 -20.27
C ALA A 672 23.11 15.02 -20.39
N ILE A 673 22.92 14.36 -21.55
CA ILE A 673 23.56 13.07 -21.86
C ILE A 673 24.68 13.30 -22.90
N PRO A 674 25.95 13.12 -22.51
CA PRO A 674 27.09 13.39 -23.40
C PRO A 674 27.20 12.34 -24.51
N VAL A 675 28.14 12.55 -25.44
CA VAL A 675 28.61 11.48 -26.31
C VAL A 675 29.28 10.42 -25.43
N LEU A 676 28.89 9.16 -25.59
CA LEU A 676 29.38 8.06 -24.76
C LEU A 676 30.82 7.70 -25.14
N GLY A 677 31.65 7.39 -24.16
CA GLY A 677 33.05 7.02 -24.37
C GLY A 677 33.18 5.70 -25.14
N THR A 678 33.87 5.69 -26.28
CA THR A 678 34.06 4.50 -27.11
C THR A 678 35.02 3.49 -26.51
N PHE A 679 34.86 2.21 -26.84
CA PHE A 679 35.75 1.15 -26.38
C PHE A 679 37.03 1.03 -27.22
N ALA A 680 38.17 0.86 -26.55
CA ALA A 680 39.45 0.48 -27.16
C ALA A 680 39.74 -0.99 -26.86
N LEU A 681 40.06 -1.80 -27.88
CA LEU A 681 40.22 -3.25 -27.73
C LEU A 681 41.70 -3.67 -27.78
N VAL A 682 42.18 -4.34 -26.73
CA VAL A 682 43.57 -4.84 -26.67
C VAL A 682 43.72 -6.06 -27.57
N SER A 683 44.66 -6.00 -28.53
CA SER A 683 44.93 -7.13 -29.45
C SER A 683 45.91 -8.14 -28.84
N TYR A 684 45.57 -9.42 -28.93
CA TYR A 684 46.40 -10.53 -28.45
C TYR A 684 46.90 -11.36 -29.65
N ILE A 685 48.05 -10.97 -30.20
CA ILE A 685 48.64 -11.61 -31.39
C ILE A 685 48.82 -13.11 -31.15
N ALA A 686 48.35 -13.93 -32.10
CA ALA A 686 48.37 -15.40 -32.07
C ALA A 686 47.57 -16.08 -30.93
N ASN A 687 46.82 -15.33 -30.10
CA ASN A 687 45.97 -15.91 -29.06
C ASN A 687 44.49 -15.83 -29.40
N LYS A 688 43.95 -16.92 -29.98
CA LYS A 688 42.56 -17.03 -30.42
C LYS A 688 41.56 -16.88 -29.26
N VAL A 689 41.86 -17.44 -28.09
CA VAL A 689 40.93 -17.45 -26.95
C VAL A 689 40.78 -16.04 -26.37
N LEU A 690 41.90 -15.37 -26.07
CA LEU A 690 41.88 -14.00 -25.53
C LEU A 690 41.25 -13.02 -26.52
N THR A 691 41.52 -13.19 -27.83
CA THR A 691 40.92 -12.35 -28.88
C THR A 691 39.38 -12.49 -28.90
N VAL A 692 38.84 -13.71 -28.77
CA VAL A 692 37.39 -13.95 -28.74
C VAL A 692 36.77 -13.45 -27.42
N GLN A 693 37.44 -13.67 -26.28
CA GLN A 693 36.98 -13.15 -24.98
C GLN A 693 36.89 -11.62 -24.98
N THR A 694 37.87 -10.94 -25.58
CA THR A 694 37.85 -9.47 -25.69
C THR A 694 36.63 -8.98 -26.49
N ILE A 695 36.25 -9.68 -27.57
CA ILE A 695 35.02 -9.39 -28.33
C ILE A 695 33.78 -9.61 -27.47
N ASP A 696 33.72 -10.70 -26.71
CA ASP A 696 32.57 -11.04 -25.87
C ASP A 696 32.41 -10.07 -24.68
N ASN A 697 33.52 -9.65 -24.08
CA ASN A 697 33.56 -8.66 -23.00
C ASN A 697 33.11 -7.29 -23.50
N ALA A 698 33.54 -6.88 -24.71
CA ALA A 698 33.09 -5.63 -25.33
C ALA A 698 31.56 -5.62 -25.57
N LEU A 699 31.00 -6.72 -26.08
CA LEU A 699 29.56 -6.83 -26.28
C LEU A 699 28.78 -6.85 -24.96
N SER A 700 29.36 -7.40 -23.89
CA SER A 700 28.73 -7.45 -22.57
C SER A 700 28.78 -6.09 -21.87
N LYS A 701 29.92 -5.39 -21.89
CA LYS A 701 30.07 -4.01 -21.38
C LYS A 701 29.20 -3.01 -22.15
N ARG A 702 28.93 -3.26 -23.44
CA ARG A 702 27.93 -2.51 -24.19
C ARG A 702 26.55 -2.60 -23.55
N ASN A 703 26.11 -3.77 -23.11
CA ASN A 703 24.79 -3.93 -22.47
C ASN A 703 24.73 -3.21 -21.11
N GLU A 704 25.84 -3.19 -20.36
CA GLU A 704 25.95 -2.37 -19.15
C GLU A 704 25.82 -0.88 -19.48
N LYS A 705 26.43 -0.41 -20.57
CA LYS A 705 26.31 1.00 -20.99
C LYS A 705 24.87 1.43 -21.24
N TRP A 706 24.04 0.56 -21.80
CA TRP A 706 22.59 0.79 -21.92
C TRP A 706 21.91 0.92 -20.55
N ASP A 707 22.22 0.03 -19.59
CA ASP A 707 21.65 0.07 -18.24
C ASP A 707 22.11 1.31 -17.43
N GLU A 708 23.38 1.71 -17.55
CA GLU A 708 23.96 2.90 -16.91
C GLU A 708 23.25 4.17 -17.36
N VAL A 709 23.09 4.36 -18.67
CA VAL A 709 22.38 5.52 -19.24
C VAL A 709 20.92 5.55 -18.78
N TYR A 710 20.24 4.40 -18.75
CA TYR A 710 18.87 4.30 -18.26
C TYR A 710 18.75 4.65 -16.76
N LYS A 711 19.65 4.14 -15.92
CA LYS A 711 19.70 4.50 -14.49
C LYS A 711 19.93 6.00 -14.30
N TYR A 712 20.87 6.59 -15.04
CA TYR A 712 21.16 8.02 -14.97
C TYR A 712 19.92 8.88 -15.30
N ILE A 713 19.17 8.52 -16.34
CA ILE A 713 17.93 9.21 -16.71
C ILE A 713 16.86 9.05 -15.63
N VAL A 714 16.68 7.86 -15.07
CA VAL A 714 15.71 7.60 -14.00
C VAL A 714 16.04 8.42 -12.75
N THR A 715 17.31 8.49 -12.33
CA THR A 715 17.75 9.34 -11.20
C THR A 715 17.44 10.80 -11.44
N ASN A 716 17.73 11.33 -12.63
CA ASN A 716 17.41 12.70 -13.00
C ASN A 716 15.89 12.96 -13.02
N TRP A 717 15.10 12.01 -13.53
CA TRP A 717 13.64 12.11 -13.57
C TRP A 717 13.03 12.14 -12.17
N LEU A 718 13.45 11.23 -11.28
CA LEU A 718 12.97 11.18 -9.90
C LEU A 718 13.20 12.52 -9.19
N ALA A 719 14.40 13.09 -9.29
CA ALA A 719 14.77 14.31 -8.58
C ALA A 719 14.22 15.60 -9.21
N LYS A 720 14.16 15.69 -10.55
CA LYS A 720 13.83 16.93 -11.28
C LYS A 720 12.39 17.02 -11.80
N VAL A 721 11.72 15.90 -12.04
CA VAL A 721 10.37 15.85 -12.64
C VAL A 721 9.37 15.33 -11.64
N ASN A 722 9.62 14.14 -11.07
CA ASN A 722 8.65 13.49 -10.20
C ASN A 722 8.37 14.33 -8.93
N THR A 723 9.39 15.02 -8.40
CA THR A 723 9.25 15.97 -7.29
C THR A 723 8.31 17.15 -7.61
N GLN A 724 8.32 17.67 -8.85
CA GLN A 724 7.40 18.73 -9.28
C GLN A 724 5.96 18.20 -9.32
N ILE A 725 5.77 17.00 -9.87
CA ILE A 725 4.46 16.35 -9.95
C ILE A 725 3.91 16.02 -8.56
N ASP A 726 4.77 15.57 -7.63
CA ASP A 726 4.41 15.33 -6.24
C ASP A 726 4.00 16.61 -5.51
N LEU A 727 4.62 17.75 -5.81
CA LEU A 727 4.17 19.03 -5.25
C LEU A 727 2.82 19.47 -5.81
N ILE A 728 2.58 19.29 -7.11
CA ILE A 728 1.27 19.57 -7.74
C ILE A 728 0.18 18.71 -7.10
N ARG A 729 0.46 17.43 -6.86
CA ARG A 729 -0.45 16.51 -6.17
C ARG A 729 -0.82 17.01 -4.76
N LYS A 730 0.18 17.40 -3.95
CA LYS A 730 -0.03 17.99 -2.62
C LYS A 730 -0.89 19.25 -2.70
N LYS A 731 -0.59 20.15 -3.65
CA LYS A 731 -1.35 21.40 -3.84
C LYS A 731 -2.77 21.17 -4.34
N MET A 732 -3.03 20.10 -5.10
CA MET A 732 -4.40 19.72 -5.45
C MET A 732 -5.19 19.21 -4.24
N LYS A 733 -4.56 18.48 -3.30
CA LYS A 733 -5.20 18.13 -2.03
C LYS A 733 -5.54 19.38 -1.22
N GLU A 734 -4.59 20.31 -1.08
CA GLU A 734 -4.81 21.61 -0.41
C GLU A 734 -5.93 22.42 -1.09
N ALA A 735 -5.96 22.47 -2.42
CA ALA A 735 -7.02 23.15 -3.17
C ALA A 735 -8.41 22.53 -2.89
N LEU A 736 -8.52 21.20 -2.93
CA LEU A 736 -9.77 20.49 -2.64
C LEU A 736 -10.25 20.67 -1.19
N GLU A 737 -9.32 20.65 -0.23
CA GLU A 737 -9.61 20.94 1.19
C GLU A 737 -10.11 22.38 1.37
N ASN A 738 -9.44 23.36 0.75
CA ASN A 738 -9.88 24.75 0.79
C ASN A 738 -11.29 24.94 0.22
N GLN A 739 -11.64 24.25 -0.88
CA GLN A 739 -13.00 24.27 -1.42
C GLN A 739 -14.02 23.69 -0.44
N ALA A 740 -13.69 22.61 0.26
CA ALA A 740 -14.56 22.03 1.27
C ALA A 740 -14.73 22.95 2.48
N GLU A 741 -13.64 23.53 3.00
CA GLU A 741 -13.70 24.49 4.12
C GLU A 741 -14.54 25.72 3.77
N ALA A 742 -14.36 26.29 2.58
CA ALA A 742 -15.14 27.45 2.15
C ALA A 742 -16.64 27.11 2.02
N THR A 743 -16.96 25.95 1.44
CA THR A 743 -18.34 25.47 1.32
C THR A 743 -18.97 25.25 2.71
N LYS A 744 -18.24 24.61 3.63
CA LYS A 744 -18.67 24.42 5.02
C LYS A 744 -18.91 25.75 5.74
N ALA A 745 -18.02 26.72 5.57
CA ALA A 745 -18.16 28.04 6.19
C ALA A 745 -19.41 28.78 5.68
N ILE A 746 -19.72 28.70 4.38
CA ILE A 746 -20.94 29.30 3.82
C ILE A 746 -22.20 28.62 4.35
N ILE A 747 -22.22 27.28 4.37
CA ILE A 747 -23.35 26.50 4.90
C ILE A 747 -23.57 26.81 6.38
N ASN A 748 -22.51 26.80 7.19
CA ASN A 748 -22.58 27.08 8.62
C ASN A 748 -22.99 28.53 8.90
N TYR A 749 -22.53 29.50 8.11
CA TYR A 749 -23.03 30.88 8.20
C TYR A 749 -24.54 30.92 7.95
N GLN A 750 -25.02 30.29 6.88
CA GLN A 750 -26.44 30.29 6.52
C GLN A 750 -27.30 29.62 7.61
N TYR A 751 -26.85 28.50 8.17
CA TYR A 751 -27.52 27.85 9.30
C TYR A 751 -27.61 28.78 10.51
N ASN A 752 -26.51 29.49 10.81
CA ASN A 752 -26.46 30.38 11.96
C ASN A 752 -27.37 31.60 11.85
N GLN A 753 -27.84 31.96 10.65
CA GLN A 753 -28.77 33.06 10.44
C GLN A 753 -30.23 32.73 10.76
N TYR A 754 -30.57 31.46 10.92
CA TYR A 754 -31.92 31.06 11.27
C TYR A 754 -32.22 31.31 12.75
N THR A 755 -33.51 31.48 13.04
CA THR A 755 -34.04 31.55 14.40
C THR A 755 -33.82 30.23 15.14
N GLU A 756 -33.90 30.26 16.46
CA GLU A 756 -33.77 29.05 17.29
C GLU A 756 -34.87 28.02 16.96
N GLU A 757 -36.09 28.48 16.67
CA GLU A 757 -37.21 27.63 16.26
C GLU A 757 -36.92 26.91 14.93
N GLU A 758 -36.41 27.64 13.93
CA GLU A 758 -36.02 27.06 12.64
C GLU A 758 -34.88 26.05 12.80
N LYS A 759 -33.86 26.36 13.61
CA LYS A 759 -32.73 25.46 13.89
C LYS A 759 -33.19 24.17 14.55
N ASN A 760 -34.10 24.25 15.52
CA ASN A 760 -34.64 23.06 16.20
C ASN A 760 -35.37 22.10 15.26
N ASN A 761 -35.90 22.60 14.15
CA ASN A 761 -36.57 21.80 13.12
C ASN A 761 -35.61 21.30 12.02
N ILE A 762 -34.34 21.74 12.02
CA ILE A 762 -33.31 21.35 11.06
C ILE A 762 -32.26 20.53 11.79
N ASN A 763 -32.31 19.21 11.64
CA ASN A 763 -31.23 18.35 12.13
C ASN A 763 -30.00 18.51 11.22
N PHE A 764 -29.09 19.42 11.57
CA PHE A 764 -27.86 19.64 10.80
C PHE A 764 -26.62 19.30 11.63
N ASN A 765 -25.83 18.33 11.16
CA ASN A 765 -24.54 17.97 11.73
C ASN A 765 -23.40 18.35 10.77
N ILE A 766 -22.59 19.32 11.18
CA ILE A 766 -21.44 19.79 10.39
C ILE A 766 -20.32 18.75 10.31
N ASP A 767 -20.19 17.86 11.30
CA ASP A 767 -19.16 16.82 11.32
C ASP A 767 -19.50 15.70 10.31
N ASP A 768 -20.78 15.33 10.22
CA ASP A 768 -21.28 14.38 9.20
C ASP A 768 -21.12 14.94 7.78
N LEU A 769 -21.41 16.24 7.59
CA LEU A 769 -21.12 16.94 6.33
C LEU A 769 -19.61 16.94 6.02
N SER A 770 -18.76 17.21 7.02
CA SER A 770 -17.30 17.22 6.85
C SER A 770 -16.76 15.85 6.45
N SER A 771 -17.26 14.78 7.09
CA SER A 771 -16.94 13.40 6.73
C SER A 771 -17.27 13.14 5.26
N LYS A 772 -18.46 13.56 4.80
CA LYS A 772 -18.88 13.35 3.42
C LYS A 772 -18.04 14.10 2.39
N LEU A 773 -17.69 15.35 2.69
CA LEU A 773 -16.82 16.13 1.82
C LEU A 773 -15.41 15.50 1.78
N ASN A 774 -14.89 14.99 2.89
CA ASN A 774 -13.61 14.28 2.92
C ASN A 774 -13.64 12.97 2.09
N GLU A 775 -14.70 12.16 2.18
CA GLU A 775 -14.88 11.00 1.28
C GLU A 775 -14.81 11.41 -0.21
N SER A 776 -15.42 12.55 -0.54
CA SER A 776 -15.46 13.07 -1.91
C SER A 776 -14.08 13.56 -2.37
N ILE A 777 -13.33 14.23 -1.49
CA ILE A 777 -11.93 14.61 -1.73
C ILE A 777 -11.06 13.37 -1.93
N ASN A 778 -11.21 12.33 -1.11
CA ASN A 778 -10.44 11.09 -1.27
C ASN A 778 -10.71 10.43 -2.63
N LYS A 779 -11.97 10.38 -3.08
CA LYS A 779 -12.31 9.90 -4.43
C LYS A 779 -11.65 10.75 -5.53
N ALA A 780 -11.66 12.06 -5.40
CA ALA A 780 -10.99 12.97 -6.34
C ALA A 780 -9.48 12.73 -6.37
N MET A 781 -8.85 12.54 -5.20
CA MET A 781 -7.42 12.26 -5.10
C MET A 781 -7.00 10.94 -5.71
N ILE A 782 -7.82 9.88 -5.65
CA ILE A 782 -7.55 8.61 -6.38
C ILE A 782 -7.39 8.88 -7.88
N ASN A 783 -8.28 9.70 -8.45
CA ASN A 783 -8.22 10.06 -9.87
C ASN A 783 -6.99 10.93 -10.18
N ILE A 784 -6.74 11.94 -9.35
CA ILE A 784 -5.59 12.86 -9.50
C ILE A 784 -4.26 12.10 -9.39
N ASN A 785 -4.11 11.20 -8.41
CA ASN A 785 -2.90 10.40 -8.22
C ASN A 785 -2.61 9.55 -9.47
N LYS A 786 -3.62 8.85 -9.97
CA LYS A 786 -3.49 8.04 -11.20
C LYS A 786 -3.07 8.90 -12.40
N PHE A 787 -3.71 10.05 -12.59
CA PHE A 787 -3.40 10.97 -13.69
C PHE A 787 -1.97 11.53 -13.59
N LEU A 788 -1.58 12.03 -12.42
CA LEU A 788 -0.27 12.63 -12.21
C LEU A 788 0.86 11.61 -12.31
N ASN A 789 0.66 10.37 -11.83
CA ASN A 789 1.61 9.27 -12.07
C ASN A 789 1.76 8.97 -13.57
N GLN A 790 0.66 8.88 -14.32
CA GLN A 790 0.71 8.71 -15.78
C GLN A 790 1.44 9.86 -16.48
N CYS A 791 1.23 11.10 -16.06
CA CYS A 791 1.93 12.27 -16.61
C CYS A 791 3.44 12.22 -16.33
N SER A 792 3.84 11.91 -15.08
CA SER A 792 5.24 11.78 -14.69
C SER A 792 5.96 10.70 -15.52
N VAL A 793 5.34 9.52 -15.65
CA VAL A 793 5.86 8.41 -16.46
C VAL A 793 5.88 8.76 -17.95
N SER A 794 4.83 9.40 -18.47
CA SER A 794 4.77 9.83 -19.88
C SER A 794 5.91 10.81 -20.21
N TYR A 795 6.23 11.75 -19.32
CA TYR A 795 7.38 12.64 -19.51
C TYR A 795 8.71 11.88 -19.55
N LEU A 796 8.91 10.90 -18.66
CA LEU A 796 10.09 10.04 -18.69
C LEU A 796 10.21 9.31 -20.04
N MET A 797 9.15 8.61 -20.46
CA MET A 797 9.14 7.77 -21.66
C MET A 797 9.31 8.58 -22.95
N ASN A 798 8.68 9.75 -23.03
CA ASN A 798 8.57 10.50 -24.29
C ASN A 798 9.51 11.71 -24.38
N SER A 799 9.99 12.25 -23.25
CA SER A 799 10.78 13.49 -23.21
C SER A 799 12.17 13.35 -22.59
N MET A 800 12.50 12.20 -21.99
CA MET A 800 13.84 11.97 -21.40
C MET A 800 14.55 10.74 -21.98
N ILE A 801 13.90 9.56 -21.97
CA ILE A 801 14.48 8.31 -22.48
C ILE A 801 14.96 8.41 -23.94
N PRO A 802 14.25 9.07 -24.88
CA PRO A 802 14.70 9.15 -26.28
C PRO A 802 16.06 9.82 -26.46
N TYR A 803 16.45 10.76 -25.60
CA TYR A 803 17.80 11.36 -25.63
C TYR A 803 18.89 10.33 -25.29
N GLY A 804 18.60 9.44 -24.34
CA GLY A 804 19.51 8.34 -23.96
C GLY A 804 19.65 7.32 -25.07
N VAL A 805 18.53 6.87 -25.63
CA VAL A 805 18.50 5.88 -26.73
C VAL A 805 19.31 6.39 -27.92
N LYS A 806 19.15 7.65 -28.32
CA LYS A 806 19.96 8.25 -29.39
C LYS A 806 21.46 8.14 -29.14
N ARG A 807 21.92 8.44 -27.92
CA ARG A 807 23.35 8.35 -27.56
C ARG A 807 23.87 6.91 -27.53
N LEU A 808 23.00 5.97 -27.18
CA LEU A 808 23.30 4.53 -27.16
C LEU A 808 23.39 3.94 -28.57
N GLU A 809 22.50 4.32 -29.48
CA GLU A 809 22.57 3.94 -30.89
C GLU A 809 23.86 4.47 -31.56
N ASP A 810 24.21 5.75 -31.31
CA ASP A 810 25.46 6.35 -31.80
C ASP A 810 26.70 5.59 -31.26
N PHE A 811 26.66 5.16 -30.00
CA PHE A 811 27.70 4.34 -29.38
C PHE A 811 27.80 2.95 -30.01
N ASP A 812 26.66 2.30 -30.25
CA ASP A 812 26.61 0.98 -30.88
C ASP A 812 27.17 0.99 -32.29
N ALA A 813 26.88 2.03 -33.08
CA ALA A 813 27.46 2.22 -34.40
C ALA A 813 28.98 2.34 -34.33
N SER A 814 29.50 3.15 -33.39
CA SER A 814 30.95 3.33 -33.19
C SER A 814 31.63 2.02 -32.75
N LEU A 815 31.00 1.28 -31.83
CA LEU A 815 31.50 0.00 -31.35
C LEU A 815 31.48 -1.08 -32.44
N LYS A 816 30.44 -1.09 -33.29
CA LYS A 816 30.33 -2.00 -34.42
C LYS A 816 31.51 -1.85 -35.37
N ASP A 817 31.86 -0.60 -35.72
CA ASP A 817 33.01 -0.32 -36.57
C ASP A 817 34.33 -0.73 -35.90
N ALA A 818 34.50 -0.45 -34.61
CA ALA A 818 35.68 -0.84 -33.84
C ALA A 818 35.84 -2.37 -33.76
N LEU A 819 34.77 -3.11 -33.48
CA LEU A 819 34.78 -4.57 -33.38
C LEU A 819 35.00 -5.24 -34.74
N LEU A 820 34.36 -4.75 -35.81
CA LEU A 820 34.59 -5.27 -37.15
C LEU A 820 36.04 -5.04 -37.57
N LYS A 821 36.57 -3.83 -37.33
CA LYS A 821 38.00 -3.52 -37.57
C LYS A 821 38.91 -4.47 -36.77
N TYR A 822 38.64 -4.68 -35.49
CA TYR A 822 39.39 -5.58 -34.63
C TYR A 822 39.38 -7.04 -35.14
N ILE A 823 38.22 -7.54 -35.60
CA ILE A 823 38.07 -8.86 -36.20
C ILE A 823 38.90 -8.98 -37.49
N TYR A 824 38.86 -7.96 -38.36
CA TYR A 824 39.59 -7.96 -39.62
C TYR A 824 41.12 -7.86 -39.41
N ASP A 825 41.56 -6.99 -38.50
CA ASP A 825 42.98 -6.84 -38.14
C ASP A 825 43.55 -8.14 -37.53
N ASN A 826 42.73 -8.89 -36.78
CA ASN A 826 43.08 -10.18 -36.19
C ASN A 826 42.67 -11.41 -37.04
N ARG A 827 42.37 -11.24 -38.34
CA ARG A 827 41.92 -12.36 -39.22
C ARG A 827 42.89 -13.55 -39.27
N GLY A 828 44.19 -13.30 -39.06
CA GLY A 828 45.21 -14.36 -38.97
C GLY A 828 45.03 -15.23 -37.72
N THR A 829 44.79 -14.59 -36.57
CA THR A 829 44.49 -15.25 -35.28
C THR A 829 43.12 -15.93 -35.30
N LEU A 830 42.14 -15.33 -35.98
CA LEU A 830 40.72 -15.74 -36.02
C LEU A 830 40.36 -16.64 -37.22
N ILE A 831 41.32 -17.28 -37.87
CA ILE A 831 41.07 -18.12 -39.05
C ILE A 831 39.98 -19.18 -38.76
N GLY A 832 38.97 -19.22 -39.64
CA GLY A 832 37.78 -20.07 -39.52
C GLY A 832 36.64 -19.54 -38.62
N GLN A 833 36.82 -18.41 -37.92
CA GLN A 833 35.77 -17.81 -37.07
C GLN A 833 35.33 -16.40 -37.48
N VAL A 834 36.00 -15.79 -38.47
CA VAL A 834 35.75 -14.40 -38.90
C VAL A 834 34.27 -14.14 -39.22
N ASP A 835 33.64 -14.96 -40.07
CA ASP A 835 32.25 -14.74 -40.46
C ASP A 835 31.28 -14.92 -39.29
N ARG A 836 31.48 -15.96 -38.47
CA ARG A 836 30.69 -16.20 -37.26
C ARG A 836 30.76 -15.02 -36.28
N LEU A 837 31.96 -14.46 -36.09
CA LEU A 837 32.16 -13.32 -35.19
C LEU A 837 31.58 -12.03 -35.77
N LYS A 838 31.69 -11.83 -37.09
CA LYS A 838 31.02 -10.71 -37.78
C LYS A 838 29.50 -10.78 -37.61
N ASP A 839 28.90 -11.95 -37.80
CA ASP A 839 27.46 -12.14 -37.60
C ASP A 839 27.07 -11.87 -36.15
N LYS A 840 27.86 -12.35 -35.18
CA LYS A 840 27.63 -12.06 -33.75
C LYS A 840 27.63 -10.54 -33.49
N VAL A 841 28.62 -9.82 -33.98
CA VAL A 841 28.72 -8.36 -33.80
C VAL A 841 27.56 -7.63 -34.48
N ASN A 842 27.28 -7.95 -35.74
CA ASN A 842 26.21 -7.31 -36.51
C ASN A 842 24.83 -7.55 -35.90
N ASN A 843 24.53 -8.79 -35.49
CA ASN A 843 23.23 -9.13 -34.92
C ASN A 843 23.04 -8.50 -33.53
N THR A 844 24.06 -8.50 -32.68
CA THR A 844 23.94 -7.91 -31.33
C THR A 844 23.80 -6.39 -31.39
N LEU A 845 24.62 -5.70 -32.19
CA LEU A 845 24.65 -4.23 -32.24
C LEU A 845 23.64 -3.62 -33.22
N SER A 846 22.75 -4.44 -33.79
CA SER A 846 21.57 -3.97 -34.54
C SER A 846 20.29 -4.03 -33.71
N THR A 847 20.35 -4.52 -32.47
CA THR A 847 19.20 -4.62 -31.57
C THR A 847 19.31 -3.63 -30.42
N ASP A 848 18.26 -2.87 -30.17
CA ASP A 848 18.15 -2.01 -28.99
C ASP A 848 17.84 -2.82 -27.74
N ILE A 849 18.25 -2.30 -26.57
CA ILE A 849 17.81 -2.83 -25.28
C ILE A 849 16.62 -1.98 -24.81
N PRO A 850 15.39 -2.52 -24.73
CA PRO A 850 14.22 -1.71 -24.40
C PRO A 850 14.29 -1.21 -22.95
N PHE A 851 13.93 0.06 -22.74
CA PHE A 851 13.76 0.62 -21.40
C PHE A 851 12.54 -0.01 -20.70
N GLN A 852 12.74 -0.51 -19.48
CA GLN A 852 11.67 -1.08 -18.64
C GLN A 852 11.68 -0.43 -17.26
N LEU A 853 10.76 0.51 -17.01
CA LEU A 853 10.70 1.28 -15.76
C LEU A 853 10.62 0.40 -14.49
N SER A 854 9.89 -0.72 -14.54
CA SER A 854 9.73 -1.62 -13.39
C SER A 854 11.03 -2.29 -12.92
N LYS A 855 12.11 -2.20 -13.70
CA LYS A 855 13.45 -2.69 -13.32
C LYS A 855 14.16 -1.72 -12.38
N TYR A 856 13.85 -0.43 -12.48
CA TYR A 856 14.59 0.64 -11.77
C TYR A 856 13.82 1.19 -10.56
N VAL A 857 12.48 1.03 -10.53
CA VAL A 857 11.59 1.59 -9.49
C VAL A 857 10.49 0.59 -9.08
N ASP A 858 10.15 0.54 -7.79
CA ASP A 858 9.35 -0.53 -7.15
C ASP A 858 7.85 -0.51 -7.48
N ASN A 859 7.29 0.68 -7.71
CA ASN A 859 5.84 0.93 -7.74
C ASN A 859 5.19 0.77 -9.13
N GLN A 860 5.96 0.38 -10.15
CA GLN A 860 5.51 0.34 -11.56
C GLN A 860 5.27 -1.09 -12.08
N ARG A 861 5.12 -2.07 -11.17
CA ARG A 861 4.81 -3.46 -11.53
C ARG A 861 3.32 -3.61 -11.87
N LEU A 862 2.97 -4.22 -13.00
CA LEU A 862 1.57 -4.41 -13.39
C LEU A 862 0.70 -5.11 -12.32
N LEU A 863 1.29 -6.03 -11.54
CA LEU A 863 0.59 -6.74 -10.46
C LEU A 863 0.24 -5.83 -9.27
N SER A 864 1.00 -4.76 -9.01
CA SER A 864 0.69 -3.85 -7.89
C SER A 864 -0.61 -3.11 -8.13
N THR A 865 -0.92 -2.71 -9.37
CA THR A 865 -2.21 -2.08 -9.72
C THR A 865 -3.42 -2.97 -9.41
N PHE A 866 -3.36 -4.28 -9.71
CA PHE A 866 -4.45 -5.20 -9.33
C PHE A 866 -4.48 -5.43 -7.81
N THR A 867 -3.32 -5.46 -7.16
CA THR A 867 -3.21 -5.59 -5.70
C THR A 867 -3.84 -4.39 -4.98
N GLU A 868 -3.65 -3.18 -5.50
CA GLU A 868 -4.27 -1.96 -4.99
C GLU A 868 -5.81 -2.02 -5.08
N TYR A 869 -6.35 -2.47 -6.22
CA TYR A 869 -7.79 -2.67 -6.39
C TYR A 869 -8.37 -3.64 -5.37
N ILE A 870 -7.72 -4.79 -5.14
CA ILE A 870 -8.16 -5.77 -4.14
C ILE A 870 -8.06 -5.19 -2.72
N LYS A 871 -6.97 -4.49 -2.39
CA LYS A 871 -6.83 -3.80 -1.09
C LYS A 871 -7.91 -2.75 -0.87
N ASN A 872 -8.28 -2.00 -1.90
CA ASN A 872 -9.35 -0.99 -1.83
C ASN A 872 -10.68 -1.62 -1.40
N ILE A 873 -11.09 -2.74 -2.02
CA ILE A 873 -12.32 -3.46 -1.63
C ILE A 873 -12.22 -4.00 -0.20
N ILE A 874 -11.10 -4.62 0.17
CA ILE A 874 -10.92 -5.20 1.51
C ILE A 874 -10.96 -4.12 2.59
N ASN A 875 -10.25 -2.99 2.41
CA ASN A 875 -10.17 -1.92 3.39
C ASN A 875 -11.49 -1.13 3.53
N THR A 876 -12.42 -1.26 2.57
CA THR A 876 -13.78 -0.74 2.69
C THR A 876 -14.75 -1.69 3.42
N SER A 877 -14.36 -2.94 3.68
CA SER A 877 -15.21 -3.93 4.37
C SER A 877 -15.14 -3.75 5.89
N ILE A 878 -16.15 -3.10 6.47
CA ILE A 878 -16.27 -2.87 7.93
C ILE A 878 -16.77 -4.10 8.71
N LEU A 879 -17.34 -5.09 8.01
CA LEU A 879 -17.67 -6.41 8.54
C LEU A 879 -17.46 -7.46 7.45
N ASN A 880 -16.69 -8.51 7.75
CA ASN A 880 -16.43 -9.63 6.85
C ASN A 880 -16.63 -10.95 7.58
N LEU A 881 -17.86 -11.48 7.54
CA LEU A 881 -18.26 -12.63 8.34
C LEU A 881 -17.86 -13.94 7.62
N ARG A 882 -16.93 -14.70 8.20
CA ARG A 882 -16.41 -15.96 7.64
C ARG A 882 -16.23 -17.03 8.70
N TYR A 883 -16.39 -18.29 8.32
CA TYR A 883 -16.06 -19.42 9.18
C TYR A 883 -14.59 -19.77 9.00
N GLU A 884 -13.79 -19.58 10.05
CA GLU A 884 -12.36 -19.90 10.05
C GLU A 884 -12.00 -20.72 11.28
N SER A 885 -11.12 -21.71 11.10
CA SER A 885 -10.82 -22.73 12.11
C SER A 885 -12.08 -23.44 12.64
N ASN A 886 -12.57 -23.05 13.81
CA ASN A 886 -13.74 -23.64 14.49
C ASN A 886 -14.82 -22.59 14.84
N HIS A 887 -14.70 -21.36 14.36
CA HIS A 887 -15.57 -20.25 14.73
C HIS A 887 -16.04 -19.45 13.51
N LEU A 888 -17.26 -18.91 13.59
CA LEU A 888 -17.70 -17.84 12.73
C LEU A 888 -17.18 -16.51 13.31
N ILE A 889 -16.29 -15.84 12.59
CA ILE A 889 -15.61 -14.62 13.04
C ILE A 889 -15.74 -13.46 12.03
N ASP A 890 -15.47 -12.25 12.49
CA ASP A 890 -15.28 -11.08 11.64
C ASP A 890 -13.79 -10.95 11.26
N LEU A 891 -13.49 -11.04 9.97
CA LEU A 891 -12.13 -10.88 9.43
C LEU A 891 -11.80 -9.42 9.07
N SER A 892 -12.71 -8.48 9.30
CA SER A 892 -12.39 -7.06 9.18
C SER A 892 -11.38 -6.63 10.26
N ARG A 893 -10.72 -5.48 10.08
CA ARG A 893 -9.80 -4.94 11.09
C ARG A 893 -10.51 -4.50 12.38
N TYR A 894 -11.83 -4.31 12.34
CA TYR A 894 -12.63 -3.94 13.50
C TYR A 894 -12.85 -5.11 14.45
N ALA A 895 -12.87 -6.35 13.94
CA ALA A 895 -13.11 -7.57 14.71
C ALA A 895 -14.32 -7.43 15.65
N SER A 896 -15.48 -7.14 15.07
CA SER A 896 -16.76 -7.09 15.78
C SER A 896 -17.02 -8.42 16.49
N LYS A 897 -17.75 -8.40 17.60
CA LYS A 897 -18.00 -9.62 18.38
C LYS A 897 -19.20 -10.38 17.79
N ILE A 898 -19.13 -11.72 17.75
CA ILE A 898 -20.18 -12.57 17.17
C ILE A 898 -20.69 -13.53 18.24
N ASN A 899 -21.99 -13.48 18.51
CA ASN A 899 -22.71 -14.40 19.37
C ASN A 899 -23.53 -15.36 18.50
N ILE A 900 -23.31 -16.67 18.66
CA ILE A 900 -23.97 -17.71 17.87
C ILE A 900 -24.96 -18.46 18.76
N GLY A 901 -26.24 -18.48 18.37
CA GLY A 901 -27.29 -19.21 19.06
C GLY A 901 -27.11 -20.73 18.99
N SER A 902 -27.64 -21.45 19.98
CA SER A 902 -27.44 -22.89 20.13
C SER A 902 -28.10 -23.76 19.06
N LYS A 903 -28.99 -23.20 18.24
CA LYS A 903 -29.67 -23.89 17.12
C LYS A 903 -29.30 -23.32 15.75
N VAL A 904 -28.23 -22.54 15.66
CA VAL A 904 -27.60 -22.23 14.36
C VAL A 904 -26.94 -23.49 13.85
N ASN A 905 -27.21 -23.87 12.61
CA ASN A 905 -26.59 -25.02 11.98
C ASN A 905 -25.58 -24.57 10.93
N PHE A 906 -24.43 -25.24 10.86
CA PHE A 906 -23.39 -25.02 9.88
C PHE A 906 -23.28 -26.28 9.01
N ASP A 907 -23.25 -26.12 7.68
CA ASP A 907 -23.08 -27.26 6.78
C ASP A 907 -21.72 -27.94 7.06
N PRO A 908 -21.68 -29.27 7.30
CA PRO A 908 -20.42 -29.98 7.56
C PRO A 908 -19.41 -29.93 6.41
N ILE A 909 -19.86 -29.71 5.16
CA ILE A 909 -19.05 -29.75 3.94
C ILE A 909 -18.45 -28.38 3.64
N ASP A 910 -19.24 -27.33 3.79
CA ASP A 910 -18.79 -25.94 3.73
C ASP A 910 -19.38 -25.17 4.91
N LYS A 911 -18.58 -25.01 5.97
CA LYS A 911 -19.04 -24.38 7.22
C LYS A 911 -19.35 -22.88 7.09
N ASN A 912 -19.06 -22.25 5.94
CA ASN A 912 -19.58 -20.90 5.67
C ASN A 912 -21.08 -20.89 5.37
N GLN A 913 -21.68 -22.03 5.03
CA GLN A 913 -23.12 -22.15 4.81
C GLN A 913 -23.83 -22.28 6.17
N ILE A 914 -24.59 -21.25 6.52
CA ILE A 914 -25.29 -21.13 7.80
C ILE A 914 -26.78 -21.32 7.57
N GLN A 915 -27.40 -22.25 8.29
CA GLN A 915 -28.84 -22.45 8.28
C GLN A 915 -29.48 -21.86 9.53
N LEU A 916 -30.47 -20.99 9.31
CA LEU A 916 -31.26 -20.38 10.37
C LEU A 916 -32.71 -20.88 10.27
N PHE A 917 -33.17 -21.57 11.30
CA PHE A 917 -34.54 -22.06 11.44
C PHE A 917 -35.44 -21.01 12.07
N ASN A 918 -36.76 -21.18 11.96
CA ASN A 918 -37.73 -20.37 12.67
C ASN A 918 -37.79 -20.71 14.17
N LEU A 919 -36.71 -20.40 14.90
CA LEU A 919 -36.52 -20.62 16.33
C LEU A 919 -35.74 -19.46 16.94
N GLU A 920 -36.12 -19.00 18.14
CA GLU A 920 -35.39 -17.95 18.86
C GLU A 920 -33.93 -18.30 19.17
N SER A 921 -33.60 -19.59 19.26
CA SER A 921 -32.25 -20.10 19.48
C SER A 921 -31.43 -20.24 18.19
N SER A 922 -32.05 -20.10 17.02
CA SER A 922 -31.39 -20.14 15.70
C SER A 922 -31.15 -18.72 15.22
N LYS A 923 -30.20 -18.06 15.87
CA LYS A 923 -29.83 -16.67 15.60
C LYS A 923 -28.33 -16.42 15.67
N ILE A 924 -27.85 -15.45 14.92
CA ILE A 924 -26.49 -14.90 15.07
C ILE A 924 -26.64 -13.41 15.35
N GLU A 925 -25.90 -12.92 16.32
CA GLU A 925 -25.87 -11.51 16.68
C GLU A 925 -24.45 -10.99 16.53
N VAL A 926 -24.27 -9.96 15.72
CA VAL A 926 -22.99 -9.26 15.56
C VAL A 926 -23.07 -7.98 16.36
N ILE A 927 -22.21 -7.82 17.36
CA ILE A 927 -22.06 -6.57 18.12
C ILE A 927 -21.02 -5.71 17.41
N LEU A 928 -21.49 -4.67 16.73
CA LEU A 928 -20.66 -3.74 15.98
C LEU A 928 -19.78 -2.93 16.94
N LYS A 929 -18.58 -2.55 16.50
CA LYS A 929 -17.83 -1.50 17.19
C LYS A 929 -18.57 -0.17 17.01
N ASN A 930 -18.62 0.66 18.03
CA ASN A 930 -19.34 1.95 17.99
C ASN A 930 -18.94 2.83 16.79
N ALA A 931 -17.66 2.82 16.40
CA ALA A 931 -17.14 3.60 15.27
C ALA A 931 -17.69 3.20 13.89
N ILE A 932 -18.34 2.03 13.77
CA ILE A 932 -18.92 1.54 12.51
C ILE A 932 -20.45 1.37 12.59
N VAL A 933 -21.07 1.86 13.67
CA VAL A 933 -22.53 1.92 13.77
C VAL A 933 -22.99 3.09 12.90
N TYR A 934 -23.74 2.78 11.86
CA TYR A 934 -24.18 3.77 10.88
C TYR A 934 -25.12 4.79 11.52
N ASN A 935 -24.70 6.05 11.56
CA ASN A 935 -25.50 7.17 12.06
C ASN A 935 -25.20 8.43 11.23
N SER A 936 -25.85 8.54 10.07
CA SER A 936 -25.54 9.59 9.10
C SER A 936 -26.74 9.98 8.21
N MET A 937 -26.69 11.22 7.72
CA MET A 937 -27.50 11.71 6.61
C MET A 937 -26.87 11.41 5.25
N TYR A 938 -25.53 11.41 5.15
CA TYR A 938 -24.81 11.49 3.87
C TYR A 938 -23.90 10.29 3.54
N GLU A 939 -23.54 9.48 4.53
CA GLU A 939 -22.58 8.38 4.41
C GLU A 939 -23.15 7.25 3.53
N ASN A 940 -22.36 6.79 2.56
CA ASN A 940 -22.79 5.74 1.63
C ASN A 940 -22.38 4.38 2.14
N PHE A 941 -23.20 3.36 1.96
CA PHE A 941 -22.84 2.00 2.39
C PHE A 941 -23.45 0.92 1.50
N SER A 942 -22.85 -0.27 1.52
CA SER A 942 -23.33 -1.44 0.78
C SER A 942 -23.31 -2.70 1.63
N THR A 943 -24.19 -3.66 1.33
CA THR A 943 -24.15 -5.01 1.91
C THR A 943 -24.19 -6.04 0.81
N SER A 944 -23.45 -7.15 0.96
CA SER A 944 -23.52 -8.29 0.07
C SER A 944 -23.57 -9.60 0.84
N PHE A 945 -24.33 -10.57 0.36
CA PHE A 945 -24.39 -11.91 0.92
C PHE A 945 -24.96 -12.90 -0.10
N TRP A 946 -24.71 -14.18 0.12
CA TRP A 946 -25.40 -15.25 -0.59
C TRP A 946 -26.53 -15.80 0.27
N ILE A 947 -27.68 -16.11 -0.35
CA ILE A 947 -28.85 -16.67 0.33
C ILE A 947 -29.47 -17.82 -0.47
N ARG A 948 -29.99 -18.85 0.22
CA ARG A 948 -30.84 -19.91 -0.37
C ARG A 948 -32.18 -19.93 0.35
N ILE A 949 -33.25 -19.69 -0.40
CA ILE A 949 -34.61 -19.57 0.15
C ILE A 949 -35.41 -20.79 -0.33
N PRO A 950 -35.86 -21.68 0.57
CA PRO A 950 -36.67 -22.84 0.21
C PRO A 950 -37.94 -22.43 -0.53
N LYS A 951 -38.51 -23.32 -1.35
CA LYS A 951 -39.82 -23.12 -1.97
C LYS A 951 -40.88 -22.80 -0.91
N TYR A 952 -41.84 -21.95 -1.25
CA TYR A 952 -43.00 -21.71 -0.40
C TYR A 952 -44.02 -22.81 -0.66
N PHE A 953 -44.37 -23.57 0.38
CA PHE A 953 -45.24 -24.74 0.25
C PHE A 953 -46.69 -24.48 0.66
N ASN A 954 -46.93 -23.43 1.46
CA ASN A 954 -48.19 -23.24 2.18
C ASN A 954 -48.71 -21.81 2.02
N SER A 955 -50.04 -21.67 2.01
CA SER A 955 -50.73 -20.38 1.95
C SER A 955 -50.40 -19.45 3.12
N ILE A 956 -49.97 -19.99 4.27
CA ILE A 956 -49.56 -19.20 5.44
C ILE A 956 -48.41 -18.21 5.14
N SER A 957 -47.59 -18.53 4.13
CA SER A 957 -46.48 -17.68 3.67
C SER A 957 -46.92 -16.55 2.74
N LEU A 958 -48.14 -16.60 2.17
CA LEU A 958 -48.65 -15.48 1.38
C LEU A 958 -48.89 -14.28 2.30
N ASN A 959 -48.43 -13.12 1.85
CA ASN A 959 -48.54 -11.86 2.58
C ASN A 959 -48.02 -11.99 4.04
N ASN A 960 -46.89 -12.68 4.19
CA ASN A 960 -46.14 -12.76 5.43
C ASN A 960 -44.73 -12.26 5.19
N GLU A 961 -44.55 -10.94 5.31
CA GLU A 961 -43.20 -10.41 5.40
C GLU A 961 -42.58 -10.80 6.75
N TYR A 962 -41.40 -11.40 6.72
CA TYR A 962 -40.59 -11.72 7.90
C TYR A 962 -39.16 -11.22 7.72
N THR A 963 -38.59 -10.67 8.78
CA THR A 963 -37.21 -10.15 8.77
C THR A 963 -36.23 -11.32 8.86
N ILE A 964 -35.08 -11.21 8.19
CA ILE A 964 -34.00 -12.20 8.25
C ILE A 964 -32.67 -11.60 8.72
N ILE A 965 -32.44 -10.31 8.46
CA ILE A 965 -31.28 -9.54 8.91
C ILE A 965 -31.82 -8.19 9.39
N ASN A 966 -31.64 -7.88 10.66
CA ASN A 966 -32.19 -6.68 11.29
C ASN A 966 -31.07 -5.79 11.86
N CYS A 967 -31.07 -4.53 11.46
CA CYS A 967 -30.22 -3.46 12.01
C CYS A 967 -31.08 -2.22 12.32
N MET A 968 -32.33 -2.44 12.75
CA MET A 968 -33.28 -1.40 13.15
C MET A 968 -33.18 -1.14 14.65
N GLU A 969 -33.10 0.13 15.04
CA GLU A 969 -33.10 0.64 16.41
C GLU A 969 -34.10 1.79 16.51
N ASN A 970 -35.05 1.74 17.44
CA ASN A 970 -36.05 2.80 17.62
C ASN A 970 -36.69 3.27 16.30
N ASN A 971 -37.11 2.30 15.46
CA ASN A 971 -37.70 2.53 14.14
C ASN A 971 -36.79 3.21 13.10
N SER A 972 -35.47 3.26 13.31
CA SER A 972 -34.49 3.78 12.35
C SER A 972 -33.44 2.73 12.03
N GLY A 973 -32.89 2.74 10.81
CA GLY A 973 -31.86 1.80 10.38
C GLY A 973 -32.21 1.09 9.09
N TRP A 974 -31.77 -0.16 8.97
CA TRP A 974 -32.02 -0.99 7.79
C TRP A 974 -32.35 -2.43 8.15
N LYS A 975 -33.03 -3.11 7.24
CA LYS A 975 -33.30 -4.55 7.36
C LYS A 975 -33.46 -5.23 6.00
N VAL A 976 -33.15 -6.52 5.99
CA VAL A 976 -33.51 -7.44 4.92
C VAL A 976 -34.68 -8.30 5.39
N SER A 977 -35.77 -8.27 4.64
CA SER A 977 -36.95 -9.11 4.88
C SER A 977 -37.28 -9.95 3.64
N LEU A 978 -37.99 -11.04 3.87
CA LEU A 978 -38.50 -11.92 2.84
C LEU A 978 -40.03 -11.95 2.91
N ASN A 979 -40.66 -12.17 1.77
CA ASN A 979 -42.08 -12.48 1.64
C ASN A 979 -42.24 -13.51 0.52
N TYR A 980 -43.46 -13.98 0.27
CA TYR A 980 -43.71 -14.93 -0.82
C TYR A 980 -43.17 -14.42 -2.16
N GLY A 981 -42.07 -15.03 -2.63
CA GLY A 981 -41.42 -14.66 -3.89
C GLY A 981 -40.72 -13.28 -3.87
N GLU A 982 -40.32 -12.77 -2.70
CA GLU A 982 -39.73 -11.43 -2.58
C GLU A 982 -38.48 -11.42 -1.67
N ILE A 983 -37.44 -10.71 -2.09
CA ILE A 983 -36.33 -10.24 -1.24
C ILE A 983 -36.45 -8.73 -1.14
N ILE A 984 -36.54 -8.21 0.08
CA ILE A 984 -36.91 -6.83 0.35
C ILE A 984 -35.81 -6.17 1.17
N TRP A 985 -35.34 -5.03 0.69
CA TRP A 985 -34.50 -4.10 1.44
C TRP A 985 -35.36 -2.95 1.95
N THR A 986 -35.23 -2.60 3.23
CA THR A 986 -35.88 -1.43 3.83
C THR A 986 -34.82 -0.53 4.46
N LEU A 987 -34.88 0.76 4.16
CA LEU A 987 -34.21 1.84 4.89
C LEU A 987 -35.26 2.70 5.58
N GLN A 988 -34.96 3.14 6.80
CA GLN A 988 -35.85 4.02 7.56
C GLN A 988 -35.03 5.02 8.37
N ASP A 989 -35.43 6.30 8.35
CA ASP A 989 -34.80 7.36 9.12
C ASP A 989 -35.42 7.54 10.51
N THR A 990 -34.84 8.46 11.27
CA THR A 990 -35.27 8.82 12.64
C THR A 990 -36.64 9.53 12.70
N GLN A 991 -37.21 9.91 11.54
CA GLN A 991 -38.54 10.51 11.41
C GLN A 991 -39.57 9.50 10.86
N GLU A 992 -39.21 8.21 10.83
CA GLU A 992 -40.01 7.11 10.29
C GLU A 992 -40.32 7.18 8.78
N ILE A 993 -39.61 8.04 8.03
CA ILE A 993 -39.64 8.01 6.57
C ILE A 993 -38.85 6.80 6.12
N LYS A 994 -39.48 5.97 5.28
CA LYS A 994 -38.88 4.71 4.79
C LYS A 994 -38.90 4.60 3.29
N GLN A 995 -37.90 3.90 2.76
CA GLN A 995 -37.85 3.47 1.36
C GLN A 995 -37.65 1.96 1.28
N ARG A 996 -38.30 1.33 0.29
CA ARG A 996 -38.22 -0.12 0.07
C ARG A 996 -37.88 -0.42 -1.39
N VAL A 997 -36.87 -1.25 -1.60
CA VAL A 997 -36.52 -1.81 -2.92
C VAL A 997 -36.64 -3.33 -2.86
N VAL A 998 -37.23 -3.92 -3.90
CA VAL A 998 -37.65 -5.32 -3.88
C VAL A 998 -37.20 -6.06 -5.13
N PHE A 999 -36.67 -7.27 -4.94
CA PHE A 999 -36.52 -8.26 -5.99
C PHE A 999 -37.68 -9.26 -5.91
N LYS A 1000 -38.45 -9.38 -7.00
CA LYS A 1000 -39.58 -10.31 -7.12
C LYS A 1000 -39.21 -11.51 -7.99
N TYR A 1001 -39.51 -12.72 -7.53
CA TYR A 1001 -39.33 -13.97 -8.28
C TYR A 1001 -40.59 -14.84 -8.21
N SER A 1002 -41.05 -15.33 -9.37
CA SER A 1002 -42.26 -16.14 -9.48
C SER A 1002 -42.06 -17.57 -8.99
N GLN A 1003 -43.04 -18.09 -8.24
CA GLN A 1003 -43.18 -19.52 -7.92
C GLN A 1003 -43.95 -20.30 -9.01
N MET A 1004 -44.54 -19.59 -9.98
CA MET A 1004 -45.27 -20.13 -11.12
C MET A 1004 -44.34 -20.10 -12.35
N ILE A 1005 -43.38 -21.02 -12.38
CA ILE A 1005 -42.34 -21.09 -13.41
C ILE A 1005 -41.90 -22.54 -13.59
N ASN A 1006 -41.59 -22.95 -14.83
CA ASN A 1006 -41.13 -24.32 -15.10
C ASN A 1006 -39.93 -24.69 -14.22
N ILE A 1007 -38.81 -24.00 -14.40
CA ILE A 1007 -37.59 -24.18 -13.63
C ILE A 1007 -37.06 -22.80 -13.29
N SER A 1008 -36.78 -22.55 -12.01
CA SER A 1008 -36.39 -21.23 -11.51
C SER A 1008 -34.88 -21.10 -11.40
N ASP A 1009 -34.40 -19.89 -11.64
CA ASP A 1009 -33.02 -19.49 -11.31
C ASP A 1009 -32.83 -19.17 -9.82
N TYR A 1010 -33.92 -19.14 -9.05
CA TYR A 1010 -33.94 -18.59 -7.68
C TYR A 1010 -34.50 -19.55 -6.62
N ILE A 1011 -35.61 -20.24 -6.91
CA ILE A 1011 -36.32 -21.07 -5.92
C ILE A 1011 -35.39 -22.19 -5.41
N ASN A 1012 -35.09 -22.16 -4.11
CA ASN A 1012 -34.19 -23.09 -3.44
C ASN A 1012 -32.75 -23.13 -3.98
N ARG A 1013 -32.30 -22.09 -4.70
CA ARG A 1013 -30.94 -21.98 -5.24
C ARG A 1013 -30.17 -20.88 -4.52
N TRP A 1014 -28.84 -21.02 -4.47
CA TRP A 1014 -27.98 -19.95 -3.96
C TRP A 1014 -28.05 -18.72 -4.85
N ILE A 1015 -28.39 -17.58 -4.26
CA ILE A 1015 -28.52 -16.27 -4.90
C ILE A 1015 -27.52 -15.33 -4.27
N PHE A 1016 -26.72 -14.64 -5.07
CA PHE A 1016 -25.89 -13.54 -4.60
C PHE A 1016 -26.69 -12.24 -4.61
N VAL A 1017 -26.86 -11.63 -3.44
CA VAL A 1017 -27.56 -10.36 -3.25
C VAL A 1017 -26.52 -9.29 -2.95
N THR A 1018 -26.64 -8.14 -3.60
CA THR A 1018 -25.89 -6.94 -3.20
C THR A 1018 -26.83 -5.75 -3.18
N ILE A 1019 -26.80 -4.96 -2.10
CA ILE A 1019 -27.54 -3.71 -1.99
C ILE A 1019 -26.52 -2.59 -1.81
N THR A 1020 -26.66 -1.52 -2.58
CA THR A 1020 -25.83 -0.32 -2.47
C THR A 1020 -26.70 0.90 -2.19
N ASN A 1021 -26.27 1.79 -1.30
CA ASN A 1021 -27.04 2.92 -0.84
C ASN A 1021 -26.21 4.20 -0.99
N ASN A 1022 -26.65 5.07 -1.91
CA ASN A 1022 -26.10 6.40 -2.08
C ASN A 1022 -27.11 7.41 -1.53
N ARG A 1023 -26.78 8.03 -0.39
CA ARG A 1023 -27.71 8.93 0.32
C ARG A 1023 -28.14 10.13 -0.50
N LEU A 1024 -27.29 10.59 -1.42
CA LEU A 1024 -27.58 11.72 -2.30
C LEU A 1024 -28.39 11.30 -3.54
N ASN A 1025 -28.69 10.01 -3.71
CA ASN A 1025 -29.32 9.48 -4.91
C ASN A 1025 -30.23 8.27 -4.60
N ASN A 1026 -29.74 7.05 -4.86
CA ASN A 1026 -30.56 5.84 -4.92
C ASN A 1026 -30.06 4.72 -3.98
N SER A 1027 -31.00 3.90 -3.51
CA SER A 1027 -30.77 2.54 -3.04
C SER A 1027 -30.99 1.56 -4.20
N LYS A 1028 -30.02 0.68 -4.47
CA LYS A 1028 -29.98 -0.23 -5.62
C LYS A 1028 -29.87 -1.67 -5.15
N ILE A 1029 -30.67 -2.58 -5.72
CA ILE A 1029 -30.57 -4.02 -5.46
C ILE A 1029 -30.05 -4.76 -6.69
N TYR A 1030 -29.02 -5.57 -6.48
CA TYR A 1030 -28.38 -6.42 -7.48
C TYR A 1030 -28.59 -7.89 -7.12
N ILE A 1031 -28.82 -8.71 -8.14
CA ILE A 1031 -28.95 -10.16 -8.03
C ILE A 1031 -27.99 -10.82 -9.00
N ASN A 1032 -27.13 -11.72 -8.50
CA ASN A 1032 -26.12 -12.45 -9.27
C ASN A 1032 -25.25 -11.52 -10.15
N GLY A 1033 -24.83 -10.39 -9.57
CA GLY A 1033 -23.97 -9.40 -10.23
C GLY A 1033 -24.68 -8.40 -11.16
N ARG A 1034 -26.02 -8.42 -11.23
CA ARG A 1034 -26.83 -7.59 -12.14
C ARG A 1034 -27.82 -6.71 -11.39
N LEU A 1035 -27.91 -5.44 -11.76
CA LEU A 1035 -28.88 -4.49 -11.20
C LEU A 1035 -30.31 -4.96 -11.55
N ILE A 1036 -31.20 -4.97 -10.56
CA ILE A 1036 -32.60 -5.39 -10.71
C ILE A 1036 -33.56 -4.21 -10.56
N ASP A 1037 -33.42 -3.43 -9.48
CA ASP A 1037 -34.28 -2.28 -9.18
C ASP A 1037 -33.46 -1.21 -8.43
N GLN A 1038 -33.95 0.02 -8.47
CA GLN A 1038 -33.41 1.14 -7.71
C GLN A 1038 -34.53 2.09 -7.27
N LYS A 1039 -34.34 2.75 -6.11
CA LYS A 1039 -35.30 3.69 -5.55
C LYS A 1039 -34.59 4.94 -5.00
N PRO A 1040 -35.16 6.14 -5.18
CA PRO A 1040 -34.60 7.36 -4.61
C PRO A 1040 -34.65 7.30 -3.07
N ILE A 1041 -33.58 7.73 -2.43
CA ILE A 1041 -33.44 7.81 -0.96
C ILE A 1041 -32.93 9.17 -0.48
N SER A 1042 -32.73 10.14 -1.38
CA SER A 1042 -32.30 11.50 -1.02
C SER A 1042 -33.30 12.24 -0.12
N ASN A 1043 -34.55 11.79 -0.07
CA ASN A 1043 -35.56 12.36 0.83
C ASN A 1043 -35.54 11.78 2.26
N LEU A 1044 -34.63 10.86 2.59
CA LEU A 1044 -34.47 10.33 3.95
C LEU A 1044 -33.49 11.19 4.73
N GLY A 1045 -33.88 11.60 5.94
CA GLY A 1045 -33.02 12.33 6.87
C GLY A 1045 -31.98 11.43 7.54
N ASN A 1046 -31.61 11.74 8.79
CA ASN A 1046 -30.60 10.96 9.50
C ASN A 1046 -31.10 9.54 9.77
N ILE A 1047 -30.33 8.54 9.37
CA ILE A 1047 -30.56 7.13 9.70
C ILE A 1047 -29.57 6.75 10.78
N HIS A 1048 -30.09 6.43 11.97
CA HIS A 1048 -29.35 5.84 13.08
C HIS A 1048 -29.70 4.34 13.15
N ALA A 1049 -28.78 3.48 12.73
CA ALA A 1049 -28.95 2.03 12.75
C ALA A 1049 -28.59 1.43 14.11
N SER A 1050 -28.92 0.16 14.33
CA SER A 1050 -28.62 -0.52 15.60
C SER A 1050 -27.14 -0.77 15.83
N ASN A 1051 -26.74 -0.81 17.11
CA ASN A 1051 -25.41 -1.24 17.53
C ASN A 1051 -25.13 -2.72 17.27
N ASN A 1052 -26.15 -3.50 16.89
CA ASN A 1052 -26.00 -4.90 16.51
C ASN A 1052 -26.66 -5.21 15.16
N ILE A 1053 -26.23 -6.30 14.54
CA ILE A 1053 -26.91 -6.92 13.40
C ILE A 1053 -27.43 -8.28 13.83
N MET A 1054 -28.75 -8.45 13.78
CA MET A 1054 -29.43 -9.68 14.17
C MET A 1054 -29.81 -10.51 12.95
N PHE A 1055 -29.22 -11.69 12.82
CA PHE A 1055 -29.59 -12.71 11.84
C PHE A 1055 -30.55 -13.69 12.50
N LYS A 1056 -31.85 -13.55 12.27
CA LYS A 1056 -32.93 -14.40 12.82
C LYS A 1056 -34.15 -14.32 11.90
N LEU A 1057 -34.93 -15.39 11.80
CA LEU A 1057 -36.28 -15.32 11.22
C LEU A 1057 -37.23 -14.66 12.24
N ASP A 1058 -37.71 -13.46 11.93
CA ASP A 1058 -38.56 -12.67 12.83
C ASP A 1058 -39.89 -12.32 12.16
N GLY A 1059 -41.01 -12.72 12.78
CA GLY A 1059 -42.37 -12.54 12.22
C GLY A 1059 -42.81 -13.59 11.19
N CYS A 1060 -42.04 -14.68 11.01
CA CYS A 1060 -42.39 -15.77 10.11
C CYS A 1060 -43.45 -16.69 10.73
N ARG A 1061 -44.62 -16.79 10.08
CA ARG A 1061 -45.73 -17.66 10.52
C ARG A 1061 -45.55 -19.13 10.12
N ASP A 1062 -44.75 -19.41 9.10
CA ASP A 1062 -44.39 -20.78 8.71
C ASP A 1062 -43.35 -21.35 9.70
N THR A 1063 -43.77 -22.28 10.56
CA THR A 1063 -42.92 -22.93 11.57
C THR A 1063 -41.83 -23.81 10.96
N HIS A 1064 -41.98 -24.23 9.71
CA HIS A 1064 -41.00 -25.06 9.00
C HIS A 1064 -40.05 -24.24 8.12
N ARG A 1065 -40.18 -22.91 8.14
CA ARG A 1065 -39.30 -22.03 7.39
C ARG A 1065 -37.88 -22.06 7.95
N TYR A 1066 -36.94 -22.05 7.03
CA TYR A 1066 -35.54 -21.77 7.28
C TYR A 1066 -34.97 -21.00 6.09
N ILE A 1067 -33.76 -20.47 6.26
CA ILE A 1067 -32.94 -19.93 5.17
C ILE A 1067 -31.52 -20.50 5.27
N TRP A 1068 -30.80 -20.55 4.16
CA TRP A 1068 -29.35 -20.59 4.19
C TRP A 1068 -28.75 -19.23 3.87
N ILE A 1069 -27.66 -18.86 4.53
CA ILE A 1069 -26.90 -17.64 4.28
C ILE A 1069 -25.40 -17.94 4.32
N LYS A 1070 -24.60 -17.26 3.48
CA LYS A 1070 -23.13 -17.32 3.52
C LYS A 1070 -22.49 -16.02 3.03
N TYR A 1071 -21.23 -15.83 3.39
CA TYR A 1071 -20.38 -14.72 2.95
C TYR A 1071 -21.00 -13.32 3.13
N PHE A 1072 -21.52 -13.05 4.33
CA PHE A 1072 -22.06 -11.72 4.63
C PHE A 1072 -20.93 -10.69 4.75
N ASN A 1073 -21.10 -9.56 4.07
CA ASN A 1073 -20.19 -8.42 4.09
C ASN A 1073 -20.97 -7.10 4.20
N LEU A 1074 -20.37 -6.14 4.90
CA LEU A 1074 -20.81 -4.74 4.98
C LEU A 1074 -19.65 -3.83 4.57
N PHE A 1075 -19.91 -2.90 3.66
CA PHE A 1075 -18.93 -2.00 3.06
C PHE A 1075 -19.32 -0.54 3.30
N ASP A 1076 -18.32 0.28 3.59
CA ASP A 1076 -18.45 1.72 3.88
C ASP A 1076 -18.32 2.59 2.62
N LYS A 1077 -18.96 2.15 1.53
CA LYS A 1077 -19.10 2.89 0.27
C LYS A 1077 -20.27 2.36 -0.56
N GLU A 1078 -20.65 3.08 -1.61
CA GLU A 1078 -21.49 2.54 -2.70
C GLU A 1078 -20.61 1.69 -3.64
N LEU A 1079 -20.80 0.36 -3.66
CA LEU A 1079 -20.09 -0.50 -4.62
C LEU A 1079 -20.55 -0.21 -6.06
N ASN A 1080 -19.61 -0.14 -6.99
CA ASN A 1080 -19.92 0.02 -8.41
C ASN A 1080 -20.15 -1.33 -9.12
N GLU A 1081 -20.67 -1.31 -10.35
CA GLU A 1081 -20.98 -2.55 -11.08
C GLU A 1081 -19.79 -3.49 -11.30
N LYS A 1082 -18.57 -2.95 -11.46
CA LYS A 1082 -17.37 -3.76 -11.67
C LYS A 1082 -17.00 -4.50 -10.39
N GLU A 1083 -16.97 -3.78 -9.27
CA GLU A 1083 -16.70 -4.35 -7.95
C GLU A 1083 -17.71 -5.46 -7.60
N ILE A 1084 -19.00 -5.23 -7.89
CA ILE A 1084 -20.07 -6.21 -7.64
C ILE A 1084 -19.88 -7.47 -8.50
N LYS A 1085 -19.52 -7.34 -9.79
CA LYS A 1085 -19.26 -8.50 -10.67
C LYS A 1085 -18.03 -9.28 -10.23
N ASP A 1086 -16.94 -8.58 -9.90
CA ASP A 1086 -15.71 -9.21 -9.41
C ASP A 1086 -15.95 -9.94 -8.08
N LEU A 1087 -16.76 -9.36 -7.18
CA LEU A 1087 -17.14 -9.97 -5.91
C LEU A 1087 -18.00 -11.23 -6.10
N TYR A 1088 -18.97 -11.17 -7.03
CA TYR A 1088 -19.79 -12.32 -7.42
C TYR A 1088 -18.93 -13.47 -7.98
N ASP A 1089 -18.05 -13.16 -8.94
CA ASP A 1089 -17.21 -14.16 -9.60
C ASP A 1089 -16.21 -14.77 -8.61
N ASN A 1090 -15.58 -13.95 -7.75
CA ASN A 1090 -14.65 -14.42 -6.72
C ASN A 1090 -15.31 -15.38 -5.73
N GLN A 1091 -16.50 -15.04 -5.23
CA GLN A 1091 -17.21 -15.82 -4.20
C GLN A 1091 -17.94 -17.05 -4.75
N SER A 1092 -18.01 -17.22 -6.07
CA SER A 1092 -18.68 -18.36 -6.72
C SER A 1092 -17.94 -19.70 -6.57
N ASN A 1093 -16.68 -19.68 -6.13
CA ASN A 1093 -15.82 -20.85 -5.96
C ASN A 1093 -15.74 -21.73 -7.22
N SER A 1094 -15.33 -21.14 -8.34
CA SER A 1094 -15.27 -21.77 -9.67
C SER A 1094 -14.39 -23.02 -9.76
N GLY A 1095 -13.50 -23.27 -8.79
CA GLY A 1095 -12.66 -24.47 -8.70
C GLY A 1095 -13.40 -25.74 -8.23
N ILE A 1096 -14.62 -25.63 -7.73
CA ILE A 1096 -15.43 -26.75 -7.22
C ILE A 1096 -16.72 -26.84 -8.04
N LEU A 1097 -17.10 -28.04 -8.48
CA LEU A 1097 -18.37 -28.23 -9.19
C LEU A 1097 -19.55 -27.99 -8.23
N LYS A 1098 -20.66 -27.51 -8.77
CA LYS A 1098 -21.87 -27.23 -8.00
C LYS A 1098 -23.01 -28.15 -8.44
N ASP A 1099 -23.87 -28.49 -7.51
CA ASP A 1099 -25.16 -29.09 -7.84
C ASP A 1099 -26.18 -28.04 -8.29
N PHE A 1100 -27.38 -28.45 -8.63
CA PHE A 1100 -28.43 -27.55 -9.10
C PHE A 1100 -28.81 -26.46 -8.09
N TRP A 1101 -28.70 -26.77 -6.80
CA TRP A 1101 -29.01 -25.85 -5.70
C TRP A 1101 -27.87 -24.86 -5.44
N GLY A 1102 -26.67 -25.14 -5.95
CA GLY A 1102 -25.45 -24.35 -5.80
C GLY A 1102 -24.57 -24.80 -4.64
N ASP A 1103 -24.88 -25.93 -4.00
CA ASP A 1103 -23.99 -26.57 -3.04
C ASP A 1103 -22.83 -27.26 -3.76
N TYR A 1104 -21.78 -27.62 -3.03
CA TYR A 1104 -20.69 -28.41 -3.60
C TYR A 1104 -21.19 -29.77 -4.09
N LEU A 1105 -20.88 -30.08 -5.35
CA LEU A 1105 -21.16 -31.39 -5.92
C LEU A 1105 -20.35 -32.45 -5.18
N GLN A 1106 -21.02 -33.51 -4.76
CA GLN A 1106 -20.46 -34.56 -3.92
C GLN A 1106 -20.36 -35.91 -4.62
N TYR A 1107 -19.31 -36.65 -4.26
CA TYR A 1107 -19.22 -38.08 -4.49
C TYR A 1107 -20.29 -38.85 -3.70
N ASP A 1108 -20.63 -40.04 -4.17
CA ASP A 1108 -21.50 -41.01 -3.47
C ASP A 1108 -22.91 -40.49 -3.14
N LYS A 1109 -23.32 -39.37 -3.74
CA LYS A 1109 -24.65 -38.77 -3.63
C LYS A 1109 -25.44 -38.99 -4.93
N PRO A 1110 -26.73 -39.39 -4.87
CA PRO A 1110 -27.56 -39.59 -6.05
C PRO A 1110 -28.17 -38.28 -6.55
N TYR A 1111 -28.13 -38.06 -7.87
CA TYR A 1111 -28.63 -36.86 -8.53
C TYR A 1111 -29.56 -37.20 -9.70
N TYR A 1112 -30.71 -36.55 -9.79
CA TYR A 1112 -31.47 -36.49 -11.03
C TYR A 1112 -30.74 -35.60 -12.03
N MET A 1113 -30.86 -35.92 -13.31
CA MET A 1113 -30.13 -35.22 -14.36
C MET A 1113 -31.01 -34.24 -15.12
N LEU A 1114 -30.47 -33.06 -15.39
CA LEU A 1114 -31.06 -32.05 -16.25
C LEU A 1114 -30.04 -31.58 -17.28
N ASN A 1115 -30.47 -31.45 -18.53
CA ASN A 1115 -29.65 -30.88 -19.59
C ASN A 1115 -30.07 -29.43 -19.82
N LEU A 1116 -29.11 -28.50 -19.79
CA LEU A 1116 -29.41 -27.07 -19.92
C LEU A 1116 -29.91 -26.66 -21.30
N TYR A 1117 -29.72 -27.50 -22.33
CA TYR A 1117 -30.29 -27.25 -23.66
C TYR A 1117 -31.80 -27.45 -23.69
N ASP A 1118 -32.32 -28.51 -23.04
CA ASP A 1118 -33.76 -28.78 -22.96
C ASP A 1118 -34.16 -29.10 -21.51
N PRO A 1119 -34.38 -28.05 -20.68
CA PRO A 1119 -34.68 -28.21 -19.27
C PRO A 1119 -35.96 -29.01 -19.00
N ASN A 1120 -36.89 -29.13 -19.97
CA ASN A 1120 -38.13 -29.90 -19.84
C ASN A 1120 -37.92 -31.42 -20.05
N LYS A 1121 -36.68 -31.87 -20.26
CA LYS A 1121 -36.34 -33.29 -20.39
C LYS A 1121 -35.57 -33.80 -19.18
N TYR A 1122 -35.72 -35.09 -18.91
CA TYR A 1122 -34.99 -35.84 -17.90
C TYR A 1122 -34.33 -37.08 -18.54
N VAL A 1123 -33.33 -37.66 -17.88
CA VAL A 1123 -32.66 -38.88 -18.37
C VAL A 1123 -33.46 -40.13 -18.01
N ASP A 1124 -33.66 -41.03 -18.96
CA ASP A 1124 -34.27 -42.35 -18.76
C ASP A 1124 -33.42 -43.45 -19.43
N VAL A 1125 -33.64 -44.69 -19.03
CA VAL A 1125 -32.92 -45.87 -19.56
C VAL A 1125 -33.91 -46.72 -20.34
N ASN A 1126 -33.63 -46.93 -21.64
CA ASN A 1126 -34.51 -47.77 -22.48
C ASN A 1126 -34.41 -49.24 -22.07
N ASN A 1127 -33.18 -49.75 -22.03
CA ASN A 1127 -32.84 -51.08 -21.53
C ASN A 1127 -31.47 -51.01 -20.86
N VAL A 1128 -31.27 -51.85 -19.84
CA VAL A 1128 -29.95 -52.08 -19.24
C VAL A 1128 -29.11 -52.96 -20.18
N GLY A 1129 -27.79 -52.77 -20.17
CA GLY A 1129 -26.82 -53.54 -20.94
C GLY A 1129 -26.34 -52.82 -22.21
N ILE A 1130 -25.32 -53.39 -22.87
CA ILE A 1130 -24.61 -52.76 -24.00
C ILE A 1130 -25.49 -52.56 -25.24
N ARG A 1131 -26.57 -53.35 -25.36
CA ARG A 1131 -27.58 -53.21 -26.43
C ARG A 1131 -28.64 -52.15 -26.10
N GLY A 1132 -28.65 -51.66 -24.85
CA GLY A 1132 -29.51 -50.58 -24.39
C GLY A 1132 -28.83 -49.22 -24.51
N TYR A 1133 -29.59 -48.16 -24.23
CA TYR A 1133 -29.11 -46.79 -24.27
C TYR A 1133 -29.86 -45.92 -23.26
N MET A 1134 -29.23 -44.83 -22.86
CA MET A 1134 -29.87 -43.73 -22.14
C MET A 1134 -30.37 -42.67 -23.12
N TYR A 1135 -31.43 -41.97 -22.76
CA TYR A 1135 -32.02 -40.92 -23.59
C TYR A 1135 -32.70 -39.83 -22.76
N LEU A 1136 -32.91 -38.67 -23.38
CA LEU A 1136 -33.71 -37.58 -22.84
C LEU A 1136 -35.20 -37.84 -23.14
N LYS A 1137 -36.00 -37.96 -22.08
CA LYS A 1137 -37.45 -38.17 -22.10
C LYS A 1137 -38.17 -36.94 -21.56
N GLY A 1138 -39.40 -36.71 -22.00
CA GLY A 1138 -40.25 -35.67 -21.44
C GLY A 1138 -41.70 -35.77 -21.93
N PRO A 1139 -42.58 -34.86 -21.49
CA PRO A 1139 -42.31 -33.74 -20.59
C PRO A 1139 -41.98 -34.19 -19.15
N ARG A 1140 -41.34 -33.33 -18.34
CA ARG A 1140 -41.09 -33.59 -16.91
C ARG A 1140 -42.38 -33.82 -16.12
N GLY A 1141 -43.49 -33.24 -16.54
CA GLY A 1141 -44.69 -33.12 -15.72
C GLY A 1141 -44.56 -31.96 -14.74
N SER A 1142 -45.62 -31.67 -13.99
CA SER A 1142 -45.66 -30.54 -13.06
C SER A 1142 -45.96 -30.97 -11.63
N VAL A 1143 -45.42 -30.19 -10.69
CA VAL A 1143 -45.79 -30.19 -9.29
C VAL A 1143 -46.46 -28.85 -8.96
N MET A 1144 -47.55 -28.89 -8.21
CA MET A 1144 -48.27 -27.68 -7.85
C MET A 1144 -48.88 -27.76 -6.46
N THR A 1145 -49.04 -26.60 -5.86
CA THR A 1145 -50.02 -26.35 -4.81
C THR A 1145 -50.76 -25.09 -5.21
N THR A 1146 -52.09 -25.20 -5.35
CA THR A 1146 -52.94 -24.15 -5.90
C THR A 1146 -52.69 -22.81 -5.21
N ASN A 1147 -52.48 -21.76 -6.00
CA ASN A 1147 -52.13 -20.40 -5.57
C ASN A 1147 -50.74 -20.19 -4.94
N ILE A 1148 -49.92 -21.24 -4.81
CA ILE A 1148 -48.61 -21.18 -4.15
C ILE A 1148 -47.45 -21.47 -5.11
N TYR A 1149 -47.52 -22.52 -5.93
CA TYR A 1149 -46.46 -22.81 -6.89
C TYR A 1149 -46.97 -23.71 -8.01
N LEU A 1150 -46.33 -23.58 -9.17
CA LEU A 1150 -46.51 -24.44 -10.35
C LEU A 1150 -45.15 -24.55 -11.02
N ASN A 1151 -44.53 -25.73 -10.89
CA ASN A 1151 -43.19 -25.97 -11.40
C ASN A 1151 -43.10 -27.30 -12.15
N SER A 1152 -42.05 -27.49 -12.94
CA SER A 1152 -41.70 -28.81 -13.50
C SER A 1152 -41.18 -29.73 -12.41
N SER A 1153 -41.55 -31.02 -12.46
CA SER A 1153 -40.99 -32.02 -11.54
C SER A 1153 -39.50 -32.21 -11.78
N LEU A 1154 -38.70 -32.07 -10.71
CA LEU A 1154 -37.25 -32.17 -10.76
C LEU A 1154 -36.74 -33.57 -10.41
N TYR A 1155 -37.50 -34.33 -9.61
CA TYR A 1155 -37.18 -35.69 -9.15
C TYR A 1155 -37.78 -36.78 -10.04
N ARG A 1156 -37.87 -36.50 -11.34
CA ARG A 1156 -38.27 -37.48 -12.35
C ARG A 1156 -37.07 -37.95 -13.15
N GLY A 1157 -36.92 -39.27 -13.28
CA GLY A 1157 -35.93 -39.88 -14.15
C GLY A 1157 -34.92 -40.78 -13.43
N THR A 1158 -33.91 -41.21 -14.19
CA THR A 1158 -32.81 -42.02 -13.69
C THR A 1158 -31.83 -41.16 -12.90
N LYS A 1159 -31.29 -41.69 -11.78
CA LYS A 1159 -30.33 -40.98 -10.93
C LYS A 1159 -28.89 -41.35 -11.27
N PHE A 1160 -27.98 -40.38 -11.26
CA PHE A 1160 -26.54 -40.59 -11.39
C PHE A 1160 -25.86 -40.51 -10.01
N ILE A 1161 -24.82 -41.32 -9.80
CA ILE A 1161 -23.96 -41.27 -8.62
C ILE A 1161 -22.52 -41.13 -9.09
N ILE A 1162 -21.82 -40.09 -8.63
CA ILE A 1162 -20.41 -39.87 -8.97
C ILE A 1162 -19.55 -40.67 -8.00
N LYS A 1163 -18.67 -41.53 -8.52
CA LYS A 1163 -17.77 -42.38 -7.72
C LYS A 1163 -16.32 -41.96 -7.94
N LYS A 1164 -15.51 -41.98 -6.88
CA LYS A 1164 -14.07 -41.68 -6.96
C LYS A 1164 -13.35 -42.69 -7.85
N TYR A 1165 -12.50 -42.20 -8.74
CA TYR A 1165 -11.54 -43.02 -9.49
C TYR A 1165 -10.10 -42.60 -9.19
N ALA A 1166 -9.75 -41.33 -9.41
CA ALA A 1166 -8.40 -40.80 -9.15
C ALA A 1166 -8.35 -39.72 -8.05
N SER A 1167 -9.42 -39.58 -7.26
CA SER A 1167 -9.47 -38.57 -6.19
C SER A 1167 -8.44 -38.87 -5.11
N GLY A 1168 -7.56 -37.91 -4.83
CA GLY A 1168 -6.45 -38.06 -3.87
C GLY A 1168 -6.82 -37.89 -2.39
N ASN A 1169 -8.10 -37.65 -2.05
CA ASN A 1169 -8.53 -37.39 -0.67
C ASN A 1169 -9.97 -37.89 -0.36
N LYS A 1170 -10.37 -37.75 0.92
CA LYS A 1170 -11.62 -38.30 1.48
C LYS A 1170 -12.63 -37.24 1.94
N ASP A 1171 -12.64 -36.05 1.33
CA ASP A 1171 -13.57 -34.95 1.65
C ASP A 1171 -14.96 -35.07 0.98
N ASN A 1172 -15.09 -35.96 -0.01
CA ASN A 1172 -16.29 -36.19 -0.83
C ASN A 1172 -16.71 -35.01 -1.72
N ILE A 1173 -15.84 -34.02 -1.93
CA ILE A 1173 -16.10 -32.89 -2.82
C ILE A 1173 -15.58 -33.20 -4.23
N VAL A 1174 -16.40 -32.99 -5.26
CA VAL A 1174 -16.01 -33.14 -6.66
C VAL A 1174 -15.40 -31.83 -7.15
N ARG A 1175 -14.06 -31.81 -7.25
CA ARG A 1175 -13.29 -30.67 -7.74
C ARG A 1175 -13.22 -30.65 -9.27
N ASN A 1176 -12.94 -29.48 -9.82
CA ASN A 1176 -12.68 -29.34 -11.24
C ASN A 1176 -11.51 -30.24 -11.66
N ASN A 1177 -11.67 -30.96 -12.77
CA ASN A 1177 -10.74 -31.96 -13.31
C ASN A 1177 -10.64 -33.30 -12.57
N ASP A 1178 -11.49 -33.55 -11.57
CA ASP A 1178 -11.52 -34.87 -10.96
C ASP A 1178 -11.87 -35.95 -12.00
N ARG A 1179 -11.10 -37.04 -12.00
CA ARG A 1179 -11.37 -38.24 -12.80
C ARG A 1179 -12.24 -39.19 -11.99
N VAL A 1180 -13.40 -39.52 -12.52
CA VAL A 1180 -14.48 -40.20 -11.79
C VAL A 1180 -15.09 -41.33 -12.61
N TYR A 1181 -15.84 -42.20 -11.93
CA TYR A 1181 -16.86 -43.01 -12.59
C TYR A 1181 -18.24 -42.40 -12.35
N ILE A 1182 -19.17 -42.68 -13.24
CA ILE A 1182 -20.58 -42.35 -13.06
C ILE A 1182 -21.37 -43.66 -13.00
N ASN A 1183 -22.03 -43.89 -11.87
CA ASN A 1183 -23.00 -44.95 -11.72
C ASN A 1183 -24.40 -44.43 -12.03
N VAL A 1184 -25.28 -45.31 -12.50
CA VAL A 1184 -26.64 -45.02 -12.97
C VAL A 1184 -27.61 -45.88 -12.17
N VAL A 1185 -28.62 -45.29 -11.52
CA VAL A 1185 -29.57 -45.99 -10.66
C VAL A 1185 -30.85 -46.31 -11.45
N VAL A 1186 -31.05 -47.57 -11.79
CA VAL A 1186 -32.24 -48.06 -12.51
C VAL A 1186 -32.96 -49.06 -11.63
N LYS A 1187 -34.25 -48.84 -11.34
CA LYS A 1187 -35.05 -49.71 -10.45
C LYS A 1187 -34.33 -50.02 -9.12
N ASN A 1188 -33.73 -48.97 -8.53
CA ASN A 1188 -32.98 -49.03 -7.28
C ASN A 1188 -31.73 -49.93 -7.28
N LYS A 1189 -31.16 -50.25 -8.46
CA LYS A 1189 -29.88 -50.92 -8.62
C LYS A 1189 -28.87 -50.01 -9.33
N GLU A 1190 -27.60 -50.05 -8.90
CA GLU A 1190 -26.50 -49.31 -9.52
C GLU A 1190 -25.92 -50.04 -10.73
N TYR A 1191 -25.68 -49.28 -11.79
CA TYR A 1191 -25.07 -49.68 -13.06
C TYR A 1191 -23.93 -48.73 -13.40
N ARG A 1192 -23.01 -49.10 -14.29
CA ARG A 1192 -21.92 -48.22 -14.77
C ARG A 1192 -22.31 -47.52 -16.07
N LEU A 1193 -22.11 -46.20 -16.12
CA LEU A 1193 -22.12 -45.44 -17.36
C LEU A 1193 -20.87 -45.81 -18.18
N ALA A 1194 -21.06 -46.29 -19.41
CA ALA A 1194 -19.96 -46.56 -20.32
C ALA A 1194 -20.41 -46.49 -21.79
N THR A 1195 -19.43 -46.48 -22.70
CA THR A 1195 -19.67 -46.64 -24.13
C THR A 1195 -18.60 -47.49 -24.79
N ASN A 1196 -18.98 -48.11 -25.90
CA ASN A 1196 -18.02 -48.65 -26.83
C ASN A 1196 -17.59 -47.55 -27.81
N ALA A 1197 -16.39 -46.99 -27.61
CA ALA A 1197 -15.85 -45.94 -28.46
C ALA A 1197 -15.59 -46.40 -29.91
N SER A 1198 -15.53 -47.72 -30.18
CA SER A 1198 -15.33 -48.25 -31.54
C SER A 1198 -16.59 -48.21 -32.43
N GLN A 1199 -17.76 -47.86 -31.89
CA GLN A 1199 -18.96 -47.68 -32.72
C GLN A 1199 -18.74 -46.58 -33.78
N ALA A 1200 -19.37 -46.73 -34.95
CA ALA A 1200 -19.31 -45.74 -36.01
C ALA A 1200 -19.94 -44.40 -35.59
N GLY A 1201 -19.47 -43.30 -36.18
CA GLY A 1201 -19.89 -41.93 -35.85
C GLY A 1201 -19.07 -41.27 -34.74
N VAL A 1202 -19.08 -39.93 -34.67
CA VAL A 1202 -18.36 -39.20 -33.61
C VAL A 1202 -19.18 -39.15 -32.31
N GLU A 1203 -20.50 -39.28 -32.41
CA GLU A 1203 -21.44 -39.41 -31.30
C GLU A 1203 -21.47 -40.85 -30.74
N LYS A 1204 -20.72 -41.12 -29.69
CA LYS A 1204 -20.68 -42.43 -29.04
C LYS A 1204 -21.87 -42.59 -28.09
N ILE A 1205 -22.86 -43.41 -28.47
CA ILE A 1205 -24.07 -43.66 -27.67
C ILE A 1205 -23.71 -44.27 -26.31
N LEU A 1206 -24.25 -43.71 -25.22
CA LEU A 1206 -23.99 -44.14 -23.84
C LEU A 1206 -24.99 -45.21 -23.36
N SER A 1207 -24.49 -46.20 -22.63
CA SER A 1207 -25.26 -47.31 -22.06
C SER A 1207 -25.07 -47.42 -20.54
N ALA A 1208 -26.04 -48.02 -19.85
CA ALA A 1208 -25.94 -48.38 -18.44
C ALA A 1208 -25.66 -49.90 -18.32
N LEU A 1209 -24.50 -50.28 -17.80
CA LEU A 1209 -24.00 -51.66 -17.78
C LEU A 1209 -23.95 -52.24 -16.37
N GLU A 1210 -24.02 -53.55 -16.26
CA GLU A 1210 -23.65 -54.23 -15.01
C GLU A 1210 -22.21 -53.82 -14.64
N ILE A 1211 -21.99 -53.40 -13.40
CA ILE A 1211 -20.67 -52.93 -12.93
C ILE A 1211 -19.55 -53.97 -13.15
N PRO A 1212 -19.80 -55.28 -13.03
CA PRO A 1212 -18.79 -56.29 -13.38
C PRO A 1212 -18.46 -56.37 -14.88
N ASP A 1213 -19.38 -55.99 -15.77
CA ASP A 1213 -19.33 -56.28 -17.21
C ASP A 1213 -18.69 -55.14 -18.04
N VAL A 1214 -18.19 -54.08 -17.41
CA VAL A 1214 -17.66 -52.91 -18.15
C VAL A 1214 -16.41 -53.22 -18.96
N GLY A 1215 -15.58 -54.18 -18.53
CA GLY A 1215 -14.35 -54.56 -19.23
C GLY A 1215 -13.47 -53.36 -19.61
N ASN A 1216 -13.03 -53.31 -20.88
CA ASN A 1216 -12.19 -52.24 -21.44
C ASN A 1216 -13.00 -51.09 -22.08
N LEU A 1217 -14.28 -50.95 -21.76
CA LEU A 1217 -15.10 -49.86 -22.29
C LEU A 1217 -14.66 -48.50 -21.74
N SER A 1218 -14.95 -47.43 -22.50
CA SER A 1218 -14.69 -46.07 -22.07
C SER A 1218 -15.67 -45.70 -20.95
N GLN A 1219 -15.12 -45.42 -19.77
CA GLN A 1219 -15.88 -45.23 -18.53
C GLN A 1219 -15.34 -44.12 -17.64
N VAL A 1220 -14.08 -43.70 -17.82
CA VAL A 1220 -13.46 -42.66 -17.00
C VAL A 1220 -13.99 -41.31 -17.47
N VAL A 1221 -14.55 -40.53 -16.57
CA VAL A 1221 -15.09 -39.20 -16.86
C VAL A 1221 -14.24 -38.14 -16.17
N VAL A 1222 -13.86 -37.10 -16.90
CA VAL A 1222 -13.23 -35.90 -16.34
C VAL A 1222 -14.31 -34.86 -16.09
N MET A 1223 -14.50 -34.50 -14.83
CA MET A 1223 -15.48 -33.50 -14.41
C MET A 1223 -14.95 -32.09 -14.66
N LYS A 1224 -15.79 -31.19 -15.16
CA LYS A 1224 -15.42 -29.79 -15.43
C LYS A 1224 -16.48 -28.82 -14.87
N SER A 1225 -16.04 -27.82 -14.10
CA SER A 1225 -16.87 -26.67 -13.72
C SER A 1225 -16.72 -25.55 -14.75
N LYS A 1226 -17.80 -24.81 -15.04
CA LYS A 1226 -17.78 -23.62 -15.89
C LYS A 1226 -18.68 -22.53 -15.32
N ASN A 1227 -18.28 -21.27 -15.49
CA ASN A 1227 -19.10 -20.13 -15.08
C ASN A 1227 -20.37 -20.06 -15.93
N ASP A 1228 -21.49 -19.67 -15.31
CA ASP A 1228 -22.74 -19.38 -16.02
C ASP A 1228 -23.31 -18.04 -15.55
N GLN A 1229 -24.05 -17.35 -16.41
CA GLN A 1229 -24.68 -16.08 -16.00
C GLN A 1229 -25.98 -16.36 -15.26
N GLY A 1230 -26.05 -15.91 -14.00
CA GLY A 1230 -27.26 -15.96 -13.18
C GLY A 1230 -27.54 -17.32 -12.53
N ILE A 1231 -26.70 -18.33 -12.78
CA ILE A 1231 -26.87 -19.73 -12.32
C ILE A 1231 -25.60 -20.25 -11.64
N THR A 1232 -24.46 -20.17 -12.34
CA THR A 1232 -23.12 -20.64 -11.90
C THR A 1232 -22.98 -22.13 -11.55
N ASN A 1233 -23.93 -22.99 -11.97
CA ASN A 1233 -23.94 -24.43 -11.66
C ASN A 1233 -23.55 -25.34 -12.85
N LYS A 1234 -23.06 -24.76 -13.96
CA LYS A 1234 -22.73 -25.50 -15.18
C LYS A 1234 -21.68 -26.58 -14.96
N CYS A 1235 -22.10 -27.83 -15.09
CA CYS A 1235 -21.22 -28.99 -15.10
C CYS A 1235 -21.04 -29.56 -16.52
N LYS A 1236 -19.81 -29.93 -16.87
CA LYS A 1236 -19.51 -30.71 -18.07
C LYS A 1236 -18.77 -32.00 -17.68
N MET A 1237 -18.94 -33.03 -18.51
CA MET A 1237 -18.39 -34.37 -18.27
C MET A 1237 -17.68 -34.84 -19.54
N ASN A 1238 -16.35 -34.90 -19.53
CA ASN A 1238 -15.57 -35.35 -20.70
C ASN A 1238 -15.22 -36.83 -20.53
N LEU A 1239 -15.75 -37.68 -21.41
CA LEU A 1239 -15.50 -39.12 -21.34
C LEU A 1239 -14.14 -39.45 -21.97
N GLN A 1240 -13.39 -40.32 -21.31
CA GLN A 1240 -12.11 -40.83 -21.78
C GLN A 1240 -12.10 -42.35 -21.87
N ASP A 1241 -11.28 -42.87 -22.77
CA ASP A 1241 -10.89 -44.27 -22.76
C ASP A 1241 -9.83 -44.56 -21.69
N ASN A 1242 -9.45 -45.83 -21.58
CA ASN A 1242 -8.45 -46.27 -20.61
C ASN A 1242 -7.01 -45.88 -21.01
N ASN A 1243 -6.81 -45.31 -22.21
CA ASN A 1243 -5.53 -44.79 -22.70
C ASN A 1243 -5.39 -43.28 -22.49
N GLY A 1244 -6.42 -42.62 -21.93
CA GLY A 1244 -6.44 -41.17 -21.72
C GLY A 1244 -6.92 -40.37 -22.93
N ASN A 1245 -7.37 -41.02 -24.02
CA ASN A 1245 -7.92 -40.33 -25.18
C ASN A 1245 -9.31 -39.78 -24.88
N ASP A 1246 -9.59 -38.58 -25.37
CA ASP A 1246 -10.93 -37.99 -25.30
C ASP A 1246 -11.87 -38.71 -26.27
N ILE A 1247 -12.93 -39.28 -25.71
CA ILE A 1247 -14.11 -39.71 -26.48
C ILE A 1247 -15.02 -38.49 -26.74
N GLY A 1248 -14.98 -37.53 -25.82
CA GLY A 1248 -15.62 -36.23 -25.92
C GLY A 1248 -16.62 -35.97 -24.80
N PHE A 1249 -17.15 -34.74 -24.75
CA PHE A 1249 -18.13 -34.39 -23.73
C PHE A 1249 -19.43 -35.18 -23.89
N ILE A 1250 -19.99 -35.56 -22.74
CA ILE A 1250 -21.32 -36.12 -22.61
C ILE A 1250 -22.35 -35.05 -22.98
N GLY A 1251 -23.21 -35.37 -23.93
CA GLY A 1251 -24.34 -34.57 -24.38
C GLY A 1251 -25.47 -35.49 -24.84
N PHE A 1252 -26.27 -35.03 -25.79
CA PHE A 1252 -27.24 -35.87 -26.48
C PHE A 1252 -27.20 -35.62 -27.99
N HIS A 1253 -27.72 -36.59 -28.75
CA HIS A 1253 -27.92 -36.46 -30.19
C HIS A 1253 -29.20 -37.17 -30.61
N GLN A 1254 -29.86 -36.64 -31.64
CA GLN A 1254 -31.08 -37.24 -32.18
C GLN A 1254 -30.74 -38.45 -33.05
N PHE A 1255 -31.26 -39.61 -32.68
CA PHE A 1255 -31.26 -40.81 -33.51
C PHE A 1255 -32.71 -41.20 -33.73
N ASN A 1256 -33.19 -41.05 -34.96
CA ASN A 1256 -34.62 -41.00 -35.28
C ASN A 1256 -35.28 -39.89 -34.45
N ASN A 1257 -36.32 -40.22 -33.68
CA ASN A 1257 -37.01 -39.26 -32.81
C ASN A 1257 -36.60 -39.42 -31.33
N ILE A 1258 -35.42 -40.01 -31.07
CA ILE A 1258 -34.92 -40.33 -29.73
C ILE A 1258 -33.63 -39.54 -29.50
N ALA A 1259 -33.66 -38.64 -28.52
CA ALA A 1259 -32.48 -37.90 -28.05
C ALA A 1259 -31.62 -38.79 -27.15
N LYS A 1260 -30.80 -39.66 -27.74
CA LYS A 1260 -29.92 -40.57 -26.99
C LYS A 1260 -28.77 -39.78 -26.35
N LEU A 1261 -28.34 -40.20 -25.17
CA LEU A 1261 -27.11 -39.65 -24.57
C LEU A 1261 -25.89 -40.12 -25.35
N VAL A 1262 -24.95 -39.21 -25.59
CA VAL A 1262 -23.74 -39.46 -26.37
C VAL A 1262 -22.52 -38.86 -25.71
N ALA A 1263 -21.34 -39.42 -25.93
CA ALA A 1263 -20.06 -38.71 -25.80
C ALA A 1263 -19.61 -38.30 -27.21
N SER A 1264 -19.39 -37.01 -27.46
CA SER A 1264 -19.00 -36.52 -28.78
C SER A 1264 -17.86 -35.51 -28.70
N ASN A 1265 -16.78 -35.80 -29.43
CA ASN A 1265 -15.65 -34.89 -29.61
C ASN A 1265 -16.02 -33.61 -30.37
N TRP A 1266 -17.21 -33.52 -30.96
CA TRP A 1266 -17.72 -32.26 -31.53
C TRP A 1266 -17.77 -31.15 -30.48
N TYR A 1267 -18.16 -31.48 -29.23
CA TYR A 1267 -18.22 -30.51 -28.14
C TYR A 1267 -16.84 -29.98 -27.74
N ASN A 1268 -15.79 -30.82 -27.81
CA ASN A 1268 -14.42 -30.43 -27.48
C ASN A 1268 -13.87 -29.39 -28.48
N ARG A 1269 -14.47 -29.30 -29.67
CA ARG A 1269 -14.15 -28.32 -30.72
C ARG A 1269 -14.94 -27.00 -30.58
N GLN A 1270 -15.89 -26.91 -29.65
CA GLN A 1270 -16.67 -25.69 -29.41
C GLN A 1270 -15.95 -24.77 -28.44
N ILE A 1271 -15.94 -23.45 -28.71
CA ILE A 1271 -15.33 -22.46 -27.82
C ILE A 1271 -16.24 -22.28 -26.61
N GLU A 1272 -15.77 -22.75 -25.46
CA GLU A 1272 -16.28 -22.55 -24.10
C GLU A 1272 -17.81 -22.34 -23.97
N ARG A 1273 -18.24 -21.09 -24.14
CA ARG A 1273 -19.62 -20.63 -24.14
C ARG A 1273 -20.09 -20.27 -25.54
N SER A 1274 -20.24 -21.28 -26.38
CA SER A 1274 -20.92 -21.15 -27.67
C SER A 1274 -22.43 -21.22 -27.40
N SER A 1275 -23.06 -20.04 -27.26
CA SER A 1275 -24.48 -19.83 -26.85
C SER A 1275 -24.82 -20.17 -25.39
N ARG A 1276 -26.04 -19.81 -24.94
CA ARG A 1276 -26.60 -20.25 -23.64
C ARG A 1276 -27.09 -21.70 -23.68
N THR A 1277 -27.26 -22.27 -24.88
CA THR A 1277 -27.90 -23.57 -25.15
C THR A 1277 -26.87 -24.56 -25.68
N LEU A 1278 -26.08 -25.15 -24.79
CA LEU A 1278 -25.08 -26.16 -25.17
C LEU A 1278 -25.51 -27.54 -24.66
N GLY A 1279 -25.68 -28.51 -25.56
CA GLY A 1279 -26.17 -29.86 -25.25
C GLY A 1279 -25.28 -30.69 -24.33
N CYS A 1280 -24.06 -30.25 -24.03
CA CYS A 1280 -23.15 -30.92 -23.09
C CYS A 1280 -23.04 -30.25 -21.71
N SER A 1281 -23.91 -29.28 -21.42
CA SER A 1281 -23.98 -28.64 -20.10
C SER A 1281 -25.11 -29.26 -19.27
N TRP A 1282 -24.76 -29.72 -18.08
CA TRP A 1282 -25.62 -30.52 -17.22
C TRP A 1282 -25.78 -29.88 -15.85
N GLU A 1283 -26.89 -30.21 -15.20
CA GLU A 1283 -27.21 -29.90 -13.81
C GLU A 1283 -27.49 -31.20 -13.07
N PHE A 1284 -26.93 -31.31 -11.86
CA PHE A 1284 -27.08 -32.46 -10.96
C PHE A 1284 -28.05 -32.08 -9.85
N ILE A 1285 -29.24 -32.67 -9.80
CA ILE A 1285 -30.30 -32.29 -8.87
C ILE A 1285 -30.41 -33.34 -7.75
N PRO A 1286 -29.86 -33.12 -6.56
CA PRO A 1286 -30.10 -34.02 -5.44
C PRO A 1286 -31.49 -33.77 -4.86
N VAL A 1287 -32.00 -34.76 -4.13
CA VAL A 1287 -33.17 -34.54 -3.26
C VAL A 1287 -32.77 -33.55 -2.17
N ASP A 1288 -33.52 -32.46 -2.04
CA ASP A 1288 -33.35 -31.41 -1.05
C ASP A 1288 -34.70 -31.05 -0.41
N ASP A 1289 -34.67 -30.84 0.90
CA ASP A 1289 -35.85 -30.51 1.71
C ASP A 1289 -36.48 -29.19 1.29
N GLY A 1290 -35.69 -28.26 0.75
CA GLY A 1290 -36.17 -26.95 0.33
C GLY A 1290 -36.95 -26.98 -0.98
N TRP A 1291 -36.94 -28.09 -1.72
CA TRP A 1291 -37.79 -28.30 -2.90
C TRP A 1291 -38.96 -29.25 -2.66
N GLY A 1292 -38.76 -30.32 -1.88
CA GLY A 1292 -39.83 -31.10 -1.26
C GLY A 1292 -40.94 -31.62 -2.18
N GLU A 1293 -40.62 -32.32 -3.28
CA GLU A 1293 -41.60 -33.12 -4.02
C GLU A 1293 -41.45 -34.62 -3.71
N ARG A 1294 -42.49 -35.42 -4.00
CA ARG A 1294 -42.40 -36.88 -3.86
C ARG A 1294 -41.48 -37.42 -4.97
N PRO A 1295 -40.40 -38.15 -4.66
CA PRO A 1295 -39.52 -38.72 -5.69
C PRO A 1295 -40.30 -39.65 -6.63
N LEU A 1296 -40.23 -39.41 -7.95
CA LEU A 1296 -41.01 -40.11 -8.99
C LEU A 1296 -40.17 -41.05 -9.86
#